data_AF-A0A972GSC3-F1
#
_entry.id   AF-A0A972GSC3-F1
#
_cell.length_a   1.000
_cell.length_b   1.000
_cell.length_c   1.000
_cell.angle_alpha   90.00
_cell.angle_beta   90.00
_cell.angle_gamma   90.00
#
_symmetry.space_group_name_H-M   'P 1'
#
loop_
_entity.id
_entity.type
_entity.pdbx_description
1 polymer ?
#
loop_
_entity_poly.entity_id
_entity_poly.type
_entity_poly.pdbx_seq_one_letter_code
_entity_poly.pdbx_strand_id
1 'polypeptide(L)'
;MSQQEGRQGRLNGKVAIITGGAGNIGEIITRCYLAEGATVVITGRTEAKLEQYRHRLIEGEQISPERIITVAFDGSNMQQVRMGIDTIIAKAGRIDILVNNAGTAGPRRRLIDVPIQPNDLRSPDTETLSQAVGNLLSITWNMTRAVAPHMQPGSSIVNVSTIFSRTDYYGRIPYVVPKAALNALSEQCARELGAQGIRVNTIYPGPIDSERIRTVFKSMDELKGIPDGTTANGFFDIMRLSRTGSTGELEKGFPKPVDVADSVVFLGSDEAAAYSGHIFEVTNGMDVPVESRTTLVAWPERRNIQFVDEVVLICAGDQIDDSLHLAQTLKTYGAKVALAFRDGTTLDAVEESMDSQELLLCCLSPHDPSSVGIALDRVRATCGDPNHVVVLPAHNISHYHTVSSKNSAHLTEADDTSISQFLEDEITGVMSLASQLMRHWQNRPPVQTPHIIFASNGDDGHNNVYAKVLSAALEQLVRVWRHESTLDAARHASNGTQTSTAIRAHQLIRYTNDGDKSRDYAHMWIADLLANQRDIEEINLVLPKQIAPMRGAHRSLPDWAENLYNLHRDKVALVTGGSSGIGGEIGRLLALSGAYVMLAARGADQLNEAREAIVREVHDAGYPNAEKRVRVIANCDVADSKDLERLAEYTIETFGHVDYLFNNAGISGAEEMVIDMPLESWRHTLQANLISNYTLIRKLAPLMKAQERGYILNVSSYFGGEKYVAIPYPNRSDYAVSKAGQRAMVETLARFLGPQVQINALAPGPVEGDRLRGTGERPGLFARRGRLILQNKRLNELYAAIVEAHSSTGRSIADMLPLIFANDVMMLMRSVGDIPDSLQRMAATIWERSDPSGSSRMYLMNEKIAQKLIRRLETSGYLHYSQENNAKEGVTMEILPKEAVAVATPSSPPDTTSGRRTETISEQSFTTTSIPIPQLTNIPTEPFFTFEQIEREAQKVHKGIIGMLYLQRMPTELEVAKATIYYLADHNVSGETFHPSGGLRFERTVTEGELFGKGRPERIARFRDNVVYLIGEHMQKHLIRLTQVYLDDLNAKRVVLLTETAEAADAIMATMPAHRDSGRLCAIATNGNIEQGIDAARATFGSPGPVISMPFRSIPQRALVAKDGDWSDVLSEQEFSDLVEDQITHHFRVTQKISLMDGAQLVLITPETTARSTEEEFALANFVKTTLHALTATVGAESERTMPHVPVNQVDLTRRARSEEPRNAVEEEEELIRFVHAVLLTSAPLPKPSDSRYRARIYRGNAITV
;
A
#
# COMPACT_ATOMS: atom_id res chain seq x y z
N MET A 1 -26.01 41.80 -60.36
CA MET A 1 -26.95 41.60 -61.47
C MET A 1 -26.19 41.51 -62.80
N SER A 2 -26.07 40.31 -63.38
CA SER A 2 -26.01 40.00 -64.82
C SER A 2 -25.47 38.57 -65.01
N GLN A 3 -26.29 37.58 -64.66
CA GLN A 3 -26.26 36.18 -65.12
C GLN A 3 -27.27 35.40 -64.25
N GLN A 4 -28.52 35.25 -64.71
CA GLN A 4 -29.45 34.18 -64.33
C GLN A 4 -30.80 34.42 -65.05
N GLU A 5 -30.86 34.09 -66.34
CA GLU A 5 -32.12 33.68 -66.95
C GLU A 5 -32.05 32.15 -67.07
N GLY A 6 -32.93 31.45 -66.33
CA GLY A 6 -33.14 30.00 -66.47
C GLY A 6 -32.99 29.13 -65.22
N ARG A 7 -32.59 29.66 -64.05
CA ARG A 7 -32.52 28.85 -62.81
C ARG A 7 -33.78 29.09 -61.96
N GLN A 8 -34.59 28.04 -61.77
CA GLN A 8 -35.73 28.06 -60.86
C GLN A 8 -35.22 28.30 -59.43
N GLY A 9 -35.86 29.22 -58.69
CA GLY A 9 -35.43 29.59 -57.32
C GLY A 9 -35.42 28.40 -56.37
N ARG A 10 -34.50 28.38 -55.40
CA ARG A 10 -34.21 27.21 -54.54
C ARG A 10 -35.37 26.83 -53.62
N LEU A 11 -36.30 27.75 -53.38
CA LEU A 11 -37.49 27.59 -52.55
C LEU A 11 -38.78 27.70 -53.36
N ASN A 12 -38.70 27.57 -54.68
CA ASN A 12 -39.83 27.78 -55.57
C ASN A 12 -41.01 26.87 -55.21
N GLY A 13 -42.15 27.49 -54.93
CA GLY A 13 -43.39 26.81 -54.57
C GLY A 13 -43.51 26.46 -53.09
N LYS A 14 -42.51 26.64 -52.24
CA LYS A 14 -42.61 26.35 -50.80
C LYS A 14 -43.36 27.48 -50.07
N VAL A 15 -44.18 27.13 -49.08
CA VAL A 15 -44.80 28.06 -48.13
C VAL A 15 -44.00 28.07 -46.83
N ALA A 16 -43.45 29.24 -46.48
CA ALA A 16 -42.59 29.41 -45.31
C ALA A 16 -43.20 30.34 -44.26
N ILE A 17 -43.31 29.89 -43.02
CA ILE A 17 -43.65 30.73 -41.86
C ILE A 17 -42.36 31.27 -41.26
N ILE A 18 -42.24 32.59 -41.13
CA ILE A 18 -41.09 33.24 -40.47
C ILE A 18 -41.60 34.00 -39.25
N THR A 19 -41.30 33.47 -38.06
CA THR A 19 -41.66 34.14 -36.81
C THR A 19 -40.76 35.34 -36.55
N GLY A 20 -41.36 36.47 -36.19
CA GLY A 20 -40.62 37.73 -36.06
C GLY A 20 -40.02 38.21 -37.38
N GLY A 21 -40.66 37.91 -38.52
CA GLY A 21 -40.15 38.22 -39.87
C GLY A 21 -40.05 39.72 -40.19
N ALA A 22 -40.61 40.61 -39.37
CA ALA A 22 -40.43 42.07 -39.44
C ALA A 22 -39.37 42.60 -38.42
N GLY A 23 -38.47 41.73 -37.95
CA GLY A 23 -37.32 42.07 -37.10
C GLY A 23 -36.01 42.15 -37.88
N ASN A 24 -34.90 42.56 -37.27
CA ASN A 24 -33.62 42.80 -37.97
C ASN A 24 -33.18 41.64 -38.90
N ILE A 25 -32.93 40.45 -38.32
CA ILE A 25 -32.56 39.25 -39.11
C ILE A 25 -33.79 38.73 -39.89
N GLY A 26 -34.98 38.80 -39.29
CA GLY A 26 -36.23 38.31 -39.89
C GLY A 26 -36.58 38.99 -41.22
N GLU A 27 -36.35 40.30 -41.36
CA GLU A 27 -36.59 41.03 -42.60
C GLU A 27 -35.68 40.51 -43.72
N ILE A 28 -34.43 40.20 -43.40
CA ILE A 28 -33.45 39.70 -44.35
C ILE A 28 -33.77 38.25 -44.74
N ILE A 29 -34.13 37.38 -43.79
CA ILE A 29 -34.61 36.02 -44.09
C ILE A 29 -35.84 36.09 -45.00
N THR A 30 -36.81 36.95 -44.68
CA THR A 30 -38.03 37.15 -45.49
C THR A 30 -37.68 37.51 -46.93
N ARG A 31 -36.78 38.47 -47.13
CA ARG A 31 -36.35 38.90 -48.47
C ARG A 31 -35.61 37.81 -49.23
N CYS A 32 -34.68 37.10 -48.58
CA CYS A 32 -33.97 35.99 -49.22
C CYS A 32 -34.93 34.86 -49.61
N TYR A 33 -35.92 34.53 -48.77
CA TYR A 33 -36.93 33.53 -49.10
C TYR A 33 -37.83 33.94 -50.28
N LEU A 34 -38.24 35.22 -50.33
CA LEU A 34 -38.99 35.77 -51.45
C LEU A 34 -38.15 35.79 -52.74
N ALA A 35 -36.86 36.14 -52.65
CA ALA A 35 -35.94 36.11 -53.79
C ALA A 35 -35.77 34.70 -54.35
N GLU A 36 -35.83 33.67 -53.50
CA GLU A 36 -35.67 32.26 -53.87
C GLU A 36 -36.98 31.56 -54.26
N GLY A 37 -38.09 32.29 -54.39
CA GLY A 37 -39.34 31.77 -54.95
C GLY A 37 -40.38 31.25 -53.94
N ALA A 38 -40.17 31.43 -52.63
CA ALA A 38 -41.13 31.01 -51.61
C ALA A 38 -42.35 31.95 -51.51
N THR A 39 -43.49 31.44 -51.04
CA THR A 39 -44.56 32.25 -50.45
C THR A 39 -44.28 32.38 -48.96
N VAL A 40 -44.23 33.61 -48.44
CA VAL A 40 -43.78 33.86 -47.06
C VAL A 40 -44.93 34.37 -46.21
N VAL A 41 -45.13 33.69 -45.07
CA VAL A 41 -46.04 34.08 -44.00
C VAL A 41 -45.22 34.75 -42.89
N ILE A 42 -45.40 36.06 -42.72
CA ILE A 42 -44.71 36.87 -41.73
C ILE A 42 -45.59 36.95 -40.47
N THR A 43 -45.07 36.48 -39.33
CA THR A 43 -45.81 36.54 -38.06
C THR A 43 -45.12 37.41 -37.02
N GLY A 44 -45.91 37.96 -36.10
CA GLY A 44 -45.45 38.80 -34.99
C GLY A 44 -46.60 39.36 -34.17
N ARG A 45 -46.28 39.97 -33.02
CA ARG A 45 -47.30 40.48 -32.07
C ARG A 45 -48.06 41.72 -32.57
N THR A 46 -47.45 42.52 -33.43
CA THR A 46 -47.95 43.86 -33.79
C THR A 46 -48.39 43.89 -35.24
N GLU A 47 -49.69 43.80 -35.49
CA GLU A 47 -50.29 43.80 -36.82
C GLU A 47 -49.84 45.00 -37.66
N ALA A 48 -49.90 46.22 -37.11
CA ALA A 48 -49.48 47.44 -37.81
C ALA A 48 -48.03 47.37 -38.32
N LYS A 49 -47.13 46.75 -37.56
CA LYS A 49 -45.71 46.58 -37.96
C LYS A 49 -45.57 45.58 -39.11
N LEU A 50 -46.36 44.50 -39.07
CA LEU A 50 -46.36 43.48 -40.12
C LEU A 50 -46.91 44.06 -41.44
N GLU A 51 -48.04 44.77 -41.39
CA GLU A 51 -48.60 45.41 -42.57
C GLU A 51 -47.68 46.50 -43.13
N GLN A 52 -47.06 47.33 -42.27
CA GLN A 52 -46.09 48.32 -42.72
C GLN A 52 -44.92 47.67 -43.47
N TYR A 53 -44.42 46.53 -42.97
CA TYR A 53 -43.34 45.82 -43.64
C TYR A 53 -43.81 45.17 -44.95
N ARG A 54 -45.01 44.59 -44.97
CA ARG A 54 -45.64 44.05 -46.18
C ARG A 54 -45.82 45.11 -47.27
N HIS A 55 -46.31 46.30 -46.91
CA HIS A 55 -46.41 47.43 -47.85
C HIS A 55 -45.05 47.81 -48.43
N ARG A 56 -44.00 47.85 -47.60
CA ARG A 56 -42.62 48.13 -48.07
C ARG A 56 -42.13 47.11 -49.10
N LEU A 57 -42.42 45.82 -48.90
CA LEU A 57 -42.04 44.75 -49.84
C LEU A 57 -42.82 44.84 -51.17
N ILE A 58 -44.11 45.21 -51.12
CA ILE A 58 -44.95 45.34 -52.31
C ILE A 58 -44.59 46.58 -53.12
N GLU A 59 -44.56 47.76 -52.47
CA GLU A 59 -44.36 49.04 -53.15
C GLU A 59 -42.88 49.34 -53.43
N GLY A 60 -42.00 48.98 -52.50
CA GLY A 60 -40.57 49.28 -52.58
C GLY A 60 -39.76 48.23 -53.34
N GLU A 61 -40.06 46.95 -53.14
CA GLU A 61 -39.30 45.82 -53.70
C GLU A 61 -40.06 45.08 -54.83
N GLN A 62 -41.25 45.58 -55.22
CA GLN A 62 -42.09 45.05 -56.31
C GLN A 62 -42.43 43.55 -56.19
N ILE A 63 -42.54 43.04 -54.96
CA ILE A 63 -42.93 41.64 -54.71
C ILE A 63 -44.44 41.48 -54.86
N SER A 64 -44.87 40.40 -55.53
CA SER A 64 -46.28 40.10 -55.74
C SER A 64 -47.07 39.97 -54.42
N PRO A 65 -48.20 40.68 -54.22
CA PRO A 65 -48.94 40.70 -52.96
C PRO A 65 -49.41 39.32 -52.46
N GLU A 66 -49.68 38.39 -53.38
CA GLU A 66 -50.12 37.02 -53.09
C GLU A 66 -49.02 36.13 -52.51
N ARG A 67 -47.74 36.53 -52.65
CA ARG A 67 -46.59 35.81 -52.09
C ARG A 67 -46.24 36.26 -50.67
N ILE A 68 -46.93 37.27 -50.13
CA ILE A 68 -46.68 37.81 -48.79
C ILE A 68 -47.97 37.80 -47.97
N ILE A 69 -48.00 36.92 -46.97
CA ILE A 69 -49.11 36.77 -46.03
C ILE A 69 -48.67 37.26 -44.65
N THR A 70 -49.51 38.01 -43.96
CA THR A 70 -49.27 38.51 -42.60
C THR A 70 -50.32 37.94 -41.66
N VAL A 71 -49.89 37.46 -40.50
CA VAL A 71 -50.77 36.98 -39.44
C VAL A 71 -50.21 37.42 -38.08
N ALA A 72 -50.98 38.23 -37.35
CA ALA A 72 -50.58 38.76 -36.05
C ALA A 72 -51.11 37.90 -34.90
N PHE A 73 -50.22 37.46 -34.01
CA PHE A 73 -50.55 36.76 -32.77
C PHE A 73 -49.34 36.74 -31.84
N ASP A 74 -49.57 36.48 -30.55
CA ASP A 74 -48.50 36.22 -29.58
C ASP A 74 -48.11 34.73 -29.59
N GLY A 75 -46.85 34.46 -29.93
CA GLY A 75 -46.30 33.10 -29.97
C GLY A 75 -46.17 32.46 -28.59
N SER A 76 -46.13 33.25 -27.52
CA SER A 76 -46.05 32.74 -26.14
C SER A 76 -47.40 32.20 -25.65
N ASN A 77 -48.50 32.51 -26.36
CA ASN A 77 -49.84 32.07 -26.04
C ASN A 77 -50.31 30.97 -27.01
N MET A 78 -50.41 29.73 -26.54
CA MET A 78 -50.77 28.59 -27.41
C MET A 78 -52.14 28.72 -28.08
N GLN A 79 -53.13 29.31 -27.41
CA GLN A 79 -54.46 29.48 -27.99
C GLN A 79 -54.42 30.41 -29.21
N GLN A 80 -53.69 31.52 -29.10
CA GLN A 80 -53.49 32.43 -30.23
C GLN A 80 -52.64 31.79 -31.33
N VAL A 81 -51.65 30.97 -30.97
CA VAL A 81 -50.85 30.20 -31.95
C VAL A 81 -51.74 29.26 -32.75
N ARG A 82 -52.60 28.45 -32.11
CA ARG A 82 -53.52 27.52 -32.81
C ARG A 82 -54.44 28.27 -33.79
N MET A 83 -55.09 29.35 -33.32
CA MET A 83 -55.94 30.21 -34.19
C MET A 83 -55.15 30.85 -35.34
N GLY A 84 -53.90 31.24 -35.07
CA GLY A 84 -52.97 31.77 -36.07
C GLY A 84 -52.63 30.72 -37.14
N ILE A 85 -52.30 29.50 -36.73
CA ILE A 85 -52.00 28.39 -37.66
C ILE A 85 -53.24 28.04 -38.51
N ASP A 86 -54.43 27.97 -37.92
CA ASP A 86 -55.68 27.75 -38.67
C ASP A 86 -55.88 28.82 -39.75
N THR A 87 -55.62 30.08 -39.41
CA THR A 87 -55.67 31.21 -40.34
C THR A 87 -54.63 31.08 -41.45
N ILE A 88 -53.41 30.63 -41.12
CA ILE A 88 -52.34 30.41 -42.09
C ILE A 88 -52.71 29.30 -43.07
N ILE A 89 -53.22 28.17 -42.58
CA ILE A 89 -53.67 27.06 -43.42
C ILE A 89 -54.81 27.51 -44.35
N ALA A 90 -55.79 28.27 -43.82
CA ALA A 90 -56.88 28.80 -44.62
C ALA A 90 -56.41 29.74 -45.75
N LYS A 91 -55.35 30.54 -45.51
CA LYS A 91 -54.81 31.51 -46.49
C LYS A 91 -53.79 30.92 -47.45
N ALA A 92 -52.93 30.02 -46.97
CA ALA A 92 -51.74 29.54 -47.70
C ALA A 92 -51.85 28.08 -48.16
N GLY A 93 -52.83 27.32 -47.68
CA GLY A 93 -53.16 25.95 -48.09
C GLY A 93 -52.22 24.85 -47.57
N ARG A 94 -50.95 25.16 -47.28
CA ARG A 94 -49.98 24.23 -46.69
C ARG A 94 -48.87 24.95 -45.93
N ILE A 95 -48.04 24.20 -45.21
CA ILE A 95 -46.82 24.70 -44.57
C ILE A 95 -45.67 23.75 -44.90
N ASP A 96 -44.66 24.26 -45.63
CA ASP A 96 -43.48 23.48 -46.01
C ASP A 96 -42.28 23.81 -45.12
N ILE A 97 -42.18 25.05 -44.63
CA ILE A 97 -41.04 25.53 -43.85
C ILE A 97 -41.52 26.35 -42.65
N LEU A 98 -40.97 26.07 -41.46
CA LEU A 98 -41.12 26.91 -40.27
C LEU A 98 -39.75 27.44 -39.86
N VAL A 99 -39.60 28.76 -39.81
CA VAL A 99 -38.41 29.45 -39.28
C VAL A 99 -38.78 30.09 -37.95
N ASN A 100 -38.37 29.45 -36.85
CA ASN A 100 -38.50 29.97 -35.50
C ASN A 100 -37.39 30.98 -35.20
N ASN A 101 -37.58 32.22 -35.66
CA ASN A 101 -36.66 33.35 -35.48
C ASN A 101 -37.10 34.31 -34.36
N ALA A 102 -38.37 34.30 -33.96
CA ALA A 102 -38.89 35.16 -32.91
C ALA A 102 -38.12 34.97 -31.58
N GLY A 103 -37.82 36.10 -30.93
CA GLY A 103 -37.11 36.14 -29.66
C GLY A 103 -36.84 37.58 -29.24
N THR A 104 -36.78 37.81 -27.93
CA THR A 104 -36.52 39.15 -27.36
C THR A 104 -35.07 39.26 -26.90
N ALA A 105 -34.69 40.37 -26.28
CA ALA A 105 -33.36 40.49 -25.67
C ALA A 105 -33.30 39.88 -24.26
N GLY A 106 -34.46 39.69 -23.61
CA GLY A 106 -34.56 39.50 -22.17
C GLY A 106 -34.00 40.70 -21.36
N PRO A 107 -34.14 40.67 -20.03
CA PRO A 107 -33.45 41.59 -19.12
C PRO A 107 -31.93 41.59 -19.32
N ARG A 108 -31.30 42.77 -19.21
CA ARG A 108 -29.84 42.96 -19.31
C ARG A 108 -29.25 43.23 -17.93
N ARG A 109 -29.41 42.26 -17.03
CA ARG A 109 -29.06 42.36 -15.61
C ARG A 109 -28.22 41.15 -15.20
N ARG A 110 -27.29 41.37 -14.26
CA ARG A 110 -26.64 40.27 -13.52
C ARG A 110 -27.71 39.45 -12.80
N LEU A 111 -27.40 38.20 -12.49
CA LEU A 111 -28.33 37.26 -11.85
C LEU A 111 -29.03 37.85 -10.61
N ILE A 112 -28.27 38.56 -9.78
CA ILE A 112 -28.76 39.15 -8.53
C ILE A 112 -29.81 40.25 -8.74
N ASP A 113 -29.77 40.93 -9.88
CA ASP A 113 -30.58 42.10 -10.24
C ASP A 113 -31.70 41.76 -11.26
N VAL A 114 -31.89 40.48 -11.58
CA VAL A 114 -32.92 40.04 -12.54
C VAL A 114 -34.33 40.36 -12.00
N PRO A 115 -35.23 40.91 -12.83
CA PRO A 115 -36.60 41.20 -12.42
C PRO A 115 -37.45 39.92 -12.37
N ILE A 116 -37.79 39.47 -11.17
CA ILE A 116 -38.62 38.27 -10.95
C ILE A 116 -40.09 38.68 -10.98
N GLN A 117 -40.44 39.74 -10.23
CA GLN A 117 -41.78 40.29 -10.16
C GLN A 117 -41.91 41.56 -11.02
N PRO A 118 -43.12 41.93 -11.49
CA PRO A 118 -43.31 43.14 -12.29
C PRO A 118 -42.78 44.43 -11.63
N ASN A 119 -42.84 44.51 -10.29
CA ASN A 119 -42.33 45.66 -9.53
C ASN A 119 -40.79 45.77 -9.53
N ASP A 120 -40.09 44.71 -9.91
CA ASP A 120 -38.62 44.69 -10.04
C ASP A 120 -38.15 45.33 -11.36
N LEU A 121 -39.04 45.56 -12.33
CA LEU A 121 -38.67 46.11 -13.64
C LEU A 121 -38.07 47.51 -13.51
N ARG A 122 -36.96 47.72 -14.22
CA ARG A 122 -36.24 48.99 -14.28
C ARG A 122 -35.83 49.27 -15.73
N SER A 123 -36.00 50.52 -16.18
CA SER A 123 -35.59 50.94 -17.53
C SER A 123 -34.11 50.58 -17.79
N PRO A 124 -33.75 50.08 -19.00
CA PRO A 124 -34.59 49.91 -20.19
C PRO A 124 -35.25 48.51 -20.32
N ASP A 125 -35.24 47.68 -19.28
CA ASP A 125 -35.83 46.33 -19.33
C ASP A 125 -37.36 46.40 -19.42
N THR A 126 -37.95 45.58 -20.28
CA THR A 126 -39.41 45.60 -20.58
C THR A 126 -40.12 44.30 -20.24
N GLU A 127 -39.41 43.29 -19.74
CA GLU A 127 -39.93 41.93 -19.54
C GLU A 127 -39.39 41.38 -18.21
N THR A 128 -40.22 40.66 -17.46
CA THR A 128 -39.76 39.88 -16.30
C THR A 128 -39.03 38.61 -16.76
N LEU A 129 -38.45 37.87 -15.81
CA LEU A 129 -37.80 36.59 -16.08
C LEU A 129 -38.75 35.58 -16.76
N SER A 130 -39.94 35.35 -16.21
CA SER A 130 -40.94 34.44 -16.80
C SER A 130 -41.36 34.88 -18.21
N GLN A 131 -41.59 36.20 -18.40
CA GLN A 131 -41.91 36.75 -19.73
C GLN A 131 -40.77 36.52 -20.74
N ALA A 132 -39.51 36.67 -20.32
CA ALA A 132 -38.35 36.39 -21.18
C ALA A 132 -38.28 34.90 -21.58
N VAL A 133 -38.49 33.97 -20.64
CA VAL A 133 -38.57 32.53 -20.91
C VAL A 133 -39.68 32.23 -21.91
N GLY A 134 -40.88 32.79 -21.70
CA GLY A 134 -41.99 32.68 -22.62
C GLY A 134 -41.64 33.17 -24.03
N ASN A 135 -41.00 34.34 -24.13
CA ASN A 135 -40.66 34.97 -25.40
C ASN A 135 -39.46 34.34 -26.13
N LEU A 136 -38.66 33.51 -25.48
CA LEU A 136 -37.45 32.92 -26.06
C LEU A 136 -37.56 31.41 -26.30
N LEU A 137 -38.24 30.69 -25.41
CA LEU A 137 -38.38 29.24 -25.44
C LEU A 137 -39.81 28.82 -25.80
N SER A 138 -40.83 29.35 -25.10
CA SER A 138 -42.22 28.93 -25.29
C SER A 138 -42.73 29.20 -26.71
N ILE A 139 -42.35 30.33 -27.33
CA ILE A 139 -42.70 30.62 -28.74
C ILE A 139 -42.25 29.49 -29.67
N THR A 140 -41.00 29.08 -29.58
CA THR A 140 -40.43 28.04 -30.45
C THR A 140 -41.13 26.71 -30.21
N TRP A 141 -41.39 26.36 -28.96
CA TRP A 141 -42.09 25.13 -28.59
C TRP A 141 -43.53 25.13 -29.14
N ASN A 142 -44.31 26.19 -28.86
CA ASN A 142 -45.69 26.34 -29.31
C ASN A 142 -45.82 26.31 -30.83
N MET A 143 -44.98 27.05 -31.54
CA MET A 143 -45.00 27.09 -33.00
C MET A 143 -44.66 25.73 -33.60
N THR A 144 -43.65 25.05 -33.07
CA THR A 144 -43.23 23.72 -33.55
C THR A 144 -44.36 22.71 -33.40
N ARG A 145 -44.97 22.61 -32.21
CA ARG A 145 -46.06 21.65 -31.96
C ARG A 145 -47.36 21.99 -32.69
N ALA A 146 -47.66 23.28 -32.89
CA ALA A 146 -48.86 23.69 -33.62
C ALA A 146 -48.73 23.45 -35.12
N VAL A 147 -47.54 23.61 -35.69
CA VAL A 147 -47.30 23.47 -37.13
C VAL A 147 -47.05 22.03 -37.55
N ALA A 148 -46.37 21.22 -36.72
CA ALA A 148 -45.97 19.86 -37.05
C ALA A 148 -47.11 18.96 -37.61
N PRO A 149 -48.36 18.97 -37.06
CA PRO A 149 -49.46 18.17 -37.59
C PRO A 149 -49.89 18.54 -39.03
N HIS A 150 -49.51 19.72 -39.51
CA HIS A 150 -49.86 20.22 -40.85
C HIS A 150 -48.71 20.11 -41.86
N MET A 151 -47.53 19.66 -41.44
CA MET A 151 -46.36 19.50 -42.29
C MET A 151 -46.36 18.14 -42.99
N GLN A 152 -45.84 18.09 -44.21
CA GLN A 152 -45.71 16.86 -45.01
C GLN A 152 -44.27 16.31 -44.95
N PRO A 153 -44.03 15.03 -45.31
CA PRO A 153 -42.67 14.53 -45.48
C PRO A 153 -41.86 15.41 -46.45
N GLY A 154 -40.63 15.76 -46.05
CA GLY A 154 -39.74 16.69 -46.77
C GLY A 154 -39.77 18.13 -46.24
N SER A 155 -40.72 18.46 -45.35
CA SER A 155 -40.81 19.79 -44.72
C SER A 155 -39.63 20.07 -43.78
N SER A 156 -39.39 21.35 -43.47
CA SER A 156 -38.21 21.80 -42.70
C SER A 156 -38.57 22.79 -41.58
N ILE A 157 -38.13 22.52 -40.36
CA ILE A 157 -38.18 23.43 -39.23
C ILE A 157 -36.75 23.92 -38.95
N VAL A 158 -36.57 25.24 -38.92
CA VAL A 158 -35.30 25.91 -38.67
C VAL A 158 -35.44 26.76 -37.42
N ASN A 159 -34.78 26.35 -36.34
CA ASN A 159 -34.79 27.05 -35.06
C ASN A 159 -33.58 27.99 -34.98
N VAL A 160 -33.81 29.29 -34.77
CA VAL A 160 -32.73 30.28 -34.64
C VAL A 160 -32.39 30.48 -33.16
N SER A 161 -31.23 29.94 -32.78
CA SER A 161 -30.65 30.10 -31.45
C SER A 161 -29.59 31.21 -31.44
N THR A 162 -28.48 31.02 -30.74
CA THR A 162 -27.39 31.98 -30.56
C THR A 162 -26.15 31.26 -30.05
N ILE A 163 -24.95 31.59 -30.54
CA ILE A 163 -23.72 30.99 -29.99
C ILE A 163 -23.53 31.31 -28.50
N PHE A 164 -24.06 32.45 -28.06
CA PHE A 164 -24.00 32.90 -26.68
C PHE A 164 -24.64 31.95 -25.67
N SER A 165 -25.49 31.01 -26.11
CA SER A 165 -26.06 29.97 -25.23
C SER A 165 -25.04 28.92 -24.78
N ARG A 166 -23.78 29.02 -25.22
CA ARG A 166 -22.65 28.15 -24.85
C ARG A 166 -21.42 28.94 -24.37
N THR A 167 -21.58 30.24 -24.11
CA THR A 167 -20.49 31.14 -23.66
C THR A 167 -20.87 31.84 -22.37
N ASP A 168 -19.91 32.44 -21.68
CA ASP A 168 -20.05 33.03 -20.34
C ASP A 168 -20.88 34.33 -20.25
N TYR A 169 -21.67 34.64 -21.27
CA TYR A 169 -22.31 35.92 -21.59
C TYR A 169 -22.86 36.73 -20.39
N TYR A 170 -21.98 37.52 -19.77
CA TYR A 170 -22.21 38.26 -18.52
C TYR A 170 -23.42 39.19 -18.56
N GLY A 171 -24.24 39.16 -17.51
CA GLY A 171 -25.42 39.99 -17.32
C GLY A 171 -26.61 39.58 -18.18
N ARG A 172 -26.60 38.36 -18.73
CA ARG A 172 -27.57 37.91 -19.77
C ARG A 172 -28.15 36.52 -19.53
N ILE A 173 -28.10 36.00 -18.31
CA ILE A 173 -28.73 34.73 -17.90
C ILE A 173 -30.18 34.59 -18.41
N PRO A 174 -31.08 35.59 -18.26
CA PRO A 174 -32.46 35.51 -18.75
C PRO A 174 -32.60 35.34 -20.27
N TYR A 175 -31.54 35.59 -21.03
CA TYR A 175 -31.49 35.39 -22.48
C TYR A 175 -30.89 34.03 -22.86
N VAL A 176 -29.75 33.67 -22.25
CA VAL A 176 -28.98 32.49 -22.68
C VAL A 176 -29.51 31.18 -22.13
N VAL A 177 -30.10 31.17 -20.93
CA VAL A 177 -30.67 29.96 -20.34
C VAL A 177 -31.86 29.43 -21.17
N PRO A 178 -32.86 30.26 -21.53
CA PRO A 178 -33.94 29.81 -22.42
C PRO A 178 -33.45 29.42 -23.82
N LYS A 179 -32.40 30.07 -24.33
CA LYS A 179 -31.82 29.71 -25.63
C LYS A 179 -31.03 28.39 -25.58
N ALA A 180 -30.40 28.07 -24.45
CA ALA A 180 -29.77 26.77 -24.24
C ALA A 180 -30.81 25.65 -24.15
N ALA A 181 -31.90 25.88 -23.41
CA ALA A 181 -33.05 24.98 -23.38
C ALA A 181 -33.66 24.76 -24.79
N LEU A 182 -33.78 25.83 -25.59
CA LEU A 182 -34.27 25.77 -26.97
C LEU A 182 -33.40 24.85 -27.84
N ASN A 183 -32.09 24.82 -27.62
CA ASN A 183 -31.18 23.96 -28.38
C ASN A 183 -31.50 22.48 -28.17
N ALA A 184 -31.63 22.07 -26.90
CA ALA A 184 -31.98 20.71 -26.55
C ALA A 184 -33.41 20.36 -26.99
N LEU A 185 -34.36 21.29 -26.86
CA LEU A 185 -35.73 21.15 -27.38
C LEU A 185 -35.71 20.87 -28.89
N SER A 186 -34.94 21.65 -29.65
CA SER A 186 -34.81 21.48 -31.11
C SER A 186 -34.27 20.10 -31.48
N GLU A 187 -33.24 19.63 -30.77
CA GLU A 187 -32.69 18.27 -30.99
C GLU A 187 -33.73 17.19 -30.67
N GLN A 188 -34.48 17.32 -29.58
CA GLN A 188 -35.51 16.34 -29.22
C GLN A 188 -36.67 16.36 -30.22
N CYS A 189 -37.13 17.52 -30.66
CA CYS A 189 -38.12 17.63 -31.73
C CYS A 189 -37.62 17.01 -33.05
N ALA A 190 -36.32 17.11 -33.36
CA ALA A 190 -35.74 16.44 -34.54
C ALA A 190 -35.86 14.91 -34.45
N ARG A 191 -35.67 14.34 -33.25
CA ARG A 191 -35.83 12.91 -32.99
C ARG A 191 -37.29 12.47 -33.15
N GLU A 192 -38.23 13.26 -32.63
CA GLU A 192 -39.67 12.96 -32.71
C GLU A 192 -40.23 13.08 -34.13
N LEU A 193 -39.91 14.18 -34.81
CA LEU A 193 -40.50 14.52 -36.11
C LEU A 193 -39.73 13.91 -37.30
N GLY A 194 -38.48 13.49 -37.09
CA GLY A 194 -37.64 12.89 -38.14
C GLY A 194 -38.26 11.61 -38.73
N ALA A 195 -38.91 10.79 -37.90
CA ALA A 195 -39.61 9.59 -38.36
C ALA A 195 -40.81 9.91 -39.29
N GLN A 196 -41.35 11.13 -39.19
CA GLN A 196 -42.43 11.64 -40.04
C GLN A 196 -41.90 12.29 -41.33
N GLY A 197 -40.57 12.28 -41.54
CA GLY A 197 -39.91 12.94 -42.66
C GLY A 197 -39.82 14.46 -42.53
N ILE A 198 -40.05 15.02 -41.35
CA ILE A 198 -39.92 16.45 -41.08
C ILE A 198 -38.55 16.70 -40.46
N ARG A 199 -37.75 17.56 -41.10
CA ARG A 199 -36.42 17.91 -40.63
C ARG A 199 -36.50 19.02 -39.60
N VAL A 200 -35.71 18.94 -38.53
CA VAL A 200 -35.58 20.02 -37.54
C VAL A 200 -34.10 20.33 -37.35
N ASN A 201 -33.67 21.56 -37.64
CA ASN A 201 -32.28 21.97 -37.52
C ASN A 201 -32.16 23.28 -36.75
N THR A 202 -31.01 23.52 -36.13
CA THR A 202 -30.77 24.73 -35.33
C THR A 202 -29.65 25.56 -35.92
N ILE A 203 -29.82 26.87 -36.01
CA ILE A 203 -28.75 27.81 -36.38
C ILE A 203 -28.27 28.53 -35.14
N TYR A 204 -26.95 28.69 -35.04
CA TYR A 204 -26.26 29.42 -33.98
C TYR A 204 -25.58 30.64 -34.61
N PRO A 205 -26.29 31.77 -34.72
CA PRO A 205 -25.67 33.04 -35.08
C PRO A 205 -24.58 33.42 -34.07
N GLY A 206 -23.43 33.86 -34.58
CA GLY A 206 -22.43 34.58 -33.82
C GLY A 206 -22.91 35.97 -33.38
N PRO A 207 -22.02 36.82 -32.83
CA PRO A 207 -22.32 38.24 -32.71
C PRO A 207 -22.54 38.80 -34.12
N ILE A 208 -23.76 39.21 -34.47
CA ILE A 208 -24.10 39.66 -35.82
C ILE A 208 -23.81 41.14 -35.99
N ASP A 209 -23.04 41.50 -37.03
CA ASP A 209 -22.64 42.88 -37.31
C ASP A 209 -23.86 43.78 -37.46
N SER A 210 -24.08 44.61 -36.44
CA SER A 210 -25.25 45.48 -36.31
C SER A 210 -24.99 46.54 -35.25
N GLU A 211 -25.73 47.64 -35.31
CA GLU A 211 -25.67 48.66 -34.26
C GLU A 211 -26.06 48.08 -32.88
N ARG A 212 -27.03 47.15 -32.88
CA ARG A 212 -27.51 46.49 -31.66
C ARG A 212 -26.42 45.72 -30.94
N ILE A 213 -25.58 44.93 -31.63
CA ILE A 213 -24.54 44.14 -30.95
C ILE A 213 -23.46 45.04 -30.34
N ARG A 214 -23.12 46.14 -31.01
CA ARG A 214 -22.17 47.15 -30.53
C ARG A 214 -22.68 47.79 -29.23
N THR A 215 -23.95 48.19 -29.20
CA THR A 215 -24.58 48.71 -27.96
C THR A 215 -24.57 47.67 -26.84
N VAL A 216 -24.88 46.40 -27.14
CA VAL A 216 -24.92 45.33 -26.14
C VAL A 216 -23.54 45.06 -25.54
N PHE A 217 -22.50 44.99 -26.36
CA PHE A 217 -21.13 44.78 -25.88
C PHE A 217 -20.63 45.97 -25.08
N LYS A 218 -20.92 47.19 -25.51
CA LYS A 218 -20.63 48.38 -24.73
C LYS A 218 -21.31 48.36 -23.35
N SER A 219 -22.62 48.07 -23.29
CA SER A 219 -23.32 47.93 -22.01
C SER A 219 -22.76 46.79 -21.16
N MET A 220 -22.26 45.72 -21.76
CA MET A 220 -21.62 44.62 -21.04
C MET A 220 -20.26 45.04 -20.47
N ASP A 221 -19.45 45.77 -21.24
CA ASP A 221 -18.16 46.33 -20.79
C ASP A 221 -18.39 47.32 -19.64
N GLU A 222 -19.40 48.18 -19.73
CA GLU A 222 -19.84 49.08 -18.66
C GLU A 222 -20.26 48.29 -17.40
N LEU A 223 -21.08 47.25 -17.56
CA LEU A 223 -21.51 46.39 -16.45
C LEU A 223 -20.34 45.66 -15.79
N LYS A 224 -19.34 45.21 -16.57
CA LYS A 224 -18.10 44.59 -16.09
C LYS A 224 -17.07 45.61 -15.58
N GLY A 225 -17.25 46.90 -15.85
CA GLY A 225 -16.31 47.98 -15.52
C GLY A 225 -14.96 47.85 -16.21
N ILE A 226 -14.97 47.39 -17.46
CA ILE A 226 -13.78 47.24 -18.30
C ILE A 226 -13.85 48.21 -19.49
N PRO A 227 -12.73 48.48 -20.19
CA PRO A 227 -12.72 49.39 -21.34
C PRO A 227 -13.69 48.96 -22.45
N ASP A 228 -14.30 49.95 -23.11
CA ASP A 228 -15.18 49.74 -24.27
C ASP A 228 -14.44 48.96 -25.37
N GLY A 229 -15.07 47.92 -25.89
CA GLY A 229 -14.53 47.04 -26.94
C GLY A 229 -13.82 45.79 -26.40
N THR A 230 -13.63 45.65 -25.09
CA THR A 230 -12.96 44.48 -24.50
C THR A 230 -13.77 43.19 -24.75
N THR A 231 -15.09 43.24 -24.55
CA THR A 231 -15.96 42.08 -24.84
C THR A 231 -15.94 41.73 -26.33
N ALA A 232 -15.91 42.73 -27.22
CA ALA A 232 -15.83 42.49 -28.67
C ALA A 232 -14.54 41.76 -29.05
N ASN A 233 -13.40 42.23 -28.52
CA ASN A 233 -12.09 41.62 -28.76
C ASN A 233 -12.02 40.19 -28.24
N GLY A 234 -12.56 39.92 -27.05
CA GLY A 234 -12.60 38.56 -26.51
C GLY A 234 -13.37 37.57 -27.42
N PHE A 235 -14.43 38.03 -28.09
CA PHE A 235 -15.12 37.20 -29.09
C PHE A 235 -14.32 37.05 -30.39
N PHE A 236 -13.53 38.05 -30.79
CA PHE A 236 -12.64 37.94 -31.95
C PHE A 236 -11.51 36.94 -31.72
N ASP A 237 -10.98 36.88 -30.49
CA ASP A 237 -9.88 35.98 -30.13
C ASP A 237 -10.25 34.50 -30.30
N ILE A 238 -11.53 34.16 -30.05
CA ILE A 238 -12.02 32.79 -30.23
C ILE A 238 -12.52 32.51 -31.66
N MET A 239 -12.60 33.51 -32.55
CA MET A 239 -12.95 33.28 -33.96
C MET A 239 -11.74 32.75 -34.73
N ARG A 240 -11.91 31.70 -35.53
CA ARG A 240 -10.84 31.14 -36.36
C ARG A 240 -10.73 31.82 -37.74
N LEU A 241 -11.86 32.24 -38.33
CA LEU A 241 -11.89 32.83 -39.67
C LEU A 241 -11.72 34.36 -39.63
N SER A 242 -10.80 34.90 -40.44
CA SER A 242 -10.73 36.33 -40.79
C SER A 242 -11.39 36.54 -42.16
N ARG A 243 -12.03 37.69 -42.38
CA ARG A 243 -12.73 38.01 -43.63
C ARG A 243 -12.23 39.36 -44.17
N THR A 244 -12.40 39.58 -45.47
CA THR A 244 -12.03 40.84 -46.11
C THR A 244 -12.87 41.98 -45.53
N GLY A 245 -12.20 42.94 -44.91
CA GLY A 245 -12.77 44.14 -44.32
C GLY A 245 -13.13 45.20 -45.35
N SER A 246 -13.64 46.34 -44.87
CA SER A 246 -14.00 47.48 -45.72
C SER A 246 -12.80 48.13 -46.43
N THR A 247 -11.59 47.93 -45.90
CA THR A 247 -10.31 48.41 -46.43
C THR A 247 -9.68 47.47 -47.47
N GLY A 248 -10.23 46.27 -47.66
CA GLY A 248 -9.66 45.22 -48.53
C GLY A 248 -8.65 44.29 -47.85
N GLU A 249 -8.26 44.55 -46.60
CA GLU A 249 -7.39 43.68 -45.81
C GLU A 249 -8.18 42.57 -45.08
N LEU A 250 -7.49 41.51 -44.63
CA LEU A 250 -8.09 40.46 -43.82
C LEU A 250 -8.16 40.90 -42.36
N GLU A 251 -9.37 41.00 -41.81
CA GLU A 251 -9.60 41.37 -40.42
C GLU A 251 -10.55 40.38 -39.73
N LYS A 252 -10.48 40.33 -38.39
CA LYS A 252 -11.50 39.66 -37.57
C LYS A 252 -12.70 40.57 -37.49
N GLY A 253 -13.83 40.08 -37.99
CA GLY A 253 -15.09 40.81 -37.99
C GLY A 253 -16.25 39.90 -37.63
N PHE A 254 -17.41 40.49 -37.39
CA PHE A 254 -18.63 39.78 -37.08
C PHE A 254 -19.29 39.18 -38.34
N PRO A 255 -19.96 38.01 -38.24
CA PRO A 255 -20.85 37.55 -39.30
C PRO A 255 -21.93 38.59 -39.62
N LYS A 256 -22.32 38.66 -40.88
CA LYS A 256 -23.33 39.58 -41.39
C LYS A 256 -24.71 38.93 -41.28
N PRO A 257 -25.79 39.72 -41.17
CA PRO A 257 -27.14 39.17 -41.17
C PRO A 257 -27.48 38.29 -42.39
N VAL A 258 -26.88 38.58 -43.55
CA VAL A 258 -27.05 37.79 -44.78
C VAL A 258 -26.45 36.38 -44.66
N ASP A 259 -25.35 36.20 -43.92
CA ASP A 259 -24.76 34.87 -43.73
C ASP A 259 -25.73 33.94 -42.97
N VAL A 260 -26.49 34.50 -42.02
CA VAL A 260 -27.55 33.79 -41.30
C VAL A 260 -28.70 33.48 -42.24
N ALA A 261 -29.17 34.46 -43.02
CA ALA A 261 -30.28 34.28 -43.94
C ALA A 261 -29.99 33.22 -45.03
N ASP A 262 -28.79 33.22 -45.60
CA ASP A 262 -28.37 32.24 -46.61
C ASP A 262 -28.35 30.81 -46.02
N SER A 263 -27.92 30.67 -44.77
CA SER A 263 -27.94 29.41 -44.03
C SER A 263 -29.37 28.94 -43.78
N VAL A 264 -30.28 29.85 -43.41
CA VAL A 264 -31.71 29.56 -43.23
C VAL A 264 -32.34 29.12 -44.56
N VAL A 265 -32.05 29.81 -45.67
CA VAL A 265 -32.53 29.45 -47.02
C VAL A 265 -32.06 28.04 -47.39
N PHE A 266 -30.77 27.74 -47.20
CA PHE A 266 -30.23 26.41 -47.45
C PHE A 266 -31.01 25.34 -46.67
N LEU A 267 -31.21 25.56 -45.37
CA LEU A 267 -31.94 24.62 -44.50
C LEU A 267 -33.42 24.49 -44.84
N GLY A 268 -34.05 25.56 -45.31
CA GLY A 268 -35.42 25.54 -45.81
C GLY A 268 -35.56 24.78 -47.14
N SER A 269 -34.51 24.75 -47.96
CA SER A 269 -34.52 24.12 -49.27
C SER A 269 -34.40 22.58 -49.21
N ASP A 270 -34.65 21.94 -50.35
CA ASP A 270 -34.45 20.50 -50.50
C ASP A 270 -32.96 20.13 -50.63
N GLU A 271 -32.06 21.10 -50.82
CA GLU A 271 -30.60 20.87 -50.80
C GLU A 271 -30.12 20.36 -49.43
N ALA A 272 -30.82 20.76 -48.36
CA ALA A 272 -30.52 20.29 -47.01
C ALA A 272 -31.33 19.05 -46.60
N ALA A 273 -31.93 18.31 -47.55
CA ALA A 273 -32.84 17.19 -47.23
C ALA A 273 -32.20 16.08 -46.37
N ALA A 274 -30.87 15.99 -46.36
CA ALA A 274 -30.12 15.04 -45.56
C ALA A 274 -29.85 15.49 -44.11
N TYR A 275 -30.17 16.74 -43.73
CA TYR A 275 -29.86 17.29 -42.41
C TYR A 275 -31.11 17.32 -41.51
N SER A 276 -31.04 16.65 -40.36
CA SER A 276 -31.97 16.78 -39.25
C SER A 276 -31.20 16.61 -37.94
N GLY A 277 -31.61 17.32 -36.89
CA GLY A 277 -30.90 17.40 -35.62
C GLY A 277 -29.54 18.09 -35.73
N HIS A 278 -29.25 18.78 -36.84
CA HIS A 278 -27.94 19.38 -37.09
C HIS A 278 -27.87 20.83 -36.60
N ILE A 279 -26.69 21.21 -36.10
CA ILE A 279 -26.39 22.56 -35.63
C ILE A 279 -25.52 23.26 -36.67
N PHE A 280 -25.95 24.43 -37.13
CA PHE A 280 -25.22 25.27 -38.08
C PHE A 280 -24.69 26.54 -37.39
N GLU A 281 -23.37 26.60 -37.17
CA GLU A 281 -22.71 27.70 -36.49
C GLU A 281 -22.26 28.80 -37.47
N VAL A 282 -23.04 29.88 -37.56
CA VAL A 282 -22.72 31.04 -38.39
C VAL A 282 -21.92 32.04 -37.54
N THR A 283 -20.68 31.67 -37.23
CA THR A 283 -19.88 32.30 -36.15
C THR A 283 -18.51 32.80 -36.58
N ASN A 284 -18.12 32.64 -37.85
CA ASN A 284 -16.70 32.74 -38.29
C ASN A 284 -15.79 31.72 -37.57
N GLY A 285 -16.33 30.54 -37.25
CA GLY A 285 -15.60 29.43 -36.64
C GLY A 285 -15.15 29.74 -35.22
N MET A 286 -16.07 30.20 -34.37
CA MET A 286 -15.79 30.42 -32.94
C MET A 286 -15.46 29.10 -32.24
N ASP A 287 -14.37 29.08 -31.49
CA ASP A 287 -13.93 27.91 -30.72
C ASP A 287 -14.71 27.82 -29.40
N VAL A 288 -15.89 27.19 -29.46
CA VAL A 288 -16.78 27.04 -28.33
C VAL A 288 -17.09 25.54 -28.15
N PRO A 289 -16.86 24.94 -26.97
CA PRO A 289 -17.18 23.54 -26.74
C PRO A 289 -18.68 23.30 -26.87
N VAL A 290 -19.07 22.09 -27.31
CA VAL A 290 -20.48 21.71 -27.49
C VAL A 290 -21.19 21.57 -26.14
N GLU A 291 -20.50 20.95 -25.18
CA GLU A 291 -20.98 20.69 -23.82
C GLU A 291 -19.77 20.76 -22.87
N SER A 292 -19.93 21.32 -21.66
CA SER A 292 -18.95 21.18 -20.58
C SER A 292 -19.29 19.95 -19.74
N ARG A 293 -18.67 18.82 -20.04
CA ARG A 293 -19.03 17.53 -19.42
C ARG A 293 -17.82 16.68 -19.05
N THR A 294 -17.98 15.93 -17.96
CA THR A 294 -17.12 14.80 -17.62
C THR A 294 -17.96 13.64 -17.10
N THR A 295 -17.47 12.41 -17.22
CA THR A 295 -18.17 11.22 -16.71
C THR A 295 -17.50 10.76 -15.42
N LEU A 296 -18.30 10.54 -14.38
CA LEU A 296 -17.83 10.03 -13.11
C LEU A 296 -17.54 8.52 -13.27
N VAL A 297 -16.27 8.13 -13.15
CA VAL A 297 -15.82 6.76 -13.47
C VAL A 297 -15.55 5.90 -12.23
N ALA A 298 -15.61 6.47 -11.03
CA ALA A 298 -15.31 5.78 -9.78
C ALA A 298 -16.29 6.17 -8.67
N TRP A 299 -16.42 5.34 -7.64
CA TRP A 299 -17.15 5.71 -6.43
C TRP A 299 -16.31 6.71 -5.61
N PRO A 300 -16.93 7.71 -4.96
CA PRO A 300 -16.25 8.52 -3.97
C PRO A 300 -15.73 7.67 -2.81
N GLU A 301 -14.53 7.99 -2.32
CA GLU A 301 -13.95 7.31 -1.17
C GLU A 301 -14.66 7.74 0.11
N ARG A 302 -15.41 6.83 0.74
CA ARG A 302 -16.23 7.11 1.94
C ARG A 302 -15.47 7.82 3.06
N ARG A 303 -14.18 7.50 3.23
CA ARG A 303 -13.33 8.02 4.32
C ARG A 303 -12.99 9.50 4.15
N ASN A 304 -13.07 10.01 2.93
CA ASN A 304 -12.77 11.40 2.63
C ASN A 304 -14.01 12.28 2.71
N ILE A 305 -15.20 11.72 2.97
CA ILE A 305 -16.44 12.50 3.06
C ILE A 305 -16.72 12.76 4.54
N GLN A 306 -16.42 13.99 4.99
CA GLN A 306 -16.74 14.42 6.33
C GLN A 306 -17.09 15.91 6.34
N PHE A 307 -18.27 16.22 6.86
CA PHE A 307 -18.69 17.61 7.08
C PHE A 307 -18.28 18.04 8.49
N VAL A 308 -17.75 19.26 8.63
CA VAL A 308 -17.34 19.83 9.93
C VAL A 308 -18.15 21.08 10.20
N ASP A 309 -19.24 20.92 10.95
CA ASP A 309 -20.20 22.00 11.28
C ASP A 309 -20.85 22.69 10.07
N GLU A 310 -20.79 22.07 8.89
CA GLU A 310 -21.34 22.59 7.65
C GLU A 310 -22.85 22.31 7.52
N VAL A 311 -23.57 23.29 6.97
CA VAL A 311 -25.02 23.24 6.76
C VAL A 311 -25.31 23.03 5.27
N VAL A 312 -26.08 21.99 4.98
CA VAL A 312 -26.57 21.68 3.62
C VAL A 312 -28.07 21.94 3.56
N LEU A 313 -28.47 22.88 2.70
CA LEU A 313 -29.87 23.12 2.34
C LEU A 313 -30.22 22.28 1.10
N ILE A 314 -31.21 21.41 1.22
CA ILE A 314 -31.76 20.66 0.09
C ILE A 314 -33.07 21.34 -0.33
N CYS A 315 -33.08 21.96 -1.51
CA CYS A 315 -34.30 22.42 -2.17
C CYS A 315 -34.95 21.23 -2.88
N ALA A 316 -35.88 20.57 -2.19
CA ALA A 316 -36.57 19.37 -2.61
C ALA A 316 -37.79 19.68 -3.51
N GLY A 317 -38.11 18.75 -4.39
CA GLY A 317 -39.36 18.73 -5.16
C GLY A 317 -40.38 17.77 -4.56
N ASP A 318 -41.29 17.27 -5.40
CA ASP A 318 -42.30 16.26 -5.03
C ASP A 318 -41.72 14.83 -4.85
N GLN A 319 -40.43 14.64 -5.10
CA GLN A 319 -39.71 13.38 -4.94
C GLN A 319 -39.26 13.18 -3.48
N ILE A 320 -40.23 12.96 -2.61
CA ILE A 320 -40.02 12.88 -1.16
C ILE A 320 -38.96 11.81 -0.80
N ASP A 321 -39.11 10.59 -1.31
CA ASP A 321 -38.21 9.48 -0.99
C ASP A 321 -36.75 9.75 -1.38
N ASP A 322 -36.53 10.35 -2.55
CA ASP A 322 -35.20 10.68 -3.05
C ASP A 322 -34.56 11.78 -2.19
N SER A 323 -35.36 12.79 -1.85
CA SER A 323 -34.96 13.92 -1.02
C SER A 323 -34.57 13.49 0.40
N LEU A 324 -35.35 12.60 1.01
CA LEU A 324 -35.08 12.03 2.32
C LEU A 324 -33.84 11.13 2.31
N HIS A 325 -33.68 10.31 1.26
CA HIS A 325 -32.49 9.47 1.11
C HIS A 325 -31.21 10.30 0.99
N LEU A 326 -31.24 11.39 0.23
CA LEU A 326 -30.11 12.32 0.14
C LEU A 326 -29.83 12.96 1.50
N ALA A 327 -30.85 13.45 2.20
CA ALA A 327 -30.72 14.05 3.52
C ALA A 327 -30.07 13.10 4.53
N GLN A 328 -30.50 11.83 4.55
CA GLN A 328 -29.93 10.81 5.42
C GLN A 328 -28.47 10.47 5.05
N THR A 329 -28.16 10.44 3.76
CA THR A 329 -26.79 10.21 3.26
C THR A 329 -25.86 11.32 3.76
N LEU A 330 -26.25 12.59 3.62
CA LEU A 330 -25.47 13.74 4.07
C LEU A 330 -25.31 13.77 5.60
N LYS A 331 -26.36 13.45 6.36
CA LYS A 331 -26.30 13.33 7.84
C LYS A 331 -25.32 12.24 8.29
N THR A 332 -25.27 11.11 7.57
CA THR A 332 -24.36 10.00 7.89
C THR A 332 -22.89 10.44 7.83
N TYR A 333 -22.56 11.43 7.00
CA TYR A 333 -21.23 12.03 6.90
C TYR A 333 -21.04 13.30 7.75
N GLY A 334 -21.99 13.61 8.64
CA GLY A 334 -21.86 14.68 9.64
C GLY A 334 -22.45 16.04 9.26
N ALA A 335 -23.14 16.17 8.12
CA ALA A 335 -23.76 17.44 7.73
C ALA A 335 -24.97 17.79 8.62
N LYS A 336 -25.16 19.09 8.90
CA LYS A 336 -26.43 19.62 9.39
C LYS A 336 -27.33 19.85 8.18
N VAL A 337 -28.45 19.14 8.09
CA VAL A 337 -29.30 19.15 6.89
C VAL A 337 -30.62 19.87 7.17
N ALA A 338 -30.96 20.82 6.29
CA ALA A 338 -32.28 21.43 6.21
C ALA A 338 -32.95 21.04 4.89
N LEU A 339 -34.19 20.61 4.96
CA LEU A 339 -34.97 20.16 3.81
C LEU A 339 -36.09 21.18 3.53
N ALA A 340 -36.08 21.75 2.33
CA ALA A 340 -36.98 22.80 1.93
C ALA A 340 -37.84 22.35 0.74
N PHE A 341 -39.15 22.20 0.95
CA PHE A 341 -40.09 21.81 -0.11
C PHE A 341 -40.70 23.04 -0.79
N ARG A 342 -41.07 22.91 -2.07
CA ARG A 342 -41.53 24.04 -2.90
C ARG A 342 -42.96 24.51 -2.58
N ASP A 343 -43.77 23.66 -1.95
CA ASP A 343 -45.16 23.94 -1.58
C ASP A 343 -45.49 23.41 -0.17
N GLY A 344 -46.50 24.01 0.46
CA GLY A 344 -46.91 23.66 1.83
C GLY A 344 -47.59 22.30 1.94
N THR A 345 -48.31 21.85 0.91
CA THR A 345 -49.01 20.55 0.90
C THR A 345 -48.05 19.37 0.96
N THR A 346 -46.94 19.43 0.20
CA THR A 346 -45.88 18.42 0.25
C THR A 346 -45.19 18.43 1.62
N LEU A 347 -44.94 19.62 2.18
CA LEU A 347 -44.36 19.77 3.51
C LEU A 347 -45.25 19.12 4.58
N ASP A 348 -46.55 19.43 4.58
CA ASP A 348 -47.52 18.87 5.53
C ASP A 348 -47.56 17.33 5.45
N ALA A 349 -47.54 16.77 4.24
CA ALA A 349 -47.52 15.31 4.03
C ALA A 349 -46.25 14.64 4.59
N VAL A 350 -45.10 15.32 4.53
CA VAL A 350 -43.85 14.83 5.12
C VAL A 350 -43.85 14.97 6.64
N GLU A 351 -44.38 16.08 7.16
CA GLU A 351 -44.53 16.31 8.61
C GLU A 351 -45.48 15.28 9.27
N GLU A 352 -46.51 14.82 8.55
CA GLU A 352 -47.43 13.77 9.02
C GLU A 352 -46.85 12.35 8.96
N SER A 353 -45.88 12.09 8.06
CA SER A 353 -45.34 10.76 7.79
C SER A 353 -44.00 10.45 8.47
N MET A 354 -43.38 11.44 9.15
CA MET A 354 -42.08 11.29 9.81
C MET A 354 -42.09 11.76 11.27
N ASP A 355 -41.24 11.13 12.10
CA ASP A 355 -40.97 11.61 13.47
C ASP A 355 -40.03 12.84 13.38
N SER A 356 -40.60 14.03 13.58
CA SER A 356 -40.05 15.33 13.17
C SER A 356 -38.87 15.86 14.00
N GLN A 357 -38.29 15.05 14.89
CA GLN A 357 -37.26 15.51 15.82
C GLN A 357 -35.84 15.61 15.23
N GLU A 358 -35.61 15.12 14.01
CA GLU A 358 -34.26 14.91 13.49
C GLU A 358 -33.86 15.72 12.24
N LEU A 359 -34.78 16.44 11.58
CA LEU A 359 -34.53 17.25 10.38
C LEU A 359 -35.25 18.59 10.46
N LEU A 360 -34.61 19.67 10.01
CA LEU A 360 -35.30 20.96 9.85
C LEU A 360 -36.08 20.97 8.53
N LEU A 361 -37.40 21.04 8.63
CA LEU A 361 -38.29 21.16 7.49
C LEU A 361 -38.77 22.61 7.32
N CYS A 362 -38.82 23.10 6.08
CA CYS A 362 -39.36 24.41 5.75
C CYS A 362 -39.98 24.45 4.35
N CYS A 363 -40.80 25.48 4.11
CA CYS A 363 -41.36 25.77 2.78
C CYS A 363 -40.54 26.87 2.11
N LEU A 364 -40.10 26.63 0.88
CA LEU A 364 -39.29 27.53 0.07
C LEU A 364 -39.83 27.53 -1.35
N SER A 365 -40.66 28.52 -1.68
CA SER A 365 -41.18 28.71 -3.03
C SER A 365 -40.23 29.61 -3.85
N PRO A 366 -39.60 29.12 -4.93
CA PRO A 366 -38.58 29.87 -5.68
C PRO A 366 -39.05 31.20 -6.30
N HIS A 367 -40.35 31.32 -6.59
CA HIS A 367 -40.94 32.50 -7.23
C HIS A 367 -41.39 33.59 -6.24
N ASP A 368 -41.43 33.26 -4.94
CA ASP A 368 -41.78 34.19 -3.88
C ASP A 368 -40.52 34.56 -3.06
N PRO A 369 -39.92 35.74 -3.32
CA PRO A 369 -38.75 36.21 -2.57
C PRO A 369 -38.96 36.22 -1.05
N SER A 370 -40.20 36.42 -0.58
CA SER A 370 -40.51 36.45 0.84
C SER A 370 -40.44 35.05 1.46
N SER A 371 -41.01 34.05 0.79
CA SER A 371 -40.88 32.64 1.18
C SER A 371 -39.43 32.20 1.25
N VAL A 372 -38.61 32.52 0.24
CA VAL A 372 -37.18 32.17 0.24
C VAL A 372 -36.43 32.85 1.38
N GLY A 373 -36.67 34.14 1.63
CA GLY A 373 -36.06 34.87 2.73
C GLY A 373 -36.40 34.27 4.10
N ILE A 374 -37.68 33.96 4.35
CA ILE A 374 -38.15 33.33 5.59
C ILE A 374 -37.51 31.95 5.79
N ALA A 375 -37.45 31.14 4.73
CA ALA A 375 -36.82 29.82 4.79
C ALA A 375 -35.34 29.91 5.15
N LEU A 376 -34.57 30.76 4.47
CA LEU A 376 -33.14 30.93 4.73
C LEU A 376 -32.86 31.49 6.15
N ASP A 377 -33.66 32.44 6.63
CA ASP A 377 -33.54 32.95 8.00
C ASP A 377 -33.86 31.87 9.05
N ARG A 378 -34.85 31.00 8.79
CA ARG A 378 -35.18 29.86 9.65
C ARG A 378 -34.05 28.82 9.67
N VAL A 379 -33.51 28.44 8.50
CA VAL A 379 -32.36 27.53 8.38
C VAL A 379 -31.17 28.05 9.17
N ARG A 380 -30.88 29.34 9.03
CA ARG A 380 -29.80 30.00 9.77
C ARG A 380 -30.00 29.96 11.28
N ALA A 381 -31.19 30.30 11.75
CA ALA A 381 -31.49 30.35 13.18
C ALA A 381 -31.37 28.98 13.86
N THR A 382 -31.59 27.89 13.13
CA THR A 382 -31.61 26.53 13.68
C THR A 382 -30.33 25.74 13.39
N CYS A 383 -29.82 25.78 12.17
CA CYS A 383 -28.69 24.95 11.71
C CYS A 383 -27.39 25.75 11.53
N GLY A 384 -27.47 27.02 11.17
CA GLY A 384 -26.35 27.87 10.75
C GLY A 384 -26.46 28.32 9.29
N ASP A 385 -25.51 29.11 8.79
CA ASP A 385 -25.56 29.67 7.44
C ASP A 385 -25.45 28.55 6.36
N PRO A 386 -26.42 28.45 5.42
CA PRO A 386 -26.43 27.40 4.39
C PRO A 386 -25.45 27.74 3.26
N ASN A 387 -24.17 27.40 3.45
CA ASN A 387 -23.14 27.58 2.42
C ASN A 387 -23.18 26.48 1.35
N HIS A 388 -23.84 25.36 1.62
CA HIS A 388 -24.04 24.29 0.65
C HIS A 388 -25.52 24.16 0.29
N VAL A 389 -25.82 24.13 -1.00
CA VAL A 389 -27.19 24.01 -1.50
C VAL A 389 -27.28 22.89 -2.53
N VAL A 390 -28.20 21.95 -2.33
CA VAL A 390 -28.55 20.96 -3.34
C VAL A 390 -29.92 21.29 -3.90
N VAL A 391 -30.03 21.45 -5.21
CA VAL A 391 -31.31 21.72 -5.89
C VAL A 391 -31.73 20.46 -6.63
N LEU A 392 -32.81 19.85 -6.17
CA LEU A 392 -33.47 18.75 -6.86
C LEU A 392 -34.54 19.30 -7.83
N PRO A 393 -34.93 18.53 -8.86
CA PRO A 393 -36.01 18.93 -9.77
C PRO A 393 -37.30 19.20 -8.99
N ALA A 394 -38.13 20.13 -9.49
CA ALA A 394 -39.41 20.45 -8.85
C ALA A 394 -40.34 19.24 -8.85
N HIS A 395 -40.35 18.54 -9.98
CA HIS A 395 -41.27 17.44 -10.24
C HIS A 395 -40.55 16.18 -10.70
N ASN A 396 -41.08 15.02 -10.29
CA ASN A 396 -40.77 13.76 -10.93
C ASN A 396 -41.07 13.87 -12.43
N ILE A 397 -40.19 13.36 -13.27
CA ILE A 397 -40.34 13.44 -14.72
C ILE A 397 -41.64 12.81 -15.24
N SER A 398 -42.20 11.82 -14.53
CA SER A 398 -43.52 11.23 -14.82
C SER A 398 -44.68 12.21 -14.68
N HIS A 399 -44.51 13.30 -13.93
CA HIS A 399 -45.46 14.41 -13.84
C HIS A 399 -45.76 15.00 -15.21
N TYR A 400 -44.74 15.13 -16.06
CA TYR A 400 -44.89 15.68 -17.42
C TYR A 400 -45.34 14.64 -18.45
N HIS A 401 -45.40 13.35 -18.07
CA HIS A 401 -45.84 12.24 -18.93
C HIS A 401 -47.32 11.89 -18.75
N THR A 402 -47.84 12.03 -17.52
CA THR A 402 -49.16 11.53 -17.07
C THR A 402 -50.31 12.53 -17.20
N VAL A 403 -50.00 13.82 -17.34
CA VAL A 403 -51.01 14.90 -17.50
C VAL A 403 -51.46 15.04 -18.97
N SER A 404 -50.73 14.41 -19.90
CA SER A 404 -51.10 14.34 -21.31
C SER A 404 -52.31 13.41 -21.51
N SER A 405 -53.37 13.92 -22.14
CA SER A 405 -54.55 13.14 -22.57
C SER A 405 -54.23 11.90 -23.45
N LYS A 406 -52.98 11.73 -23.88
CA LYS A 406 -52.49 10.63 -24.72
C LYS A 406 -51.41 9.75 -24.06
N ASN A 407 -51.01 10.00 -22.80
CA ASN A 407 -49.85 9.34 -22.17
C ASN A 407 -48.59 9.34 -23.08
N SER A 408 -48.28 10.48 -23.70
CA SER A 408 -47.14 10.61 -24.62
C SER A 408 -46.01 11.40 -23.99
N ALA A 409 -44.80 10.84 -24.03
CA ALA A 409 -43.57 11.48 -23.59
C ALA A 409 -43.02 12.50 -24.62
N HIS A 410 -43.70 12.71 -25.76
CA HIS A 410 -43.22 13.56 -26.83
C HIS A 410 -43.46 15.06 -26.55
N LEU A 411 -42.43 15.88 -26.72
CA LEU A 411 -42.49 17.34 -26.54
C LEU A 411 -43.46 17.99 -27.54
N THR A 412 -43.61 17.42 -28.73
CA THR A 412 -44.56 17.92 -29.75
C THR A 412 -46.02 17.58 -29.46
N GLU A 413 -46.29 16.66 -28.55
CA GLU A 413 -47.65 16.24 -28.16
C GLU A 413 -48.01 16.63 -26.71
N ALA A 414 -47.07 17.23 -25.99
CA ALA A 414 -47.25 17.70 -24.63
C ALA A 414 -48.41 18.71 -24.50
N ASP A 415 -49.21 18.56 -23.44
CA ASP A 415 -50.33 19.45 -23.16
C ASP A 415 -49.87 20.82 -22.63
N ASP A 416 -50.80 21.78 -22.64
CA ASP A 416 -50.51 23.17 -22.32
C ASP A 416 -50.14 23.36 -20.84
N THR A 417 -50.68 22.52 -19.95
CA THR A 417 -50.44 22.59 -18.50
C THR A 417 -49.04 22.11 -18.18
N SER A 418 -48.65 20.94 -18.69
CA SER A 418 -47.31 20.39 -18.45
C SER A 418 -46.19 21.30 -18.96
N ILE A 419 -46.34 21.92 -20.13
CA ILE A 419 -45.35 22.89 -20.64
C ILE A 419 -45.29 24.12 -19.73
N SER A 420 -46.44 24.68 -19.36
CA SER A 420 -46.48 25.88 -18.52
C SER A 420 -45.83 25.64 -17.15
N GLN A 421 -46.13 24.50 -16.53
CA GLN A 421 -45.50 24.06 -15.27
C GLN A 421 -44.00 23.83 -15.45
N PHE A 422 -43.57 23.12 -16.49
CA PHE A 422 -42.14 22.91 -16.74
C PHE A 422 -41.36 24.24 -16.90
N LEU A 423 -41.94 25.22 -17.63
CA LEU A 423 -41.32 26.53 -17.84
C LEU A 423 -41.28 27.38 -16.56
N GLU A 424 -42.33 27.33 -15.74
CA GLU A 424 -42.37 28.04 -14.47
C GLU A 424 -41.49 27.34 -13.43
N ASP A 425 -41.77 26.08 -13.09
CA ASP A 425 -41.18 25.40 -11.94
C ASP A 425 -39.71 24.98 -12.15
N GLU A 426 -39.35 24.53 -13.36
CA GLU A 426 -38.01 23.97 -13.64
C GLU A 426 -37.07 24.99 -14.28
N ILE A 427 -37.55 25.88 -15.14
CA ILE A 427 -36.69 26.86 -15.84
C ILE A 427 -36.67 28.20 -15.10
N THR A 428 -37.84 28.80 -14.86
CA THR A 428 -37.95 30.10 -14.18
C THR A 428 -37.65 29.98 -12.69
N GLY A 429 -38.13 28.91 -12.05
CA GLY A 429 -37.97 28.66 -10.63
C GLY A 429 -36.50 28.54 -10.21
N VAL A 430 -35.69 27.75 -10.93
CA VAL A 430 -34.26 27.58 -10.60
C VAL A 430 -33.46 28.87 -10.79
N MET A 431 -33.76 29.67 -11.82
CA MET A 431 -33.13 30.98 -12.01
C MET A 431 -33.55 31.98 -10.92
N SER A 432 -34.81 31.94 -10.49
CA SER A 432 -35.33 32.77 -9.40
C SER A 432 -34.66 32.39 -8.07
N LEU A 433 -34.56 31.09 -7.76
CA LEU A 433 -33.85 30.56 -6.60
C LEU A 433 -32.39 31.02 -6.59
N ALA A 434 -31.67 30.86 -7.72
CA ALA A 434 -30.28 31.25 -7.84
C ALA A 434 -30.09 32.77 -7.60
N SER A 435 -31.01 33.61 -8.11
CA SER A 435 -31.03 35.04 -7.83
C SER A 435 -31.21 35.36 -6.34
N GLN A 436 -32.15 34.68 -5.66
CA GLN A 436 -32.39 34.89 -4.22
C GLN A 436 -31.23 34.40 -3.35
N LEU A 437 -30.61 33.27 -3.68
CA LEU A 437 -29.40 32.79 -2.98
C LEU A 437 -28.26 33.80 -3.10
N MET A 438 -28.06 34.38 -4.29
CA MET A 438 -27.07 35.45 -4.47
C MET A 438 -27.39 36.69 -3.64
N ARG A 439 -28.65 37.12 -3.57
CA ARG A 439 -29.07 38.24 -2.70
C ARG A 439 -28.80 37.94 -1.23
N HIS A 440 -29.06 36.70 -0.81
CA HIS A 440 -28.78 36.26 0.56
C HIS A 440 -27.28 36.35 0.88
N TRP A 441 -26.43 35.74 0.06
CA TRP A 441 -24.97 35.75 0.27
C TRP A 441 -24.34 37.14 0.08
N GLN A 442 -24.89 38.02 -0.77
CA GLN A 442 -24.40 39.40 -0.86
C GLN A 442 -24.73 40.21 0.39
N ASN A 443 -25.96 40.06 0.92
CA ASN A 443 -26.36 40.76 2.15
C ASN A 443 -25.65 40.21 3.39
N ARG A 444 -25.28 38.92 3.36
CA ARG A 444 -24.58 38.21 4.44
C ARG A 444 -23.48 37.34 3.84
N PRO A 445 -22.26 37.91 3.66
CA PRO A 445 -21.14 37.19 3.06
C PRO A 445 -20.82 35.91 3.84
N PRO A 446 -20.77 34.75 3.17
CA PRO A 446 -20.51 33.47 3.81
C PRO A 446 -19.04 33.34 4.17
N VAL A 447 -18.74 32.61 5.26
CA VAL A 447 -17.36 32.35 5.73
C VAL A 447 -16.61 31.43 4.76
N GLN A 448 -17.32 30.50 4.14
CA GLN A 448 -16.80 29.58 3.13
C GLN A 448 -17.39 29.91 1.76
N THR A 449 -16.71 29.44 0.70
CA THR A 449 -17.22 29.56 -0.67
C THR A 449 -18.51 28.76 -0.84
N PRO A 450 -19.63 29.37 -1.25
CA PRO A 450 -20.86 28.63 -1.45
C PRO A 450 -20.72 27.56 -2.53
N HIS A 451 -21.27 26.37 -2.27
CA HIS A 451 -21.26 25.26 -3.21
C HIS A 451 -22.68 24.79 -3.53
N ILE A 452 -23.07 24.88 -4.80
CA ILE A 452 -24.40 24.54 -5.30
C ILE A 452 -24.32 23.30 -6.20
N ILE A 453 -25.15 22.29 -5.94
CA ILE A 453 -25.27 21.13 -6.83
C ILE A 453 -26.70 21.04 -7.36
N PHE A 454 -26.87 21.14 -8.68
CA PHE A 454 -28.13 20.84 -9.35
C PHE A 454 -28.15 19.37 -9.74
N ALA A 455 -29.06 18.56 -9.19
CA ALA A 455 -29.20 17.16 -9.58
C ALA A 455 -30.35 17.00 -10.58
N SER A 456 -30.16 16.21 -11.64
CA SER A 456 -31.26 15.88 -12.55
C SER A 456 -32.19 14.81 -11.95
N ASN A 457 -33.32 14.57 -12.61
CA ASN A 457 -34.10 13.35 -12.44
C ASN A 457 -33.25 12.11 -12.80
N GLY A 458 -33.64 10.94 -12.25
CA GLY A 458 -33.19 9.63 -12.74
C GLY A 458 -33.71 9.32 -14.14
N ASP A 459 -33.34 8.15 -14.68
CA ASP A 459 -33.81 7.71 -16.00
C ASP A 459 -35.33 7.52 -16.00
N ASP A 460 -36.01 8.10 -17.00
CA ASP A 460 -37.46 8.07 -17.13
C ASP A 460 -37.97 6.92 -18.00
N GLY A 461 -37.08 6.15 -18.62
CA GLY A 461 -37.42 5.09 -19.58
C GLY A 461 -37.99 5.60 -20.91
N HIS A 462 -38.09 6.92 -21.10
CA HIS A 462 -38.71 7.60 -22.24
C HIS A 462 -37.74 8.62 -22.89
N ASN A 463 -36.45 8.26 -22.97
CA ASN A 463 -35.37 9.05 -23.56
C ASN A 463 -35.03 10.37 -22.84
N ASN A 464 -35.58 10.64 -21.66
CA ASN A 464 -35.22 11.77 -20.78
C ASN A 464 -35.37 13.13 -21.46
N VAL A 465 -36.39 13.31 -22.30
CA VAL A 465 -36.50 14.49 -23.18
C VAL A 465 -36.59 15.80 -22.39
N TYR A 466 -37.42 15.87 -21.35
CA TYR A 466 -37.54 17.03 -20.47
C TYR A 466 -36.26 17.26 -19.65
N ALA A 467 -35.65 16.19 -19.14
CA ALA A 467 -34.42 16.30 -18.36
C ALA A 467 -33.24 16.82 -19.20
N LYS A 468 -33.15 16.48 -20.49
CA LYS A 468 -32.17 17.04 -21.43
C LYS A 468 -32.38 18.53 -21.69
N VAL A 469 -33.64 18.95 -21.86
CA VAL A 469 -34.00 20.38 -22.02
C VAL A 469 -33.60 21.16 -20.76
N LEU A 470 -33.96 20.65 -19.58
CA LEU A 470 -33.59 21.24 -18.30
C LEU A 470 -32.06 21.28 -18.11
N SER A 471 -31.36 20.21 -18.49
CA SER A 471 -29.90 20.14 -18.33
C SER A 471 -29.17 21.16 -19.17
N ALA A 472 -29.58 21.36 -20.44
CA ALA A 472 -28.99 22.41 -21.26
C ALA A 472 -29.24 23.81 -20.67
N ALA A 473 -30.41 24.03 -20.07
CA ALA A 473 -30.73 25.27 -19.38
C ALA A 473 -29.83 25.50 -18.15
N LEU A 474 -29.69 24.47 -17.31
CA LEU A 474 -28.92 24.51 -16.06
C LEU A 474 -27.42 24.62 -16.32
N GLU A 475 -26.88 23.91 -17.33
CA GLU A 475 -25.48 24.06 -17.72
C GLU A 475 -25.16 25.53 -18.02
N GLN A 476 -26.03 26.20 -18.78
CA GLN A 476 -25.82 27.59 -19.15
C GLN A 476 -26.06 28.56 -17.98
N LEU A 477 -26.99 28.24 -17.07
CA LEU A 477 -27.16 29.00 -15.83
C LEU A 477 -25.87 28.94 -15.00
N VAL A 478 -25.35 27.74 -14.76
CA VAL A 478 -24.13 27.51 -13.99
C VAL A 478 -22.93 28.20 -14.64
N ARG A 479 -22.78 28.09 -15.97
CA ARG A 479 -21.68 28.72 -16.71
C ARG A 479 -21.61 30.22 -16.48
N VAL A 480 -22.72 30.92 -16.74
CA VAL A 480 -22.73 32.38 -16.61
C VAL A 480 -22.73 32.80 -15.14
N TRP A 481 -23.34 32.04 -14.25
CA TRP A 481 -23.33 32.35 -12.82
C TRP A 481 -21.93 32.22 -12.19
N ARG A 482 -21.18 31.17 -12.52
CA ARG A 482 -19.76 31.03 -12.14
C ARG A 482 -18.94 32.23 -12.64
N HIS A 483 -19.12 32.59 -13.91
CA HIS A 483 -18.40 33.72 -14.52
C HIS A 483 -18.76 35.07 -13.88
N GLU A 484 -20.07 35.35 -13.70
CA GLU A 484 -20.55 36.57 -13.06
C GLU A 484 -20.02 36.71 -11.63
N SER A 485 -20.15 35.67 -10.81
CA SER A 485 -19.71 35.69 -9.41
C SER A 485 -18.20 35.83 -9.26
N THR A 486 -17.40 35.21 -10.14
CA THR A 486 -15.94 35.32 -10.14
C THR A 486 -15.49 36.75 -10.45
N LEU A 487 -16.08 37.37 -11.48
CA LEU A 487 -15.77 38.75 -11.85
C LEU A 487 -16.24 39.74 -10.77
N ASP A 488 -17.42 39.54 -10.20
CA ASP A 488 -17.92 40.39 -9.11
C ASP A 488 -16.99 40.31 -7.89
N ALA A 489 -16.58 39.10 -7.47
CA ALA A 489 -15.64 38.91 -6.37
C ALA A 489 -14.28 39.58 -6.62
N ALA A 490 -13.73 39.45 -7.83
CA ALA A 490 -12.48 40.09 -8.22
C ALA A 490 -12.55 41.63 -8.16
N ARG A 491 -13.67 42.22 -8.59
CA ARG A 491 -13.89 43.67 -8.56
C ARG A 491 -14.08 44.22 -7.15
N HIS A 492 -14.76 43.47 -6.28
CA HIS A 492 -14.90 43.84 -4.88
C HIS A 492 -13.57 43.79 -4.14
N ALA A 493 -12.73 42.80 -4.44
CA ALA A 493 -11.36 42.72 -3.92
C ALA A 493 -10.50 43.92 -4.36
N SER A 494 -10.58 44.34 -5.62
CA SER A 494 -9.83 45.52 -6.11
C SER A 494 -10.32 46.86 -5.53
N ASN A 495 -11.59 46.94 -5.12
CA ASN A 495 -12.19 48.15 -4.56
C ASN A 495 -12.08 48.24 -3.02
N GLY A 496 -11.41 47.28 -2.36
CA GLY A 496 -11.23 47.27 -0.91
C GLY A 496 -12.48 46.92 -0.09
N THR A 497 -13.55 46.44 -0.74
CA THR A 497 -14.80 46.02 -0.08
C THR A 497 -14.85 44.50 0.03
N GLN A 498 -14.84 43.96 1.25
CA GLN A 498 -14.63 42.53 1.55
C GLN A 498 -15.89 41.64 1.39
N THR A 499 -16.91 42.06 0.62
CA THR A 499 -18.30 41.56 0.77
C THR A 499 -18.80 40.62 -0.34
N SER A 500 -17.97 40.17 -1.28
CA SER A 500 -18.42 39.31 -2.39
C SER A 500 -17.55 38.07 -2.53
N THR A 501 -18.19 36.89 -2.54
CA THR A 501 -17.57 35.58 -2.65
C THR A 501 -17.97 34.95 -3.98
N ALA A 502 -17.00 34.43 -4.73
CA ALA A 502 -17.29 33.61 -5.91
C ALA A 502 -18.06 32.35 -5.50
N ILE A 503 -18.88 31.79 -6.39
CA ILE A 503 -19.62 30.54 -6.11
C ILE A 503 -18.96 29.35 -6.81
N ARG A 504 -19.11 28.16 -6.22
CA ARG A 504 -18.93 26.88 -6.91
C ARG A 504 -20.30 26.31 -7.23
N ALA A 505 -20.51 25.86 -8.46
CA ALA A 505 -21.78 25.24 -8.84
C ALA A 505 -21.58 24.13 -9.87
N HIS A 506 -22.19 22.97 -9.72
CA HIS A 506 -22.15 21.89 -10.72
C HIS A 506 -23.54 21.37 -11.01
N GLN A 507 -23.67 20.66 -12.13
CA GLN A 507 -24.85 19.86 -12.43
C GLN A 507 -24.48 18.36 -12.41
N LEU A 508 -25.19 17.55 -11.63
CA LEU A 508 -25.06 16.10 -11.62
C LEU A 508 -26.15 15.46 -12.47
N ILE A 509 -25.75 14.84 -13.58
CA ILE A 509 -26.65 14.20 -14.56
C ILE A 509 -26.84 12.72 -14.20
N ARG A 510 -28.04 12.39 -13.70
CA ARG A 510 -28.44 11.07 -13.19
C ARG A 510 -29.13 10.18 -14.23
N TYR A 511 -29.88 10.77 -15.16
CA TYR A 511 -30.70 10.05 -16.14
C TYR A 511 -29.92 9.28 -17.22
N THR A 512 -28.59 9.27 -17.15
CA THR A 512 -27.73 8.44 -18.02
C THR A 512 -27.51 7.04 -17.45
N ASN A 513 -27.98 6.76 -16.24
CA ASN A 513 -27.91 5.46 -15.57
C ASN A 513 -29.28 5.06 -14.99
N ASP A 514 -29.75 3.88 -15.40
CA ASP A 514 -31.02 3.26 -15.03
C ASP A 514 -30.87 2.13 -14.00
N GLY A 515 -29.66 1.90 -13.48
CA GLY A 515 -29.38 0.80 -12.57
C GLY A 515 -29.77 1.11 -11.12
N ASP A 516 -30.02 0.05 -10.34
CA ASP A 516 -30.45 0.13 -8.92
C ASP A 516 -29.51 0.95 -8.02
N LYS A 517 -28.23 1.08 -8.39
CA LYS A 517 -27.20 1.83 -7.64
C LYS A 517 -27.09 3.30 -8.05
N SER A 518 -27.84 3.76 -9.05
CA SER A 518 -27.78 5.12 -9.61
C SER A 518 -27.98 6.19 -8.52
N ARG A 519 -29.02 6.00 -7.69
CA ARG A 519 -29.36 6.92 -6.60
C ARG A 519 -28.25 7.04 -5.56
N ASP A 520 -27.76 5.91 -5.04
CA ASP A 520 -26.72 5.89 -4.01
C ASP A 520 -25.40 6.48 -4.52
N TYR A 521 -25.04 6.15 -5.76
CA TYR A 521 -23.86 6.69 -6.42
C TYR A 521 -23.94 8.21 -6.59
N ALA A 522 -25.09 8.72 -7.03
CA ALA A 522 -25.33 10.15 -7.15
C ALA A 522 -25.23 10.86 -5.80
N HIS A 523 -25.92 10.33 -4.77
CA HIS A 523 -25.95 10.95 -3.44
C HIS A 523 -24.58 10.95 -2.76
N MET A 524 -23.76 9.91 -2.95
CA MET A 524 -22.38 9.90 -2.48
C MET A 524 -21.51 10.95 -3.18
N TRP A 525 -21.67 11.12 -4.50
CA TRP A 525 -20.95 12.17 -5.22
C TRP A 525 -21.39 13.57 -4.79
N ILE A 526 -22.69 13.79 -4.55
CA ILE A 526 -23.17 15.05 -3.96
C ILE A 526 -22.48 15.30 -2.61
N ALA A 527 -22.43 14.29 -1.73
CA ALA A 527 -21.77 14.42 -0.43
C ALA A 527 -20.27 14.74 -0.55
N ASP A 528 -19.55 14.05 -1.42
CA ASP A 528 -18.12 14.25 -1.65
C ASP A 528 -17.80 15.61 -2.28
N LEU A 529 -18.58 16.05 -3.29
CA LEU A 529 -18.40 17.37 -3.91
C LEU A 529 -18.56 18.49 -2.88
N LEU A 530 -19.57 18.38 -2.01
CA LEU A 530 -19.83 19.38 -0.98
C LEU A 530 -18.77 19.34 0.12
N ALA A 531 -18.54 18.19 0.77
CA ALA A 531 -17.64 18.06 1.92
C ALA A 531 -16.17 18.38 1.56
N ASN A 532 -15.69 17.91 0.41
CA ASN A 532 -14.31 18.16 -0.03
C ASN A 532 -14.16 19.46 -0.82
N GLN A 533 -15.27 20.17 -1.05
CA GLN A 533 -15.34 21.38 -1.88
C GLN A 533 -14.56 21.25 -3.19
N ARG A 534 -14.72 20.10 -3.88
CA ARG A 534 -13.96 19.81 -5.10
C ARG A 534 -14.24 20.85 -6.17
N ASP A 535 -13.17 21.33 -6.79
CA ASP A 535 -13.23 22.34 -7.85
C ASP A 535 -13.01 21.65 -9.21
N ILE A 536 -14.10 21.14 -9.80
CA ILE A 536 -14.07 20.48 -11.11
C ILE A 536 -14.38 21.52 -12.20
N GLU A 537 -13.54 21.60 -13.24
CA GLU A 537 -13.73 22.58 -14.30
C GLU A 537 -15.07 22.36 -15.02
N GLU A 538 -15.39 21.10 -15.35
CA GLU A 538 -16.61 20.75 -16.04
C GLU A 538 -17.88 20.98 -15.21
N ILE A 539 -18.92 21.48 -15.91
CA ILE A 539 -20.22 21.81 -15.31
C ILE A 539 -21.07 20.54 -15.14
N ASN A 540 -21.22 19.75 -16.21
CA ASN A 540 -22.03 18.54 -16.20
C ASN A 540 -21.20 17.34 -15.75
N LEU A 541 -21.49 16.85 -14.55
CA LEU A 541 -20.93 15.63 -13.98
C LEU A 541 -21.89 14.48 -14.29
N VAL A 542 -21.51 13.60 -15.20
CA VAL A 542 -22.41 12.60 -15.78
C VAL A 542 -22.21 11.24 -15.13
N LEU A 543 -23.32 10.60 -14.71
CA LEU A 543 -23.27 9.21 -14.25
C LEU A 543 -22.93 8.27 -15.41
N PRO A 544 -22.05 7.28 -15.18
CA PRO A 544 -21.67 6.34 -16.23
C PRO A 544 -22.85 5.40 -16.54
N LYS A 545 -23.01 4.96 -17.79
CA LYS A 545 -24.07 4.00 -18.18
C LYS A 545 -24.03 2.71 -17.36
N GLN A 546 -22.84 2.27 -16.99
CA GLN A 546 -22.63 1.18 -16.06
C GLN A 546 -21.82 1.73 -14.90
N ILE A 547 -22.44 1.79 -13.72
CA ILE A 547 -21.72 2.05 -12.49
C ILE A 547 -20.97 0.77 -12.16
N ALA A 548 -19.64 0.82 -12.25
CA ALA A 548 -18.81 -0.27 -11.78
C ALA A 548 -19.27 -0.67 -10.36
N PRO A 549 -19.35 -1.97 -10.05
CA PRO A 549 -19.70 -2.38 -8.70
C PRO A 549 -18.79 -1.62 -7.75
N MET A 550 -19.40 -0.97 -6.75
CA MET A 550 -18.67 -0.33 -5.66
C MET A 550 -17.59 -1.30 -5.24
N ARG A 551 -16.31 -0.95 -5.45
CA ARG A 551 -15.21 -1.77 -4.96
C ARG A 551 -15.41 -1.77 -3.43
N GLY A 552 -15.89 -2.89 -2.90
CA GLY A 552 -16.41 -3.01 -1.53
C GLY A 552 -17.81 -3.62 -1.39
N ALA A 553 -18.58 -3.87 -2.46
CA ALA A 553 -19.89 -4.52 -2.39
C ALA A 553 -19.89 -5.97 -2.91
N HIS A 554 -18.91 -6.77 -2.48
CA HIS A 554 -19.05 -8.23 -2.30
C HIS A 554 -18.16 -8.58 -1.11
N ARG A 555 -18.80 -9.08 -0.03
CA ARG A 555 -18.27 -9.25 1.34
C ARG A 555 -17.20 -8.20 1.68
N SER A 556 -17.62 -7.10 2.31
CA SER A 556 -16.71 -6.12 2.91
C SER A 556 -15.50 -6.84 3.49
N LEU A 557 -14.34 -6.69 2.84
CA LEU A 557 -13.08 -7.04 3.48
C LEU A 557 -13.12 -6.34 4.84
N PRO A 558 -12.68 -6.98 5.93
CA PRO A 558 -12.69 -6.34 7.24
C PRO A 558 -12.09 -4.93 7.13
N ASP A 559 -12.66 -3.90 7.77
CA ASP A 559 -12.32 -2.47 7.57
C ASP A 559 -10.80 -2.16 7.50
N TRP A 560 -9.99 -2.97 8.20
CA TRP A 560 -8.53 -2.87 8.19
C TRP A 560 -7.87 -3.27 6.86
N ALA A 561 -8.47 -4.14 6.06
CA ALA A 561 -7.92 -4.72 4.83
C ALA A 561 -8.21 -3.86 3.59
N GLU A 562 -9.22 -2.98 3.63
CA GLU A 562 -9.46 -2.00 2.58
C GLU A 562 -8.26 -1.05 2.37
N ASN A 563 -7.52 -0.73 3.45
CA ASN A 563 -6.29 0.08 3.40
C ASN A 563 -5.14 -0.55 2.61
N LEU A 564 -5.21 -1.86 2.36
CA LEU A 564 -4.16 -2.57 1.66
C LEU A 564 -4.35 -2.52 0.15
N TYR A 565 -5.55 -2.18 -0.33
CA TYR A 565 -5.91 -2.32 -1.73
C TYR A 565 -4.97 -1.51 -2.65
N ASN A 566 -4.40 -2.17 -3.65
CA ASN A 566 -3.40 -1.63 -4.58
C ASN A 566 -2.09 -1.06 -3.98
N LEU A 567 -1.82 -1.24 -2.67
CA LEU A 567 -0.59 -0.72 -2.06
C LEU A 567 0.68 -1.30 -2.71
N HIS A 568 0.64 -2.58 -3.12
CA HIS A 568 1.73 -3.26 -3.83
C HIS A 568 1.30 -3.70 -5.22
N ARG A 569 0.51 -2.86 -5.90
CA ARG A 569 -0.01 -3.16 -7.22
C ARG A 569 1.11 -3.52 -8.20
N ASP A 570 0.89 -4.64 -8.89
CA ASP A 570 1.73 -5.16 -9.97
C ASP A 570 3.17 -5.52 -9.55
N LYS A 571 3.44 -5.61 -8.24
CA LYS A 571 4.70 -6.12 -7.69
C LYS A 571 4.73 -7.65 -7.70
N VAL A 572 5.91 -8.24 -7.89
CA VAL A 572 6.09 -9.70 -7.80
C VAL A 572 6.86 -10.07 -6.53
N ALA A 573 6.27 -10.90 -5.68
CA ALA A 573 6.85 -11.35 -4.43
C ALA A 573 7.11 -12.85 -4.42
N LEU A 574 8.31 -13.25 -4.01
CA LEU A 574 8.64 -14.62 -3.66
C LEU A 574 8.67 -14.79 -2.14
N VAL A 575 7.84 -15.71 -1.61
CA VAL A 575 7.75 -15.99 -0.17
C VAL A 575 8.09 -17.45 0.13
N THR A 576 9.20 -17.68 0.85
CA THR A 576 9.53 -19.00 1.36
C THR A 576 8.77 -19.33 2.64
N GLY A 577 8.38 -20.59 2.84
CA GLY A 577 7.53 -20.96 3.98
C GLY A 577 6.14 -20.35 3.89
N GLY A 578 5.59 -20.22 2.68
CA GLY A 578 4.33 -19.51 2.41
C GLY A 578 3.04 -20.29 2.65
N SER A 579 3.11 -21.52 3.18
CA SER A 579 1.92 -22.37 3.39
C SER A 579 1.16 -22.06 4.68
N SER A 580 1.77 -21.38 5.66
CA SER A 580 1.16 -21.08 6.95
C SER A 580 1.94 -20.02 7.72
N GLY A 581 1.41 -19.60 8.87
CA GLY A 581 2.07 -18.67 9.77
C GLY A 581 2.27 -17.28 9.16
N ILE A 582 3.33 -16.60 9.60
CA ILE A 582 3.71 -15.26 9.11
C ILE A 582 3.89 -15.27 7.58
N GLY A 583 4.52 -16.30 7.01
CA GLY A 583 4.73 -16.40 5.56
C GLY A 583 3.43 -16.51 4.78
N GLY A 584 2.49 -17.35 5.25
CA GLY A 584 1.16 -17.46 4.66
C GLY A 584 0.38 -16.14 4.72
N GLU A 585 0.40 -15.46 5.86
CA GLU A 585 -0.25 -14.15 6.01
C GLU A 585 0.42 -13.05 5.19
N ILE A 586 1.75 -12.99 5.11
CA ILE A 586 2.46 -12.05 4.21
C ILE A 586 2.03 -12.29 2.76
N GLY A 587 2.04 -13.55 2.32
CA GLY A 587 1.62 -13.92 0.98
C GLY A 587 0.16 -13.55 0.68
N ARG A 588 -0.73 -13.82 1.63
CA ARG A 588 -2.14 -13.45 1.59
C ARG A 588 -2.34 -11.95 1.47
N LEU A 589 -1.72 -11.15 2.34
CA LEU A 589 -1.89 -9.71 2.35
C LEU A 589 -1.23 -9.02 1.15
N LEU A 590 -0.09 -9.53 0.67
CA LEU A 590 0.53 -9.05 -0.57
C LEU A 590 -0.41 -9.24 -1.76
N ALA A 591 -1.02 -10.42 -1.89
CA ALA A 591 -1.97 -10.69 -2.96
C ALA A 591 -3.22 -9.79 -2.85
N LEU A 592 -3.76 -9.60 -1.64
CA LEU A 592 -4.86 -8.66 -1.37
C LEU A 592 -4.48 -7.19 -1.64
N SER A 593 -3.20 -6.86 -1.54
CA SER A 593 -2.67 -5.54 -1.87
C SER A 593 -2.33 -5.32 -3.36
N GLY A 594 -2.60 -6.31 -4.21
CA GLY A 594 -2.45 -6.21 -5.65
C GLY A 594 -1.14 -6.76 -6.22
N ALA A 595 -0.32 -7.42 -5.40
CA ALA A 595 0.89 -8.09 -5.85
C ALA A 595 0.60 -9.46 -6.49
N TYR A 596 1.52 -9.93 -7.32
CA TYR A 596 1.67 -11.32 -7.74
C TYR A 596 2.58 -12.02 -6.74
N VAL A 597 2.21 -13.21 -6.29
CA VAL A 597 2.92 -13.91 -5.21
C VAL A 597 3.24 -15.34 -5.63
N MET A 598 4.51 -15.70 -5.53
CA MET A 598 5.00 -17.08 -5.51
C MET A 598 5.13 -17.54 -4.06
N LEU A 599 4.35 -18.55 -3.67
CA LEU A 599 4.46 -19.19 -2.35
C LEU A 599 5.21 -20.51 -2.48
N ALA A 600 6.28 -20.67 -1.70
CA ALA A 600 7.08 -21.90 -1.66
C ALA A 600 6.98 -22.58 -0.30
N ALA A 601 6.78 -23.90 -0.28
CA ALA A 601 6.81 -24.70 0.93
C ALA A 601 7.08 -26.18 0.63
N ARG A 602 7.35 -26.97 1.67
CA ARG A 602 7.56 -28.43 1.55
C ARG A 602 6.26 -29.19 1.30
N GLY A 603 5.21 -28.94 2.10
CA GLY A 603 3.96 -29.68 2.02
C GLY A 603 3.05 -29.20 0.89
N ALA A 604 2.80 -30.05 -0.10
CA ALA A 604 1.95 -29.73 -1.24
C ALA A 604 0.50 -29.42 -0.85
N ASP A 605 -0.10 -30.27 -0.01
CA ASP A 605 -1.52 -30.14 0.37
C ASP A 605 -1.80 -28.82 1.10
N GLN A 606 -1.03 -28.55 2.16
CA GLN A 606 -1.14 -27.31 2.94
C GLN A 606 -0.91 -26.05 2.10
N LEU A 607 0.04 -26.11 1.16
CA LEU A 607 0.35 -24.98 0.28
C LEU A 607 -0.77 -24.74 -0.74
N ASN A 608 -1.37 -25.81 -1.28
CA ASN A 608 -2.51 -25.71 -2.19
C ASN A 608 -3.76 -25.19 -1.47
N GLU A 609 -4.05 -25.69 -0.25
CA GLU A 609 -5.14 -25.18 0.58
C GLU A 609 -4.99 -23.69 0.88
N ALA A 610 -3.77 -23.27 1.28
CA ALA A 610 -3.47 -21.86 1.52
C ALA A 610 -3.66 -21.01 0.26
N ARG A 611 -3.18 -21.49 -0.90
CA ARG A 611 -3.39 -20.82 -2.19
C ARG A 611 -4.86 -20.69 -2.52
N GLU A 612 -5.65 -21.75 -2.39
CA GLU A 612 -7.09 -21.70 -2.70
C GLU A 612 -7.86 -20.74 -1.78
N ALA A 613 -7.49 -20.67 -0.50
CA ALA A 613 -8.02 -19.66 0.42
C ALA A 613 -7.68 -18.24 -0.06
N ILE A 614 -6.40 -17.96 -0.35
CA ILE A 614 -5.96 -16.63 -0.79
C ILE A 614 -6.60 -16.26 -2.13
N VAL A 615 -6.65 -17.17 -3.10
CA VAL A 615 -7.27 -16.93 -4.41
C VAL A 615 -8.74 -16.57 -4.25
N ARG A 616 -9.48 -17.27 -3.38
CA ARG A 616 -10.87 -16.91 -3.07
C ARG A 616 -10.96 -15.49 -2.50
N GLU A 617 -10.13 -15.15 -1.53
CA GLU A 617 -10.13 -13.81 -0.96
C GLU A 617 -9.74 -12.71 -1.96
N VAL A 618 -8.77 -12.97 -2.84
CA VAL A 618 -8.33 -12.05 -3.90
C VAL A 618 -9.40 -11.88 -4.97
N HIS A 619 -10.10 -12.97 -5.32
CA HIS A 619 -11.27 -12.95 -6.19
C HIS A 619 -12.41 -12.14 -5.56
N ASP A 620 -12.73 -12.40 -4.28
CA ASP A 620 -13.76 -11.68 -3.53
C ASP A 620 -13.42 -10.19 -3.36
N ALA A 621 -12.12 -9.86 -3.24
CA ALA A 621 -11.60 -8.49 -3.25
C ALA A 621 -11.69 -7.78 -4.62
N GLY A 622 -12.12 -8.49 -5.68
CA GLY A 622 -12.39 -7.93 -7.00
C GLY A 622 -11.16 -7.80 -7.91
N TYR A 623 -10.06 -8.53 -7.65
CA TYR A 623 -8.94 -8.59 -8.59
C TYR A 623 -9.23 -9.55 -9.75
N PRO A 624 -9.04 -9.13 -11.01
CA PRO A 624 -9.19 -10.04 -12.15
C PRO A 624 -8.06 -11.08 -12.15
N ASN A 625 -8.37 -12.30 -12.62
CA ASN A 625 -7.44 -13.41 -12.74
C ASN A 625 -6.72 -13.76 -11.41
N ALA A 626 -7.48 -13.86 -10.31
CA ALA A 626 -6.95 -14.17 -8.98
C ALA A 626 -6.04 -15.42 -8.98
N GLU A 627 -6.35 -16.43 -9.80
CA GLU A 627 -5.56 -17.67 -9.92
C GLU A 627 -4.16 -17.43 -10.50
N LYS A 628 -4.01 -16.41 -11.37
CA LYS A 628 -2.72 -16.02 -11.94
C LYS A 628 -1.89 -15.19 -10.95
N ARG A 629 -2.56 -14.47 -10.03
CA ARG A 629 -1.89 -13.64 -9.02
C ARG A 629 -1.19 -14.48 -7.96
N VAL A 630 -1.76 -15.63 -7.60
CA VAL A 630 -1.17 -16.50 -6.57
C VAL A 630 -0.71 -17.81 -7.19
N ARG A 631 0.61 -18.01 -7.25
CA ARG A 631 1.26 -19.23 -7.73
C ARG A 631 2.00 -19.90 -6.59
N VAL A 632 2.17 -21.22 -6.71
CA VAL A 632 2.81 -22.05 -5.69
C VAL A 632 3.86 -22.94 -6.30
N ILE A 633 4.81 -23.33 -5.47
CA ILE A 633 5.79 -24.38 -5.74
C ILE A 633 6.00 -25.21 -4.49
N ALA A 634 5.52 -26.46 -4.56
CA ALA A 634 5.62 -27.43 -3.48
C ALA A 634 6.97 -28.15 -3.50
N ASN A 635 7.20 -29.00 -2.49
CA ASN A 635 8.42 -29.80 -2.32
C ASN A 635 9.67 -28.92 -2.42
N CYS A 636 9.64 -27.73 -1.84
CA CYS A 636 10.80 -26.85 -1.76
C CYS A 636 11.33 -26.89 -0.33
N ASP A 637 12.45 -27.58 -0.13
CA ASP A 637 13.23 -27.51 1.11
C ASP A 637 14.30 -26.43 0.98
N VAL A 638 14.26 -25.44 1.87
CA VAL A 638 15.24 -24.35 1.87
C VAL A 638 16.64 -24.81 2.28
N ALA A 639 16.78 -26.01 2.86
CA ALA A 639 18.08 -26.59 3.13
C ALA A 639 18.76 -27.19 1.88
N ASP A 640 18.02 -27.38 0.78
CA ASP A 640 18.54 -27.94 -0.49
C ASP A 640 18.74 -26.83 -1.54
N SER A 641 19.99 -26.62 -1.97
CA SER A 641 20.31 -25.57 -2.95
C SER A 641 19.67 -25.80 -4.33
N LYS A 642 19.43 -27.06 -4.72
CA LYS A 642 18.76 -27.37 -6.01
C LYS A 642 17.29 -26.96 -5.98
N ASP A 643 16.64 -27.10 -4.84
CA ASP A 643 15.27 -26.63 -4.67
C ASP A 643 15.18 -25.10 -4.72
N LEU A 644 16.17 -24.40 -4.14
CA LEU A 644 16.26 -22.94 -4.20
C LEU A 644 16.54 -22.42 -5.61
N GLU A 645 17.34 -23.14 -6.39
CA GLU A 645 17.59 -22.85 -7.81
C GLU A 645 16.32 -22.99 -8.64
N ARG A 646 15.67 -24.16 -8.55
CA ARG A 646 14.38 -24.43 -9.20
C ARG A 646 13.33 -23.39 -8.80
N LEU A 647 13.32 -22.97 -7.54
CA LEU A 647 12.42 -21.94 -7.03
C LEU A 647 12.65 -20.58 -7.73
N ALA A 648 13.90 -20.12 -7.78
CA ALA A 648 14.24 -18.86 -8.41
C ALA A 648 13.90 -18.87 -9.91
N GLU A 649 14.33 -19.91 -10.63
CA GLU A 649 14.09 -20.07 -12.07
C GLU A 649 12.60 -20.09 -12.40
N TYR A 650 11.82 -20.92 -11.70
CA TYR A 650 10.38 -21.03 -11.93
C TYR A 650 9.64 -19.72 -11.62
N THR A 651 10.08 -18.97 -10.61
CA THR A 651 9.49 -17.66 -10.28
C THR A 651 9.74 -16.66 -11.41
N ILE A 652 10.97 -16.61 -11.93
CA ILE A 652 11.35 -15.74 -13.04
C ILE A 652 10.60 -16.13 -14.32
N GLU A 653 10.51 -17.41 -14.64
CA GLU A 653 9.75 -17.91 -15.80
C GLU A 653 8.26 -17.55 -15.70
N THR A 654 7.67 -17.66 -14.50
CA THR A 654 6.24 -17.46 -14.29
C THR A 654 5.82 -15.99 -14.36
N PHE A 655 6.64 -15.07 -13.83
CA PHE A 655 6.26 -13.67 -13.65
C PHE A 655 7.15 -12.67 -14.41
N GLY A 656 8.23 -13.14 -15.04
CA GLY A 656 9.19 -12.34 -15.80
C GLY A 656 10.17 -11.54 -14.95
N HIS A 657 9.85 -11.26 -13.68
CA HIS A 657 10.69 -10.50 -12.75
C HIS A 657 10.36 -10.83 -11.29
N VAL A 658 11.18 -10.35 -10.35
CA VAL A 658 10.93 -10.43 -8.90
C VAL A 658 11.23 -9.08 -8.26
N ASP A 659 10.24 -8.47 -7.62
CA ASP A 659 10.43 -7.21 -6.87
C ASP A 659 10.78 -7.49 -5.41
N TYR A 660 10.11 -8.46 -4.78
CA TYR A 660 10.23 -8.73 -3.35
C TYR A 660 10.70 -10.16 -3.07
N LEU A 661 11.73 -10.33 -2.26
CA LEU A 661 12.17 -11.62 -1.73
C LEU A 661 11.93 -11.67 -0.21
N PHE A 662 11.08 -12.59 0.24
CA PHE A 662 10.85 -12.88 1.66
C PHE A 662 11.54 -14.18 2.04
N ASN A 663 12.67 -14.04 2.72
CA ASN A 663 13.33 -15.16 3.36
C ASN A 663 12.66 -15.45 4.71
N ASN A 664 11.47 -16.06 4.64
CA ASN A 664 10.62 -16.32 5.80
C ASN A 664 10.77 -17.75 6.36
N ALA A 665 11.05 -18.74 5.51
CA ALA A 665 11.22 -20.12 5.96
C ALA A 665 12.29 -20.23 7.05
N GLY A 666 12.03 -21.11 8.03
CA GLY A 666 13.02 -21.45 9.04
C GLY A 666 12.55 -22.52 10.02
N ILE A 667 13.52 -23.26 10.55
CA ILE A 667 13.31 -24.35 11.50
C ILE A 667 13.62 -23.90 12.94
N SER A 668 13.04 -24.59 13.92
CA SER A 668 13.34 -24.33 15.34
C SER A 668 14.77 -24.72 15.74
N GLY A 669 15.42 -25.59 14.97
CA GLY A 669 16.72 -26.16 15.29
C GLY A 669 16.67 -27.30 16.30
N ALA A 670 17.82 -27.63 16.87
CA ALA A 670 18.03 -28.80 17.73
C ALA A 670 17.27 -28.74 19.06
N GLU A 671 17.06 -27.52 19.59
CA GLU A 671 16.49 -27.30 20.93
C GLU A 671 17.30 -27.96 22.06
N GLU A 672 18.64 -27.83 21.99
CA GLU A 672 19.58 -28.39 22.96
C GLU A 672 20.53 -27.32 23.51
N MET A 673 21.11 -27.56 24.69
CA MET A 673 22.25 -26.78 25.16
C MET A 673 23.45 -27.03 24.24
N VAL A 674 24.39 -26.08 24.15
CA VAL A 674 25.55 -26.20 23.25
C VAL A 674 26.37 -27.46 23.52
N ILE A 675 26.51 -27.83 24.79
CA ILE A 675 27.23 -29.03 25.24
C ILE A 675 26.56 -30.36 24.83
N ASP A 676 25.27 -30.35 24.52
CA ASP A 676 24.50 -31.55 24.14
C ASP A 676 24.15 -31.59 22.64
N MET A 677 24.35 -30.49 21.93
CA MET A 677 23.86 -30.28 20.58
C MET A 677 24.64 -31.09 19.53
N PRO A 678 24.00 -31.96 18.73
CA PRO A 678 24.69 -32.63 17.64
C PRO A 678 25.16 -31.63 16.56
N LEU A 679 26.39 -31.81 16.07
CA LEU A 679 26.98 -30.95 15.03
C LEU A 679 26.14 -30.92 13.74
N GLU A 680 25.62 -32.06 13.31
CA GLU A 680 24.76 -32.14 12.13
C GLU A 680 23.45 -31.38 12.30
N SER A 681 22.88 -31.34 13.52
CA SER A 681 21.70 -30.54 13.81
C SER A 681 22.03 -29.03 13.78
N TRP A 682 23.19 -28.64 14.29
CA TRP A 682 23.70 -27.27 14.19
C TRP A 682 23.85 -26.83 12.72
N ARG A 683 24.54 -27.63 11.90
CA ARG A 683 24.74 -27.37 10.47
C ARG A 683 23.42 -27.29 9.73
N HIS A 684 22.50 -28.22 9.98
CA HIS A 684 21.18 -28.21 9.35
C HIS A 684 20.40 -26.94 9.68
N THR A 685 20.47 -26.44 10.92
CA THR A 685 19.85 -25.16 11.30
C THR A 685 20.45 -23.98 10.55
N LEU A 686 21.78 -23.87 10.46
CA LEU A 686 22.44 -22.78 9.73
C LEU A 686 22.18 -22.89 8.22
N GLN A 687 22.17 -24.10 7.66
CA GLN A 687 21.83 -24.34 6.26
C GLN A 687 20.42 -23.84 5.95
N ALA A 688 19.44 -24.29 6.72
CA ALA A 688 18.03 -23.98 6.48
C ALA A 688 17.67 -22.51 6.76
N ASN A 689 18.28 -21.88 7.77
CA ASN A 689 17.87 -20.55 8.23
C ASN A 689 18.79 -19.42 7.75
N LEU A 690 20.06 -19.68 7.42
CA LEU A 690 21.05 -18.62 7.15
C LEU A 690 21.61 -18.72 5.73
N ILE A 691 22.17 -19.88 5.38
CA ILE A 691 22.83 -20.10 4.08
C ILE A 691 21.79 -20.07 2.94
N SER A 692 20.61 -20.63 3.17
CA SER A 692 19.47 -20.58 2.25
C SER A 692 19.08 -19.15 1.85
N ASN A 693 19.06 -18.22 2.81
CA ASN A 693 18.75 -16.81 2.56
C ASN A 693 19.78 -16.17 1.65
N TYR A 694 21.07 -16.37 1.95
CA TYR A 694 22.15 -15.85 1.11
C TYR A 694 22.07 -16.42 -0.30
N THR A 695 21.78 -17.71 -0.43
CA THR A 695 21.62 -18.42 -1.71
C THR A 695 20.54 -17.77 -2.58
N LEU A 696 19.34 -17.50 -2.03
CA LEU A 696 18.28 -16.83 -2.77
C LEU A 696 18.61 -15.36 -3.10
N ILE A 697 19.26 -14.64 -2.19
CA ILE A 697 19.75 -13.28 -2.44
C ILE A 697 20.72 -13.31 -3.62
N ARG A 698 21.69 -14.22 -3.63
CA ARG A 698 22.70 -14.36 -4.67
C ARG A 698 22.12 -14.67 -6.04
N LYS A 699 21.04 -15.46 -6.09
CA LYS A 699 20.33 -15.83 -7.34
C LYS A 699 19.43 -14.71 -7.87
N LEU A 700 18.79 -13.91 -7.00
CA LEU A 700 17.81 -12.88 -7.41
C LEU A 700 18.36 -11.44 -7.45
N ALA A 701 19.42 -11.14 -6.71
CA ALA A 701 20.05 -9.81 -6.72
C ALA A 701 20.54 -9.36 -8.12
N PRO A 702 21.06 -10.23 -9.01
CA PRO A 702 21.40 -9.84 -10.38
C PRO A 702 20.20 -9.25 -11.12
N LEU A 703 19.05 -9.92 -11.05
CA LEU A 703 17.81 -9.49 -11.68
C LEU A 703 17.31 -8.18 -11.08
N MET A 704 17.26 -8.09 -9.74
CA MET A 704 16.82 -6.89 -9.03
C MET A 704 17.69 -5.66 -9.33
N LYS A 705 19.02 -5.84 -9.46
CA LYS A 705 19.93 -4.76 -9.88
C LYS A 705 19.73 -4.37 -11.34
N ALA A 706 19.57 -5.35 -12.24
CA ALA A 706 19.35 -5.09 -13.66
C ALA A 706 18.04 -4.34 -13.94
N GLN A 707 16.97 -4.60 -13.17
CA GLN A 707 15.70 -3.87 -13.28
C GLN A 707 15.66 -2.56 -12.48
N GLU A 708 16.77 -2.19 -11.82
CA GLU A 708 16.93 -0.97 -11.01
C GLU A 708 15.96 -0.83 -9.82
N ARG A 709 15.38 -1.94 -9.35
CA ARG A 709 14.47 -1.96 -8.21
C ARG A 709 14.45 -3.33 -7.52
N GLY A 710 14.33 -3.37 -6.20
CA GLY A 710 14.08 -4.61 -5.48
C GLY A 710 14.00 -4.41 -3.97
N TYR A 711 13.39 -5.37 -3.27
CA TYR A 711 13.32 -5.41 -1.82
C TYR A 711 13.58 -6.84 -1.32
N ILE A 712 14.52 -7.00 -0.41
CA ILE A 712 14.81 -8.26 0.28
C ILE A 712 14.45 -8.09 1.76
N LEU A 713 13.59 -8.98 2.27
CA LEU A 713 13.23 -9.00 3.69
C LEU A 713 13.59 -10.34 4.31
N ASN A 714 14.54 -10.31 5.26
CA ASN A 714 14.91 -11.46 6.07
C ASN A 714 14.02 -11.56 7.32
N VAL A 715 13.22 -12.61 7.46
CA VAL A 715 12.43 -12.81 8.69
C VAL A 715 13.31 -13.46 9.76
N SER A 716 14.00 -12.59 10.48
CA SER A 716 14.78 -12.91 11.67
C SER A 716 13.87 -13.20 12.89
N SER A 717 14.31 -12.85 14.08
CA SER A 717 13.64 -13.07 15.35
C SER A 717 14.25 -12.12 16.37
N TYR A 718 13.44 -11.62 17.30
CA TYR A 718 13.93 -10.82 18.43
C TYR A 718 15.04 -11.55 19.20
N PHE A 719 14.92 -12.88 19.34
CA PHE A 719 15.95 -13.72 19.98
C PHE A 719 17.25 -13.89 19.17
N GLY A 720 17.36 -13.30 17.97
CA GLY A 720 18.63 -13.11 17.25
C GLY A 720 19.38 -11.82 17.67
N GLY A 721 18.83 -11.08 18.64
CA GLY A 721 19.36 -9.81 19.09
C GLY A 721 19.02 -8.64 18.17
N GLU A 722 19.58 -7.50 18.52
CA GLU A 722 19.43 -6.19 17.86
C GLU A 722 20.82 -5.64 17.53
N LYS A 723 20.89 -4.55 16.76
CA LYS A 723 22.17 -3.91 16.44
C LYS A 723 22.91 -3.55 17.74
N TYR A 724 24.19 -3.92 17.82
CA TYR A 724 25.07 -3.77 18.99
C TYR A 724 24.72 -4.61 20.23
N VAL A 725 23.58 -5.32 20.24
CA VAL A 725 23.03 -5.97 21.42
C VAL A 725 22.73 -7.44 21.14
N ALA A 726 23.48 -8.33 21.78
CA ALA A 726 23.19 -9.75 21.76
C ALA A 726 22.16 -10.11 22.84
N ILE A 727 21.27 -11.06 22.50
CA ILE A 727 20.25 -11.60 23.41
C ILE A 727 20.54 -13.09 23.62
N PRO A 728 20.79 -13.54 24.86
CA PRO A 728 21.04 -14.95 25.12
C PRO A 728 19.76 -15.76 24.93
N TYR A 729 19.85 -16.87 24.20
CA TYR A 729 18.72 -17.77 24.01
C TYR A 729 19.06 -19.23 24.37
N PRO A 730 19.16 -19.54 25.68
CA PRO A 730 19.57 -20.87 26.13
C PRO A 730 18.72 -22.01 25.58
N ASN A 731 19.41 -23.11 25.28
CA ASN A 731 18.97 -24.31 24.59
C ASN A 731 18.66 -24.10 23.09
N ARG A 732 19.04 -22.96 22.51
CA ARG A 732 18.66 -22.55 21.14
C ARG A 732 19.78 -21.75 20.46
N SER A 733 21.04 -22.10 20.74
CA SER A 733 22.21 -21.38 20.20
C SER A 733 22.25 -21.42 18.68
N ASP A 734 22.02 -22.57 18.05
CA ASP A 734 21.92 -22.74 16.59
C ASP A 734 20.87 -21.81 15.97
N TYR A 735 19.68 -21.77 16.58
CA TYR A 735 18.61 -20.87 16.14
C TYR A 735 19.00 -19.41 16.34
N ALA A 736 19.49 -19.03 17.52
CA ALA A 736 19.88 -17.65 17.84
C ALA A 736 20.96 -17.13 16.90
N VAL A 737 21.97 -17.94 16.62
CA VAL A 737 23.07 -17.65 15.70
C VAL A 737 22.54 -17.53 14.28
N SER A 738 21.69 -18.45 13.82
CA SER A 738 21.09 -18.34 12.49
C SER A 738 20.29 -17.04 12.32
N LYS A 739 19.51 -16.63 13.33
CA LYS A 739 18.69 -15.41 13.31
C LYS A 739 19.52 -14.14 13.46
N ALA A 740 20.56 -14.16 14.27
CA ALA A 740 21.55 -13.08 14.33
C ALA A 740 22.26 -12.91 12.99
N GLY A 741 22.64 -14.01 12.33
CA GLY A 741 23.23 -14.00 10.98
C GLY A 741 22.30 -13.41 9.93
N GLN A 742 21.00 -13.74 9.97
CA GLN A 742 20.00 -13.13 9.08
C GLN A 742 19.96 -11.60 9.19
N ARG A 743 20.07 -11.06 10.41
CA ARG A 743 20.14 -9.61 10.67
C ARG A 743 21.50 -9.03 10.28
N ALA A 744 22.59 -9.70 10.65
CA ALA A 744 23.94 -9.25 10.33
C ALA A 744 24.17 -9.17 8.82
N MET A 745 23.58 -10.09 8.03
CA MET A 745 23.58 -10.00 6.56
C MET A 745 22.89 -8.73 6.05
N VAL A 746 21.80 -8.29 6.67
CA VAL A 746 21.12 -7.03 6.30
C VAL A 746 22.04 -5.84 6.54
N GLU A 747 22.64 -5.76 7.74
CA GLU A 747 23.60 -4.71 8.11
C GLU A 747 24.81 -4.67 7.16
N THR A 748 25.21 -5.83 6.66
CA THR A 748 26.39 -6.04 5.81
C THR A 748 26.10 -5.75 4.34
N LEU A 749 25.04 -6.33 3.77
CA LEU A 749 24.76 -6.32 2.34
C LEU A 749 24.06 -5.04 1.86
N ALA A 750 23.39 -4.29 2.74
CA ALA A 750 22.62 -3.10 2.33
C ALA A 750 23.44 -2.07 1.54
N ARG A 751 24.69 -1.83 1.97
CA ARG A 751 25.60 -0.92 1.27
C ARG A 751 25.92 -1.38 -0.16
N PHE A 752 26.04 -2.68 -0.38
CA PHE A 752 26.43 -3.26 -1.67
C PHE A 752 25.22 -3.47 -2.60
N LEU A 753 24.06 -3.77 -2.03
CA LEU A 753 22.81 -3.96 -2.77
C LEU A 753 22.18 -2.63 -3.23
N GLY A 754 22.39 -1.55 -2.47
CA GLY A 754 22.05 -0.19 -2.90
C GLY A 754 22.80 0.24 -4.18
N PRO A 755 22.33 1.30 -4.86
CA PRO A 755 21.10 2.06 -4.59
C PRO A 755 19.81 1.37 -5.08
N GLN A 756 19.89 0.30 -5.87
CA GLN A 756 18.74 -0.29 -6.54
C GLN A 756 17.86 -1.16 -5.63
N VAL A 757 18.47 -1.84 -4.65
CA VAL A 757 17.80 -2.89 -3.86
C VAL A 757 17.81 -2.53 -2.39
N GLN A 758 16.62 -2.42 -1.79
CA GLN A 758 16.45 -2.34 -0.34
C GLN A 758 16.66 -3.74 0.26
N ILE A 759 17.35 -3.83 1.39
CA ILE A 759 17.41 -5.07 2.17
C ILE A 759 17.20 -4.71 3.64
N ASN A 760 16.25 -5.39 4.28
CA ASN A 760 15.89 -5.16 5.68
C ASN A 760 15.61 -6.50 6.39
N ALA A 761 15.52 -6.49 7.72
CA ALA A 761 15.12 -7.64 8.52
C ALA A 761 13.82 -7.37 9.29
N LEU A 762 13.09 -8.44 9.60
CA LEU A 762 11.96 -8.45 10.52
C LEU A 762 12.34 -9.28 11.76
N ALA A 763 12.27 -8.71 12.95
CA ALA A 763 12.60 -9.39 14.21
C ALA A 763 11.39 -9.48 15.15
N PRO A 764 10.37 -10.31 14.82
CA PRO A 764 9.24 -10.53 15.70
C PRO A 764 9.68 -11.29 16.97
N GLY A 765 8.94 -11.07 18.05
CA GLY A 765 9.04 -11.87 19.28
C GLY A 765 8.25 -13.18 19.14
N PRO A 766 7.74 -13.72 20.27
CA PRO A 766 6.68 -14.72 20.23
C PRO A 766 5.43 -14.17 19.53
N VAL A 767 4.89 -14.94 18.59
CA VAL A 767 3.76 -14.54 17.75
C VAL A 767 2.59 -15.49 18.02
N GLU A 768 1.41 -14.93 18.31
CA GLU A 768 0.19 -15.70 18.51
C GLU A 768 -0.30 -16.30 17.19
N GLY A 769 -0.46 -17.63 17.22
CA GLY A 769 -0.88 -18.43 16.07
C GLY A 769 -0.89 -19.92 16.42
N ASP A 770 -1.25 -20.75 15.44
CA ASP A 770 -1.41 -22.19 15.64
C ASP A 770 -0.12 -22.89 16.06
N ARG A 771 1.03 -22.41 15.58
CA ARG A 771 2.34 -22.93 15.98
C ARG A 771 2.62 -22.66 17.47
N LEU A 772 2.23 -21.50 17.99
CA LEU A 772 2.45 -21.15 19.40
C LEU A 772 1.51 -21.94 20.32
N ARG A 773 0.23 -22.03 19.95
CA ARG A 773 -0.82 -22.74 20.72
C ARG A 773 -0.65 -24.26 20.69
N GLY A 774 -0.19 -24.81 19.56
CA GLY A 774 -0.24 -26.25 19.27
C GLY A 774 -1.56 -26.64 18.60
N THR A 775 -1.53 -27.66 17.76
CA THR A 775 -2.71 -28.16 17.03
C THR A 775 -2.79 -29.69 17.11
N GLY A 776 -3.99 -30.21 17.35
CA GLY A 776 -4.23 -31.65 17.55
C GLY A 776 -3.38 -32.20 18.71
N GLU A 777 -2.58 -33.23 18.42
CA GLU A 777 -1.70 -33.87 19.40
C GLU A 777 -0.34 -33.17 19.57
N ARG A 778 -0.03 -32.12 18.78
CA ARG A 778 1.26 -31.43 18.85
C ARG A 778 1.25 -30.38 19.98
N PRO A 779 2.13 -30.47 20.98
CA PRO A 779 2.17 -29.52 22.08
C PRO A 779 2.58 -28.12 21.58
N GLY A 780 1.99 -27.08 22.16
CA GLY A 780 2.37 -25.70 21.90
C GLY A 780 3.82 -25.40 22.29
N LEU A 781 4.39 -24.33 21.73
CA LEU A 781 5.80 -23.99 21.91
C LEU A 781 6.17 -23.76 23.39
N PHE A 782 5.28 -23.19 24.21
CA PHE A 782 5.53 -23.01 25.64
C PHE A 782 5.57 -24.33 26.40
N ALA A 783 4.65 -25.26 26.10
CA ALA A 783 4.66 -26.60 26.70
C ALA A 783 5.91 -27.39 26.27
N ARG A 784 6.28 -27.33 24.99
CA ARG A 784 7.53 -27.92 24.47
C ARG A 784 8.75 -27.36 25.20
N ARG A 785 8.81 -26.04 25.39
CA ARG A 785 9.90 -25.37 26.14
C ARG A 785 9.87 -25.70 27.63
N GLY A 786 8.70 -25.79 28.26
CA GLY A 786 8.53 -26.21 29.65
C GLY A 786 9.09 -27.61 29.89
N ARG A 787 8.77 -28.55 29.01
CA ARG A 787 9.34 -29.92 29.03
C ARG A 787 10.87 -29.90 28.90
N LEU A 788 11.40 -29.14 27.95
CA LEU A 788 12.84 -29.01 27.74
C LEU A 788 13.56 -28.43 28.96
N ILE A 789 12.98 -27.39 29.60
CA ILE A 789 13.53 -26.80 30.82
C ILE A 789 13.61 -27.84 31.94
N LEU A 790 12.57 -28.64 32.14
CA LEU A 790 12.58 -29.69 33.17
C LEU A 790 13.63 -30.77 32.88
N GLN A 791 13.73 -31.22 31.63
CA GLN A 791 14.73 -32.20 31.21
C GLN A 791 16.16 -31.69 31.44
N ASN A 792 16.45 -30.46 31.04
CA ASN A 792 17.79 -29.89 31.21
C ASN A 792 18.10 -29.53 32.66
N LYS A 793 17.12 -29.10 33.46
CA LYS A 793 17.28 -28.96 34.92
C LYS A 793 17.69 -30.29 35.55
N ARG A 794 16.94 -31.37 35.25
CA ARG A 794 17.25 -32.70 35.80
C ARG A 794 18.62 -33.21 35.35
N LEU A 795 18.96 -33.06 34.07
CA LEU A 795 20.26 -33.47 33.53
C LEU A 795 21.41 -32.68 34.17
N ASN A 796 21.26 -31.36 34.34
CA ASN A 796 22.27 -30.52 34.97
C ASN A 796 22.44 -30.86 36.46
N GLU A 797 21.35 -31.09 37.19
CA GLU A 797 21.39 -31.52 38.60
C GLU A 797 22.11 -32.86 38.76
N LEU A 798 21.81 -33.84 37.89
CA LEU A 798 22.48 -35.15 37.88
C LEU A 798 23.97 -35.01 37.60
N TYR A 799 24.33 -34.35 36.50
CA TYR A 799 25.71 -34.16 36.12
C TYR A 799 26.51 -33.43 37.21
N ALA A 800 25.96 -32.34 37.78
CA ALA A 800 26.60 -31.59 38.85
C ALA A 800 26.83 -32.43 40.10
N ALA A 801 25.84 -33.22 40.54
CA ALA A 801 25.97 -34.04 41.73
C ALA A 801 27.01 -35.17 41.56
N ILE A 802 27.11 -35.74 40.35
CA ILE A 802 28.09 -36.77 40.00
C ILE A 802 29.51 -36.20 39.98
N VAL A 803 29.69 -35.04 39.33
CA VAL A 803 30.99 -34.36 39.30
C VAL A 803 31.40 -33.91 40.70
N GLU A 804 30.48 -33.35 41.50
CA GLU A 804 30.75 -32.98 42.89
C GLU A 804 31.10 -34.21 43.75
N ALA A 805 30.41 -35.34 43.55
CA ALA A 805 30.72 -36.59 44.24
C ALA A 805 32.15 -37.06 43.91
N HIS A 806 32.51 -37.02 42.63
CA HIS A 806 33.85 -37.37 42.17
C HIS A 806 34.91 -36.46 42.78
N SER A 807 34.72 -35.13 42.69
CA SER A 807 35.69 -34.16 43.19
C SER A 807 35.84 -34.16 44.72
N SER A 808 34.77 -34.45 45.48
CA SER A 808 34.80 -34.41 46.95
C SER A 808 35.26 -35.72 47.59
N THR A 809 34.96 -36.87 46.98
CA THR A 809 35.26 -38.20 47.56
C THR A 809 36.45 -38.90 46.90
N GLY A 810 36.85 -38.48 45.70
CA GLY A 810 37.87 -39.16 44.89
C GLY A 810 37.40 -40.48 44.28
N ARG A 811 36.15 -40.93 44.51
CA ARG A 811 35.60 -42.12 43.86
C ARG A 811 35.51 -41.93 42.35
N SER A 812 35.88 -42.95 41.57
CA SER A 812 35.72 -42.94 40.12
C SER A 812 34.24 -42.82 39.74
N ILE A 813 33.94 -42.03 38.71
CA ILE A 813 32.57 -41.92 38.18
C ILE A 813 32.09 -43.28 37.67
N ALA A 814 32.95 -44.07 37.04
CA ALA A 814 32.62 -45.41 36.55
C ALA A 814 32.09 -46.32 37.67
N ASP A 815 32.65 -46.22 38.88
CA ASP A 815 32.23 -47.04 40.04
C ASP A 815 30.88 -46.57 40.60
N MET A 816 30.54 -45.30 40.42
CA MET A 816 29.27 -44.73 40.89
C MET A 816 28.13 -44.93 39.88
N LEU A 817 28.44 -45.19 38.60
CA LEU A 817 27.43 -45.33 37.54
C LEU A 817 26.40 -46.45 37.82
N PRO A 818 26.77 -47.67 38.24
CA PRO A 818 25.78 -48.72 38.54
C PRO A 818 24.76 -48.30 39.60
N LEU A 819 25.22 -47.58 40.63
CA LEU A 819 24.36 -47.06 41.69
C LEU A 819 23.38 -45.99 41.16
N ILE A 820 23.87 -45.10 40.30
CA ILE A 820 23.04 -44.05 39.67
C ILE A 820 22.04 -44.66 38.68
N PHE A 821 22.47 -45.66 37.90
CA PHE A 821 21.64 -46.34 36.90
C PHE A 821 20.69 -47.39 37.48
N ALA A 822 20.81 -47.71 38.78
CA ALA A 822 19.72 -48.32 39.54
C ALA A 822 18.45 -47.46 39.49
N ASN A 823 18.61 -46.15 39.27
CA ASN A 823 17.56 -45.19 38.92
C ASN A 823 16.47 -45.04 39.99
N ASP A 824 16.78 -45.23 41.26
CA ASP A 824 15.80 -45.19 42.36
C ASP A 824 16.14 -44.05 43.34
N VAL A 825 15.27 -43.03 43.38
CA VAL A 825 15.41 -41.85 44.26
C VAL A 825 15.32 -42.24 45.73
N MET A 826 14.41 -43.15 46.08
CA MET A 826 14.19 -43.55 47.47
C MET A 826 15.33 -44.40 48.02
N MET A 827 15.90 -45.28 47.18
CA MET A 827 17.10 -46.03 47.50
C MET A 827 18.23 -45.05 47.88
N LEU A 828 18.53 -44.09 47.00
CA LEU A 828 19.59 -43.12 47.26
C LEU A 828 19.33 -42.27 48.51
N MET A 829 18.10 -41.86 48.77
CA MET A 829 17.80 -41.10 49.99
C MET A 829 18.07 -41.88 51.29
N ARG A 830 17.80 -43.20 51.29
CA ARG A 830 17.88 -44.05 52.49
C ARG A 830 19.27 -44.63 52.75
N SER A 831 20.17 -44.64 51.77
CA SER A 831 21.53 -45.19 51.89
C SER A 831 22.51 -44.27 52.66
N VAL A 832 22.22 -43.97 53.93
CA VAL A 832 23.04 -43.10 54.79
C VAL A 832 24.42 -43.73 55.05
N GLY A 833 25.49 -43.05 54.64
CA GLY A 833 26.89 -43.44 54.90
C GLY A 833 27.59 -44.23 53.79
N ASP A 834 26.84 -44.84 52.86
CA ASP A 834 27.41 -45.65 51.76
C ASP A 834 27.59 -44.88 50.44
N ILE A 835 26.88 -43.76 50.29
CA ILE A 835 26.86 -42.94 49.07
C ILE A 835 27.37 -41.51 49.34
N PRO A 836 27.97 -40.83 48.34
CA PRO A 836 28.37 -39.43 48.46
C PRO A 836 27.22 -38.48 48.82
N ASP A 837 27.48 -37.52 49.73
CA ASP A 837 26.50 -36.53 50.21
C ASP A 837 25.84 -35.71 49.09
N SER A 838 26.56 -35.42 48.01
CA SER A 838 26.00 -34.69 46.86
C SER A 838 24.88 -35.48 46.16
N LEU A 839 25.05 -36.79 45.98
CA LEU A 839 24.05 -37.68 45.38
C LEU A 839 22.84 -37.84 46.30
N GLN A 840 23.07 -37.97 47.62
CA GLN A 840 21.98 -38.06 48.60
C GLN A 840 21.17 -36.75 48.67
N ARG A 841 21.84 -35.59 48.72
CA ARG A 841 21.19 -34.27 48.70
C ARG A 841 20.39 -34.06 47.42
N MET A 842 20.92 -34.47 46.27
CA MET A 842 20.20 -34.40 44.99
C MET A 842 18.93 -35.26 45.03
N ALA A 843 19.02 -36.51 45.49
CA ALA A 843 17.86 -37.40 45.60
C ALA A 843 16.78 -36.82 46.53
N ALA A 844 17.16 -36.27 47.68
CA ALA A 844 16.23 -35.59 48.59
C ALA A 844 15.57 -34.37 47.93
N THR A 845 16.35 -33.56 47.20
CA THR A 845 15.84 -32.39 46.46
C THR A 845 14.84 -32.80 45.37
N ILE A 846 15.14 -33.87 44.63
CA ILE A 846 14.25 -34.44 43.62
C ILE A 846 12.93 -34.89 44.26
N TRP A 847 13.00 -35.62 45.38
CA TRP A 847 11.84 -36.11 46.09
C TRP A 847 10.93 -34.99 46.58
N GLU A 848 11.49 -33.92 47.14
CA GLU A 848 10.73 -32.78 47.65
C GLU A 848 10.07 -31.96 46.53
N ARG A 849 10.78 -31.72 45.42
CA ARG A 849 10.33 -30.81 44.35
C ARG A 849 9.46 -31.48 43.28
N SER A 850 9.56 -32.79 43.11
CA SER A 850 8.83 -33.51 42.06
C SER A 850 7.38 -33.80 42.45
N ASP A 851 6.51 -33.81 41.45
CA ASP A 851 5.09 -34.07 41.61
C ASP A 851 4.85 -35.49 42.15
N PRO A 852 4.09 -35.67 43.25
CA PRO A 852 3.74 -36.98 43.78
C PRO A 852 3.08 -37.93 42.78
N SER A 853 2.40 -37.40 41.76
CA SER A 853 1.69 -38.18 40.75
C SER A 853 2.56 -38.61 39.55
N GLY A 854 3.80 -38.09 39.45
CA GLY A 854 4.70 -38.36 38.34
C GLY A 854 5.81 -39.38 38.66
N SER A 855 6.25 -40.12 37.65
CA SER A 855 7.35 -41.07 37.81
C SER A 855 8.70 -40.36 38.06
N SER A 856 8.90 -39.11 37.61
CA SER A 856 10.10 -38.30 37.89
C SER A 856 10.42 -38.06 39.37
N ARG A 857 9.47 -38.33 40.28
CA ARG A 857 9.71 -38.32 41.73
C ARG A 857 10.42 -39.57 42.23
N MET A 858 10.09 -40.72 41.64
CA MET A 858 10.61 -42.04 42.03
C MET A 858 11.93 -42.36 41.31
N TYR A 859 12.09 -41.85 40.09
CA TYR A 859 13.23 -42.15 39.22
C TYR A 859 14.10 -40.92 38.97
N LEU A 860 15.42 -41.12 38.89
CA LEU A 860 16.39 -40.06 38.63
C LEU A 860 16.28 -39.53 37.20
N MET A 861 16.09 -40.43 36.23
CA MET A 861 16.12 -40.11 34.81
C MET A 861 15.28 -41.08 33.99
N ASN A 862 14.90 -40.66 32.78
CA ASN A 862 14.46 -41.56 31.73
C ASN A 862 15.60 -41.81 30.74
N GLU A 863 15.37 -42.69 29.75
CA GLU A 863 16.39 -43.12 28.80
C GLU A 863 17.07 -41.95 28.05
N LYS A 864 16.28 -40.95 27.63
CA LYS A 864 16.81 -39.76 26.93
C LYS A 864 17.77 -38.94 27.79
N ILE A 865 17.45 -38.76 29.08
CA ILE A 865 18.32 -38.04 30.02
C ILE A 865 19.59 -38.87 30.29
N ALA A 866 19.45 -40.19 30.43
CA ALA A 866 20.58 -41.10 30.66
C ALA A 866 21.60 -41.08 29.50
N GLN A 867 21.13 -41.14 28.25
CA GLN A 867 21.99 -41.07 27.06
C GLN A 867 22.79 -39.76 27.01
N LYS A 868 22.14 -38.62 27.28
CA LYS A 868 22.81 -37.31 27.33
C LYS A 868 23.80 -37.21 28.48
N LEU A 869 23.47 -37.77 29.64
CA LEU A 869 24.36 -37.80 30.80
C LEU A 869 25.67 -38.53 30.47
N ILE A 870 25.58 -39.73 29.87
CA ILE A 870 26.76 -40.49 29.44
C ILE A 870 27.58 -39.67 28.43
N ARG A 871 26.93 -39.10 27.41
CA ARG A 871 27.61 -38.28 26.41
C ARG A 871 28.36 -37.09 27.03
N ARG A 872 27.78 -36.43 28.03
CA ARG A 872 28.48 -35.35 28.76
C ARG A 872 29.69 -35.86 29.52
N LEU A 873 29.58 -37.02 30.19
CA LEU A 873 30.69 -37.64 30.92
C LEU A 873 31.82 -38.12 30.00
N GLU A 874 31.49 -38.58 28.80
CA GLU A 874 32.47 -38.91 27.75
C GLU A 874 33.13 -37.64 27.21
N THR A 875 32.33 -36.63 26.85
CA THR A 875 32.82 -35.36 26.30
C THR A 875 33.68 -34.61 27.32
N SER A 876 33.35 -34.71 28.60
CA SER A 876 34.14 -34.17 29.70
C SER A 876 35.28 -35.07 30.14
N GLY A 877 35.56 -36.17 29.44
CA GLY A 877 36.74 -37.01 29.66
C GLY A 877 36.75 -37.77 30.99
N TYR A 878 35.62 -37.90 31.68
CA TYR A 878 35.51 -38.76 32.87
C TYR A 878 35.23 -40.23 32.50
N LEU A 879 34.74 -40.48 31.28
CA LEU A 879 34.59 -41.81 30.69
C LEU A 879 35.43 -41.90 29.41
N HIS A 880 36.09 -43.04 29.22
CA HIS A 880 36.87 -43.33 28.01
C HIS A 880 36.21 -44.47 27.23
N TYR A 881 35.94 -44.23 25.95
CA TYR A 881 35.50 -45.24 24.98
C TYR A 881 36.46 -45.25 23.79
N SER A 882 37.01 -46.41 23.43
CA SER A 882 37.73 -46.59 22.18
C SER A 882 36.75 -46.98 21.07
N GLN A 883 36.49 -46.08 20.10
CA GLN A 883 35.75 -46.44 18.90
C GLN A 883 36.70 -47.11 17.87
N GLU A 884 36.65 -48.43 17.76
CA GLU A 884 36.88 -49.11 16.48
C GLU A 884 35.58 -49.79 16.06
N ASN A 885 34.88 -49.18 15.10
CA ASN A 885 34.19 -49.86 13.99
C ASN A 885 33.58 -48.85 13.01
N ASN A 886 34.35 -48.50 11.97
CA ASN A 886 33.94 -48.67 10.56
C ASN A 886 35.11 -48.32 9.63
N ALA A 887 35.85 -49.37 9.24
CA ALA A 887 36.62 -49.65 8.02
C ALA A 887 37.48 -48.55 7.33
N LYS A 888 38.79 -48.90 7.28
CA LYS A 888 40.02 -48.36 6.64
C LYS A 888 39.92 -48.14 5.11
N GLU A 889 40.80 -47.38 4.42
CA GLU A 889 42.29 -47.39 4.34
C GLU A 889 42.86 -45.96 4.14
N GLY A 890 44.11 -45.61 4.48
CA GLY A 890 45.23 -46.30 5.11
C GLY A 890 46.44 -45.35 5.18
N VAL A 891 47.10 -45.24 6.33
CA VAL A 891 48.50 -44.77 6.44
C VAL A 891 49.16 -45.55 7.59
N THR A 892 50.29 -46.15 7.27
CA THR A 892 51.22 -46.85 8.16
C THR A 892 51.82 -45.93 9.22
N MET A 893 51.74 -46.30 10.50
CA MET A 893 52.55 -45.72 11.57
C MET A 893 53.85 -46.53 11.72
N GLU A 894 54.99 -45.91 11.42
CA GLU A 894 56.29 -46.32 11.95
C GLU A 894 56.62 -45.45 13.17
N ILE A 895 56.85 -46.08 14.31
CA ILE A 895 57.51 -45.46 15.47
C ILE A 895 59.01 -45.70 15.28
N LEU A 896 59.80 -44.65 15.10
CA LEU A 896 61.23 -44.68 15.41
C LEU A 896 61.67 -43.42 16.16
N PRO A 897 62.67 -43.55 17.06
CA PRO A 897 62.88 -42.66 18.19
C PRO A 897 63.65 -41.38 17.82
N LYS A 898 63.54 -40.37 18.71
CA LYS A 898 64.42 -39.19 18.92
C LYS A 898 65.59 -39.04 17.92
N GLU A 899 65.51 -38.05 17.02
CA GLU A 899 66.54 -37.02 16.68
C GLU A 899 66.37 -36.45 15.24
N ALA A 900 66.50 -35.11 15.14
CA ALA A 900 66.99 -34.24 14.05
C ALA A 900 66.54 -34.36 12.55
N VAL A 901 65.94 -33.26 12.06
CA VAL A 901 66.27 -32.44 10.85
C VAL A 901 65.96 -32.93 9.40
N ALA A 902 65.19 -32.06 8.70
CA ALA A 902 65.21 -31.64 7.27
C ALA A 902 64.34 -32.29 6.15
N VAL A 903 63.41 -31.45 5.65
CA VAL A 903 63.12 -31.00 4.25
C VAL A 903 63.01 -32.05 3.11
N ALA A 904 61.84 -32.13 2.45
CA ALA A 904 61.66 -31.80 1.02
C ALA A 904 60.20 -31.93 0.49
N THR A 905 59.94 -31.13 -0.53
CA THR A 905 58.74 -30.67 -1.26
C THR A 905 58.11 -31.68 -2.28
N PRO A 906 56.97 -31.35 -2.94
CA PRO A 906 55.87 -32.27 -3.29
C PRO A 906 55.68 -32.50 -4.80
N SER A 907 54.73 -33.39 -5.16
CA SER A 907 54.07 -33.36 -6.48
C SER A 907 52.70 -34.10 -6.52
N SER A 908 51.63 -33.30 -6.70
CA SER A 908 50.49 -33.33 -7.67
C SER A 908 49.76 -34.64 -8.08
N PRO A 909 48.55 -34.58 -8.72
CA PRO A 909 47.23 -34.80 -8.10
C PRO A 909 46.42 -35.96 -8.77
N PRO A 910 45.16 -36.26 -8.35
CA PRO A 910 44.51 -37.56 -8.55
C PRO A 910 43.51 -37.59 -9.72
N ASP A 911 43.13 -38.80 -10.13
CA ASP A 911 41.97 -39.03 -10.99
C ASP A 911 40.99 -40.10 -10.43
N THR A 912 39.74 -39.72 -10.61
CA THR A 912 38.37 -40.25 -10.43
C THR A 912 38.01 -41.72 -10.13
N THR A 913 36.85 -41.81 -9.42
CA THR A 913 35.69 -42.73 -9.56
C THR A 913 35.50 -44.02 -8.74
N SER A 914 34.49 -43.93 -7.84
CA SER A 914 33.31 -44.79 -7.59
C SER A 914 33.43 -46.30 -7.29
N GLY A 915 32.68 -46.71 -6.24
CA GLY A 915 31.82 -47.91 -6.28
C GLY A 915 32.11 -49.02 -5.26
N ARG A 916 31.30 -49.11 -4.20
CA ARG A 916 31.27 -50.21 -3.21
C ARG A 916 30.60 -51.48 -3.77
N ARG A 917 31.11 -52.66 -3.37
CA ARG A 917 30.28 -53.81 -2.94
C ARG A 917 31.03 -54.73 -1.96
N THR A 918 30.26 -55.22 -1.01
CA THR A 918 30.54 -56.05 0.18
C THR A 918 30.71 -57.54 -0.14
N GLU A 919 31.60 -58.24 0.57
CA GLU A 919 31.29 -59.55 1.19
C GLU A 919 32.31 -59.94 2.28
N THR A 920 31.77 -60.54 3.34
CA THR A 920 32.32 -60.94 4.65
C THR A 920 33.09 -62.28 4.63
N ILE A 921 34.03 -62.50 5.58
CA ILE A 921 33.97 -63.55 6.63
C ILE A 921 35.25 -63.60 7.52
N SER A 922 34.98 -63.69 8.84
CA SER A 922 35.68 -64.26 10.02
C SER A 922 37.09 -63.84 10.47
N GLU A 923 37.09 -63.08 11.56
CA GLU A 923 37.65 -63.33 12.90
C GLU A 923 38.84 -64.30 13.10
N GLN A 924 39.86 -63.81 13.82
CA GLN A 924 40.22 -64.37 15.13
C GLN A 924 40.94 -63.35 16.03
N SER A 925 40.70 -63.51 17.34
CA SER A 925 40.70 -62.59 18.48
C SER A 925 42.06 -62.16 19.07
N PHE A 926 42.10 -60.99 19.71
CA PHE A 926 42.71 -60.75 21.03
C PHE A 926 42.02 -59.60 21.78
N THR A 927 41.90 -59.73 23.11
CA THR A 927 40.97 -59.03 24.02
C THR A 927 41.62 -57.96 24.91
N THR A 928 40.94 -56.82 25.10
CA THR A 928 40.95 -55.99 26.33
C THR A 928 39.62 -55.22 26.47
N THR A 929 39.13 -55.14 27.71
CA THR A 929 37.75 -54.87 28.16
C THR A 929 37.24 -53.43 28.00
N SER A 930 36.17 -53.26 27.23
CA SER A 930 35.30 -52.06 27.18
C SER A 930 34.28 -52.07 28.34
N ILE A 931 34.09 -50.94 29.03
CA ILE A 931 32.99 -50.79 30.00
C ILE A 931 31.66 -50.72 29.20
N PRO A 932 30.70 -51.64 29.42
CA PRO A 932 29.38 -51.54 28.79
C PRO A 932 28.65 -50.32 29.34
N ILE A 933 27.99 -49.55 28.46
CA ILE A 933 27.08 -48.47 28.90
C ILE A 933 26.02 -49.11 29.81
N PRO A 934 25.88 -48.69 31.09
CA PRO A 934 24.88 -49.27 31.97
C PRO A 934 23.48 -48.95 31.45
N GLN A 935 22.61 -49.96 31.42
CA GLN A 935 21.18 -49.75 31.15
C GLN A 935 20.46 -49.37 32.45
N LEU A 936 19.34 -48.66 32.34
CA LEU A 936 18.50 -48.33 33.50
C LEU A 936 17.93 -49.61 34.09
N THR A 937 18.30 -49.94 35.32
CA THR A 937 17.78 -51.14 36.02
C THR A 937 16.29 -51.01 36.28
N ASN A 938 15.85 -49.83 36.72
CA ASN A 938 14.44 -49.51 36.88
C ASN A 938 14.00 -48.49 35.83
N ILE A 939 13.05 -48.88 34.99
CA ILE A 939 12.55 -48.07 33.87
C ILE A 939 11.32 -47.28 34.35
N PRO A 940 11.34 -45.93 34.22
CA PRO A 940 10.19 -45.11 34.61
C PRO A 940 9.00 -45.34 33.67
N THR A 941 7.78 -45.31 34.20
CA THR A 941 6.55 -45.23 33.40
C THR A 941 6.42 -43.84 32.78
N GLU A 942 6.09 -43.76 31.49
CA GLU A 942 5.81 -42.48 30.82
C GLU A 942 4.35 -42.02 31.10
N PRO A 943 4.10 -40.69 31.19
CA PRO A 943 5.06 -39.60 31.01
C PRO A 943 6.00 -39.41 32.23
N PHE A 944 7.30 -39.21 31.98
CA PHE A 944 8.29 -39.01 33.06
C PHE A 944 7.99 -37.77 33.91
N PHE A 945 7.76 -36.62 33.28
CA PHE A 945 7.24 -35.40 33.91
C PHE A 945 5.74 -35.31 33.66
N THR A 946 4.96 -34.93 34.68
CA THR A 946 3.51 -34.79 34.54
C THR A 946 3.16 -33.60 33.65
N PHE A 947 1.97 -33.64 33.04
CA PHE A 947 1.46 -32.51 32.27
C PHE A 947 1.38 -31.24 33.13
N GLU A 948 0.93 -31.34 34.38
CA GLU A 948 0.88 -30.20 35.30
C GLU A 948 2.26 -29.58 35.57
N GLN A 949 3.31 -30.38 35.73
CA GLN A 949 4.67 -29.87 35.89
C GLN A 949 5.13 -29.09 34.65
N ILE A 950 4.87 -29.63 33.47
CA ILE A 950 5.22 -29.00 32.19
C ILE A 950 4.45 -27.68 32.04
N GLU A 951 3.15 -27.67 32.33
CA GLU A 951 2.31 -26.48 32.27
C GLU A 951 2.76 -25.39 33.25
N ARG A 952 3.16 -25.76 34.48
CA ARG A 952 3.69 -24.77 35.45
C ARG A 952 4.95 -24.09 34.94
N GLU A 953 5.86 -24.79 34.27
CA GLU A 953 7.04 -24.17 33.66
C GLU A 953 6.67 -23.37 32.40
N ALA A 954 5.75 -23.87 31.58
CA ALA A 954 5.23 -23.16 30.40
C ALA A 954 4.60 -21.80 30.79
N GLN A 955 3.78 -21.78 31.85
CA GLN A 955 3.17 -20.57 32.40
C GLN A 955 4.20 -19.57 32.93
N LYS A 956 5.30 -20.01 33.53
CA LYS A 956 6.40 -19.11 33.94
C LYS A 956 7.04 -18.44 32.73
N VAL A 957 7.31 -19.20 31.66
CA VAL A 957 7.86 -18.66 30.40
C VAL A 957 6.88 -17.67 29.79
N HIS A 958 5.60 -18.04 29.69
CA HIS A 958 4.54 -17.19 29.17
C HIS A 958 4.42 -15.87 29.95
N LYS A 959 4.25 -15.94 31.28
CA LYS A 959 4.15 -14.76 32.15
C LYS A 959 5.39 -13.88 32.08
N GLY A 960 6.58 -14.48 31.98
CA GLY A 960 7.83 -13.77 31.81
C GLY A 960 7.85 -12.96 30.51
N ILE A 961 7.42 -13.55 29.39
CA ILE A 961 7.33 -12.86 28.09
C ILE A 961 6.29 -11.74 28.15
N ILE A 962 5.09 -12.00 28.65
CA ILE A 962 4.03 -10.98 28.76
C ILE A 962 4.52 -9.77 29.56
N GLY A 963 5.20 -10.00 30.69
CA GLY A 963 5.76 -8.92 31.51
C GLY A 963 6.86 -8.10 30.83
N MET A 964 7.43 -8.57 29.72
CA MET A 964 8.45 -7.86 28.93
C MET A 964 7.88 -7.13 27.71
N LEU A 965 6.58 -7.28 27.40
CA LEU A 965 5.94 -6.63 26.26
C LEU A 965 5.36 -5.29 26.66
N TYR A 966 5.81 -4.19 26.04
CA TYR A 966 5.21 -2.88 26.28
C TYR A 966 3.71 -2.84 25.97
N LEU A 967 3.26 -3.56 24.95
CA LEU A 967 1.84 -3.66 24.61
C LEU A 967 1.09 -4.71 25.45
N GLN A 968 1.76 -5.39 26.39
CA GLN A 968 1.20 -6.38 27.33
C GLN A 968 0.44 -7.54 26.67
N ARG A 969 0.62 -7.74 25.36
CA ARG A 969 0.07 -8.83 24.58
C ARG A 969 1.02 -9.21 23.45
N MET A 970 1.00 -10.49 23.06
CA MET A 970 1.79 -10.95 21.92
C MET A 970 1.10 -10.49 20.63
N PRO A 971 1.87 -10.06 19.60
CA PRO A 971 1.29 -9.79 18.30
C PRO A 971 0.83 -11.10 17.65
N THR A 972 -0.25 -11.06 16.89
CA THR A 972 -0.72 -12.18 16.06
C THR A 972 0.08 -12.29 14.76
N GLU A 973 0.03 -13.46 14.12
CA GLU A 973 0.64 -13.67 12.78
C GLU A 973 0.16 -12.62 11.77
N LEU A 974 -1.13 -12.31 11.81
CA LEU A 974 -1.76 -11.28 11.00
C LEU A 974 -1.20 -9.87 11.31
N GLU A 975 -1.00 -9.50 12.57
CA GLU A 975 -0.46 -8.18 12.93
C GLU A 975 0.99 -8.01 12.50
N VAL A 976 1.80 -9.06 12.63
CA VAL A 976 3.19 -9.06 12.13
C VAL A 976 3.20 -8.92 10.61
N ALA A 977 2.34 -9.67 9.90
CA ALA A 977 2.20 -9.56 8.45
C ALA A 977 1.73 -8.17 8.03
N LYS A 978 0.70 -7.59 8.67
CA LYS A 978 0.23 -6.22 8.40
C LYS A 978 1.34 -5.18 8.52
N ALA A 979 2.09 -5.21 9.63
CA ALA A 979 3.21 -4.31 9.83
C ALA A 979 4.24 -4.46 8.70
N THR A 980 4.52 -5.71 8.31
CA THR A 980 5.41 -6.03 7.19
C THR A 980 4.95 -5.41 5.87
N ILE A 981 3.66 -5.51 5.54
CA ILE A 981 3.09 -4.90 4.34
C ILE A 981 3.33 -3.38 4.32
N TYR A 982 3.11 -2.70 5.44
CA TYR A 982 3.38 -1.26 5.51
C TYR A 982 4.87 -0.92 5.40
N TYR A 983 5.77 -1.72 5.99
CA TYR A 983 7.21 -1.50 5.87
C TYR A 983 7.72 -1.63 4.44
N LEU A 984 7.08 -2.45 3.61
CA LEU A 984 7.44 -2.64 2.20
C LEU A 984 7.02 -1.47 1.30
N ALA A 985 6.05 -0.68 1.74
CA ALA A 985 5.60 0.50 0.99
C ALA A 985 6.59 1.67 1.14
N ASP A 986 7.51 1.60 2.10
CA ASP A 986 8.57 2.57 2.27
C ASP A 986 9.73 2.33 1.28
N HIS A 987 10.22 3.44 0.71
CA HIS A 987 11.32 3.45 -0.26
C HIS A 987 12.60 4.11 0.29
N ASN A 988 12.66 4.38 1.59
CA ASN A 988 13.74 5.15 2.22
C ASN A 988 14.59 4.34 3.20
N VAL A 989 14.09 3.19 3.67
CA VAL A 989 14.73 2.37 4.69
C VAL A 989 15.45 1.19 4.04
N SER A 990 16.74 1.06 4.32
CA SER A 990 17.59 -0.07 3.92
C SER A 990 18.68 -0.28 4.97
N GLY A 991 19.04 -1.53 5.25
CA GLY A 991 20.03 -1.89 6.28
C GLY A 991 19.47 -1.93 7.70
N GLU A 992 18.15 -1.92 7.87
CA GLU A 992 17.49 -1.84 9.17
C GLU A 992 16.76 -3.12 9.57
N THR A 993 16.46 -3.24 10.87
CA THR A 993 15.64 -4.33 11.42
C THR A 993 14.37 -3.77 12.06
N PHE A 994 13.21 -4.19 11.55
CA PHE A 994 11.91 -3.81 12.12
C PHE A 994 11.50 -4.77 13.23
N HIS A 995 10.86 -4.24 14.28
CA HIS A 995 10.50 -5.01 15.49
C HIS A 995 8.99 -5.05 15.75
N PRO A 996 8.18 -5.75 14.94
CA PRO A 996 6.75 -5.97 15.22
C PRO A 996 6.57 -7.04 16.32
N SER A 997 7.07 -6.76 17.52
CA SER A 997 7.23 -7.73 18.59
C SER A 997 6.23 -7.58 19.74
N GLY A 998 5.31 -6.61 19.68
CA GLY A 998 4.50 -6.20 20.82
C GLY A 998 5.25 -5.27 21.80
N GLY A 999 6.34 -4.65 21.32
CA GLY A 999 7.25 -3.86 22.15
C GLY A 999 8.03 -4.73 23.13
N LEU A 1000 8.52 -5.89 22.67
CA LEU A 1000 9.30 -6.80 23.48
C LEU A 1000 10.61 -6.13 23.90
N ARG A 1001 10.82 -5.99 25.20
CA ARG A 1001 12.03 -5.40 25.78
C ARG A 1001 12.69 -6.37 26.75
N PHE A 1002 13.82 -6.92 26.35
CA PHE A 1002 14.63 -7.78 27.19
C PHE A 1002 15.73 -6.96 27.88
N GLU A 1003 15.56 -6.59 29.14
CA GLU A 1003 16.49 -5.69 29.86
C GLU A 1003 17.88 -6.30 30.15
N ARG A 1004 18.05 -7.62 29.97
CA ARG A 1004 19.34 -8.29 30.13
C ARG A 1004 20.06 -8.35 28.79
N THR A 1005 20.52 -7.19 28.31
CA THR A 1005 21.27 -7.06 27.06
C THR A 1005 22.77 -7.20 27.31
N VAL A 1006 23.47 -7.93 26.44
CA VAL A 1006 24.93 -7.93 26.39
C VAL A 1006 25.34 -7.06 25.21
N THR A 1007 25.86 -5.88 25.53
CA THR A 1007 26.33 -4.91 24.55
C THR A 1007 27.78 -5.22 24.15
N GLU A 1008 28.08 -5.07 22.87
CA GLU A 1008 29.47 -4.91 22.42
C GLU A 1008 30.08 -3.67 23.11
N GLY A 1009 31.32 -3.78 23.57
CA GLY A 1009 32.05 -2.66 24.16
C GLY A 1009 33.47 -2.59 23.65
N GLU A 1010 34.03 -1.38 23.60
CA GLU A 1010 35.46 -1.23 23.33
C GLU A 1010 36.30 -1.46 24.59
N LEU A 1011 37.51 -1.99 24.42
CA LEU A 1011 38.41 -2.23 25.53
C LEU A 1011 38.74 -0.93 26.26
N PHE A 1012 38.27 -0.80 27.50
CA PHE A 1012 38.66 0.25 28.44
C PHE A 1012 39.34 -0.36 29.68
N GLY A 1013 40.67 -0.38 29.68
CA GLY A 1013 41.48 -0.78 30.82
C GLY A 1013 42.10 -2.19 30.74
N LYS A 1014 42.87 -2.54 31.77
CA LYS A 1014 43.65 -3.78 31.85
C LYS A 1014 43.17 -4.66 33.01
N GLY A 1015 43.39 -5.96 32.89
CA GLY A 1015 43.20 -6.89 33.99
C GLY A 1015 44.08 -6.51 35.19
N ARG A 1016 43.56 -6.69 36.41
CA ARG A 1016 44.35 -6.44 37.63
C ARG A 1016 45.53 -7.42 37.70
N PRO A 1017 46.75 -6.97 38.06
CA PRO A 1017 47.94 -7.82 38.12
C PRO A 1017 47.74 -9.10 38.94
N GLU A 1018 47.01 -9.03 40.07
CA GLU A 1018 46.78 -10.20 40.93
C GLU A 1018 45.88 -11.26 40.29
N ARG A 1019 45.00 -10.87 39.35
CA ARG A 1019 44.19 -11.81 38.57
C ARG A 1019 45.00 -12.46 37.46
N ILE A 1020 45.83 -11.67 36.78
CA ILE A 1020 46.68 -12.15 35.69
C ILE A 1020 47.78 -13.09 36.21
N ALA A 1021 48.32 -12.84 37.42
CA ALA A 1021 49.29 -13.72 38.06
C ALA A 1021 48.79 -15.16 38.28
N ARG A 1022 47.46 -15.40 38.24
CA ARG A 1022 46.85 -16.74 38.34
C ARG A 1022 47.02 -17.59 37.08
N PHE A 1023 47.58 -17.03 36.00
CA PHE A 1023 47.97 -17.81 34.83
C PHE A 1023 49.30 -18.53 35.00
N ARG A 1024 50.07 -18.20 36.04
CA ARG A 1024 51.28 -18.95 36.39
C ARG A 1024 50.94 -20.43 36.56
N ASP A 1025 51.78 -21.28 35.99
CA ASP A 1025 51.65 -22.75 36.04
C ASP A 1025 50.43 -23.35 35.31
N ASN A 1026 49.62 -22.54 34.61
CA ASN A 1026 48.52 -23.05 33.78
C ASN A 1026 49.03 -23.72 32.50
N VAL A 1027 48.24 -24.67 32.00
CA VAL A 1027 48.31 -25.13 30.61
C VAL A 1027 47.37 -24.27 29.78
N VAL A 1028 47.89 -23.63 28.72
CA VAL A 1028 47.14 -22.71 27.86
C VAL A 1028 46.93 -23.36 26.51
N TYR A 1029 45.70 -23.35 25.99
CA TYR A 1029 45.40 -23.81 24.63
C TYR A 1029 45.20 -22.62 23.70
N LEU A 1030 45.97 -22.56 22.62
CA LEU A 1030 45.76 -21.60 21.54
C LEU A 1030 45.36 -22.40 20.30
N ILE A 1031 44.11 -22.22 19.86
CA ILE A 1031 43.55 -22.88 18.68
C ILE A 1031 43.53 -21.84 17.57
N GLY A 1032 44.15 -22.14 16.44
CA GLY A 1032 44.20 -21.23 15.29
C GLY A 1032 45.35 -21.55 14.35
N GLU A 1033 45.30 -20.99 13.14
CA GLU A 1033 46.32 -21.23 12.12
C GLU A 1033 46.68 -19.95 11.35
N HIS A 1034 45.71 -19.28 10.72
CA HIS A 1034 46.01 -18.12 9.87
C HIS A 1034 46.56 -16.90 10.63
N MET A 1035 46.13 -16.66 11.88
CA MET A 1035 46.50 -15.49 12.70
C MET A 1035 47.87 -15.63 13.37
N GLN A 1036 48.91 -16.00 12.62
CA GLN A 1036 50.21 -16.39 13.20
C GLN A 1036 50.83 -15.31 14.11
N LYS A 1037 50.75 -14.03 13.75
CA LYS A 1037 51.25 -12.92 14.57
C LYS A 1037 50.61 -12.91 15.97
N HIS A 1038 49.30 -13.08 16.04
CA HIS A 1038 48.53 -13.10 17.28
C HIS A 1038 48.88 -14.33 18.13
N LEU A 1039 48.97 -15.51 17.51
CA LEU A 1039 49.36 -16.77 18.18
C LEU A 1039 50.76 -16.69 18.77
N ILE A 1040 51.73 -16.21 18.00
CA ILE A 1040 53.13 -16.00 18.42
C ILE A 1040 53.16 -15.03 19.60
N ARG A 1041 52.49 -13.88 19.49
CA ARG A 1041 52.51 -12.87 20.55
C ARG A 1041 51.91 -13.39 21.86
N LEU A 1042 50.77 -14.07 21.80
CA LEU A 1042 50.17 -14.68 22.99
C LEU A 1042 51.06 -15.77 23.60
N THR A 1043 51.70 -16.58 22.76
CA THR A 1043 52.63 -17.62 23.23
C THR A 1043 53.78 -17.02 24.03
N GLN A 1044 54.41 -15.95 23.52
CA GLN A 1044 55.45 -15.21 24.24
C GLN A 1044 54.94 -14.68 25.57
N VAL A 1045 53.79 -13.98 25.57
CA VAL A 1045 53.24 -13.38 26.80
C VAL A 1045 52.94 -14.45 27.85
N TYR A 1046 52.32 -15.57 27.46
CA TYR A 1046 52.02 -16.63 28.42
C TYR A 1046 53.28 -17.32 28.96
N LEU A 1047 54.29 -17.60 28.12
CA LEU A 1047 55.49 -18.33 28.55
C LEU A 1047 56.55 -17.45 29.22
N ASP A 1048 56.83 -16.28 28.65
CA ASP A 1048 57.89 -15.36 29.08
C ASP A 1048 57.41 -14.42 30.19
N ASP A 1049 56.28 -13.73 30.00
CA ASP A 1049 55.82 -12.70 30.93
C ASP A 1049 55.04 -13.29 32.12
N LEU A 1050 54.24 -14.33 31.87
CA LEU A 1050 53.32 -14.91 32.86
C LEU A 1050 53.78 -16.24 33.45
N ASN A 1051 54.84 -16.82 32.88
CA ASN A 1051 55.39 -18.12 33.29
C ASN A 1051 54.33 -19.23 33.38
N ALA A 1052 53.48 -19.34 32.36
CA ALA A 1052 52.59 -20.48 32.18
C ALA A 1052 53.41 -21.77 32.09
N LYS A 1053 52.86 -22.87 32.59
CA LYS A 1053 53.53 -24.18 32.58
C LYS A 1053 53.80 -24.64 31.15
N ARG A 1054 52.79 -24.48 30.29
CA ARG A 1054 52.85 -24.90 28.89
C ARG A 1054 51.84 -24.16 28.04
N VAL A 1055 52.19 -23.90 26.77
CA VAL A 1055 51.27 -23.52 25.70
C VAL A 1055 51.14 -24.69 24.74
N VAL A 1056 49.91 -25.06 24.40
CA VAL A 1056 49.58 -26.09 23.41
C VAL A 1056 48.89 -25.41 22.24
N LEU A 1057 49.55 -25.42 21.08
CA LEU A 1057 49.01 -24.94 19.82
C LEU A 1057 48.16 -26.04 19.18
N LEU A 1058 46.92 -25.75 18.84
CA LEU A 1058 46.08 -26.63 18.03
C LEU A 1058 45.88 -25.96 16.67
N THR A 1059 46.40 -26.58 15.62
CA THR A 1059 46.40 -26.08 14.24
C THR A 1059 45.60 -27.02 13.33
N GLU A 1060 45.17 -26.58 12.15
CA GLU A 1060 44.56 -27.47 11.17
C GLU A 1060 45.62 -28.41 10.59
N THR A 1061 46.78 -27.86 10.24
CA THR A 1061 47.88 -28.53 9.54
C THR A 1061 49.16 -28.64 10.37
N ALA A 1062 49.94 -29.70 10.14
CA ALA A 1062 51.22 -29.89 10.81
C ALA A 1062 52.26 -28.85 10.39
N GLU A 1063 52.19 -28.40 9.14
CA GLU A 1063 53.07 -27.39 8.56
C GLU A 1063 52.91 -26.04 9.28
N ALA A 1064 51.67 -25.63 9.56
CA ALA A 1064 51.42 -24.40 10.31
C ALA A 1064 51.89 -24.50 11.77
N ALA A 1065 51.67 -25.65 12.42
CA ALA A 1065 52.24 -25.92 13.73
C ALA A 1065 53.75 -25.76 13.72
N ASP A 1066 54.45 -26.42 12.81
CA ASP A 1066 55.91 -26.36 12.72
C ASP A 1066 56.42 -24.94 12.47
N ALA A 1067 55.73 -24.17 11.61
CA ALA A 1067 56.09 -22.78 11.33
C ALA A 1067 56.03 -21.89 12.58
N ILE A 1068 54.98 -21.99 13.38
CA ILE A 1068 54.83 -21.21 14.62
C ILE A 1068 55.85 -21.69 15.65
N MET A 1069 56.01 -23.00 15.82
CA MET A 1069 56.97 -23.61 16.76
C MET A 1069 58.41 -23.21 16.45
N ALA A 1070 58.78 -23.08 15.17
CA ALA A 1070 60.11 -22.68 14.73
C ALA A 1070 60.51 -21.26 15.15
N THR A 1071 59.55 -20.38 15.42
CA THR A 1071 59.83 -19.02 15.91
C THR A 1071 60.32 -18.97 17.36
N MET A 1072 60.16 -20.06 18.13
CA MET A 1072 60.49 -20.14 19.56
C MET A 1072 61.20 -21.45 19.93
N PRO A 1073 62.40 -21.71 19.38
CA PRO A 1073 63.09 -22.99 19.54
C PRO A 1073 63.37 -23.34 21.01
N ALA A 1074 63.71 -22.36 21.85
CA ALA A 1074 63.99 -22.61 23.28
C ALA A 1074 62.78 -23.16 24.05
N HIS A 1075 61.57 -22.68 23.76
CA HIS A 1075 60.34 -23.18 24.39
C HIS A 1075 59.87 -24.51 23.80
N ARG A 1076 60.09 -24.71 22.50
CA ARG A 1076 59.88 -26.01 21.83
C ARG A 1076 60.75 -27.10 22.45
N ASP A 1077 62.05 -26.86 22.53
CA ASP A 1077 63.03 -27.87 22.97
C ASP A 1077 62.87 -28.21 24.46
N SER A 1078 62.42 -27.26 25.28
CA SER A 1078 62.08 -27.49 26.69
C SER A 1078 60.71 -28.18 26.89
N GLY A 1079 59.92 -28.38 25.84
CA GLY A 1079 58.57 -28.95 25.92
C GLY A 1079 57.56 -28.05 26.62
N ARG A 1080 57.85 -26.74 26.74
CA ARG A 1080 56.92 -25.71 27.25
C ARG A 1080 56.01 -25.17 26.16
N LEU A 1081 56.41 -25.28 24.90
CA LEU A 1081 55.58 -25.04 23.74
C LEU A 1081 55.39 -26.37 23.00
N CYS A 1082 54.14 -26.79 22.84
CA CYS A 1082 53.76 -28.03 22.16
C CYS A 1082 52.73 -27.72 21.06
N ALA A 1083 52.60 -28.59 20.05
CA ALA A 1083 51.58 -28.45 19.03
C ALA A 1083 50.88 -29.79 18.75
N ILE A 1084 49.61 -29.71 18.33
CA ILE A 1084 48.81 -30.81 17.80
C ILE A 1084 48.18 -30.34 16.49
N ALA A 1085 48.45 -31.05 15.41
CA ALA A 1085 47.73 -30.90 14.15
C ALA A 1085 46.41 -31.66 14.23
N THR A 1086 45.30 -30.97 13.97
CA THR A 1086 43.95 -31.53 14.14
C THR A 1086 43.41 -32.21 12.90
N ASN A 1087 44.00 -31.96 11.73
CA ASN A 1087 43.59 -32.52 10.44
C ASN A 1087 42.07 -32.39 10.18
N GLY A 1088 41.50 -31.23 10.55
CA GLY A 1088 40.06 -30.92 10.40
C GLY A 1088 39.14 -31.41 11.53
N ASN A 1089 39.63 -32.21 12.47
CA ASN A 1089 38.85 -32.68 13.63
C ASN A 1089 39.33 -32.04 14.94
N ILE A 1090 38.86 -30.80 15.18
CA ILE A 1090 39.24 -30.02 16.37
C ILE A 1090 38.82 -30.69 17.68
N GLU A 1091 37.70 -31.42 17.71
CA GLU A 1091 37.22 -32.14 18.89
C GLU A 1091 38.22 -33.22 19.32
N GLN A 1092 38.70 -34.03 18.38
CA GLN A 1092 39.73 -35.03 18.65
C GLN A 1092 41.06 -34.39 19.04
N GLY A 1093 41.43 -33.28 18.40
CA GLY A 1093 42.62 -32.51 18.75
C GLY A 1093 42.58 -32.02 20.21
N ILE A 1094 41.44 -31.50 20.65
CA ILE A 1094 41.21 -31.05 22.03
C ILE A 1094 41.27 -32.22 23.02
N ASP A 1095 40.66 -33.36 22.68
CA ASP A 1095 40.70 -34.57 23.51
C ASP A 1095 42.14 -35.10 23.64
N ALA A 1096 42.89 -35.15 22.53
CA ALA A 1096 44.30 -35.54 22.52
C ALA A 1096 45.19 -34.58 23.31
N ALA A 1097 44.96 -33.26 23.18
CA ALA A 1097 45.65 -32.24 23.96
C ALA A 1097 45.43 -32.48 25.46
N ARG A 1098 44.17 -32.71 25.87
CA ARG A 1098 43.82 -32.94 27.27
C ARG A 1098 44.42 -34.23 27.80
N ALA A 1099 44.35 -35.32 27.05
CA ALA A 1099 44.92 -36.60 27.47
C ALA A 1099 46.44 -36.51 27.66
N THR A 1100 47.13 -35.73 26.81
CA THR A 1100 48.59 -35.63 26.83
C THR A 1100 49.11 -34.56 27.79
N PHE A 1101 48.43 -33.42 27.90
CA PHE A 1101 48.94 -32.22 28.57
C PHE A 1101 48.10 -31.79 29.79
N GLY A 1102 46.93 -32.40 30.02
CA GLY A 1102 46.02 -32.08 31.12
C GLY A 1102 44.95 -31.04 30.75
N SER A 1103 44.03 -30.75 31.67
CA SER A 1103 42.97 -29.76 31.43
C SER A 1103 43.53 -28.34 31.28
N PRO A 1104 43.01 -27.54 30.33
CA PRO A 1104 43.48 -26.17 30.12
C PRO A 1104 42.91 -25.21 31.16
N GLY A 1105 43.66 -24.15 31.45
CA GLY A 1105 43.15 -22.93 32.08
C GLY A 1105 42.58 -22.00 30.99
N PRO A 1106 43.37 -21.08 30.41
CA PRO A 1106 42.93 -20.29 29.26
C PRO A 1106 42.86 -21.11 27.97
N VAL A 1107 41.78 -20.93 27.21
CA VAL A 1107 41.59 -21.45 25.85
C VAL A 1107 41.21 -20.30 24.93
N ILE A 1108 42.01 -20.06 23.90
CA ILE A 1108 41.81 -18.97 22.94
C ILE A 1108 41.52 -19.63 21.60
N SER A 1109 40.33 -19.40 21.06
CA SER A 1109 39.87 -19.96 19.79
C SER A 1109 39.89 -18.87 18.72
N MET A 1110 40.80 -19.04 17.77
CA MET A 1110 40.89 -18.26 16.53
C MET A 1110 40.53 -19.18 15.36
N PRO A 1111 39.91 -18.66 14.29
CA PRO A 1111 39.56 -19.46 13.14
C PRO A 1111 40.81 -19.93 12.39
N PHE A 1112 40.74 -21.12 11.79
CA PHE A 1112 41.87 -21.69 11.05
C PHE A 1112 42.14 -20.95 9.74
N ARG A 1113 41.08 -20.47 9.09
CA ARG A 1113 41.14 -19.84 7.77
C ARG A 1113 40.78 -18.35 7.85
N SER A 1114 41.30 -17.57 6.92
CA SER A 1114 40.92 -16.17 6.76
C SER A 1114 39.51 -16.05 6.16
N ILE A 1115 38.91 -14.87 6.27
CA ILE A 1115 37.69 -14.56 5.55
C ILE A 1115 37.91 -14.57 4.02
N PRO A 1116 36.89 -14.93 3.21
CA PRO A 1116 37.01 -14.92 1.75
C PRO A 1116 37.25 -13.51 1.18
N GLN A 1117 38.11 -13.44 0.16
CA GLN A 1117 38.42 -12.20 -0.57
C GLN A 1117 37.64 -12.15 -1.89
N ARG A 1118 36.31 -12.08 -1.80
CA ARG A 1118 35.39 -12.05 -2.95
C ARG A 1118 34.48 -10.83 -2.88
N ALA A 1119 34.02 -10.38 -4.03
CA ALA A 1119 33.00 -9.34 -4.08
C ALA A 1119 31.67 -9.85 -3.48
N LEU A 1120 30.95 -9.02 -2.74
CA LEU A 1120 29.61 -9.38 -2.21
C LEU A 1120 28.50 -9.14 -3.23
N VAL A 1121 28.75 -8.24 -4.19
CA VAL A 1121 27.86 -7.86 -5.30
C VAL A 1121 28.74 -7.55 -6.51
N ALA A 1122 28.23 -7.81 -7.71
CA ALA A 1122 28.94 -7.55 -8.96
C ALA A 1122 29.38 -6.10 -9.12
N LYS A 1123 30.62 -5.91 -9.62
CA LYS A 1123 31.08 -4.63 -10.16
C LYS A 1123 30.78 -4.62 -11.66
N ASP A 1124 30.15 -3.56 -12.16
CA ASP A 1124 29.76 -3.39 -13.57
C ASP A 1124 28.93 -4.55 -14.18
N GLY A 1125 28.19 -5.28 -13.34
CA GLY A 1125 27.29 -6.35 -13.77
C GLY A 1125 27.94 -7.73 -13.95
N ASP A 1126 29.25 -7.89 -13.69
CA ASP A 1126 29.91 -9.20 -13.70
C ASP A 1126 29.72 -9.93 -12.35
N TRP A 1127 28.89 -10.97 -12.37
CA TRP A 1127 28.59 -11.81 -11.21
C TRP A 1127 29.49 -13.04 -11.09
N SER A 1128 30.51 -13.22 -11.94
CA SER A 1128 31.37 -14.41 -11.90
C SER A 1128 32.33 -14.42 -10.70
N ASP A 1129 32.76 -13.25 -10.22
CA ASP A 1129 33.67 -13.07 -9.07
C ASP A 1129 32.95 -12.74 -7.75
N VAL A 1130 31.61 -12.84 -7.73
CA VAL A 1130 30.81 -12.62 -6.52
C VAL A 1130 30.76 -13.90 -5.70
N LEU A 1131 31.01 -13.75 -4.39
CA LEU A 1131 30.98 -14.82 -3.39
C LEU A 1131 29.85 -15.82 -3.66
N SER A 1132 30.23 -17.08 -3.83
CA SER A 1132 29.30 -18.17 -4.15
C SER A 1132 28.54 -18.66 -2.92
N GLU A 1133 27.47 -19.43 -3.15
CA GLU A 1133 26.73 -20.10 -2.06
C GLU A 1133 27.62 -21.04 -1.24
N GLN A 1134 28.55 -21.74 -1.90
CA GLN A 1134 29.50 -22.63 -1.25
C GLN A 1134 30.54 -21.85 -0.44
N GLU A 1135 31.15 -20.80 -0.99
CA GLU A 1135 32.12 -19.98 -0.26
C GLU A 1135 31.50 -19.27 0.95
N PHE A 1136 30.22 -18.87 0.89
CA PHE A 1136 29.49 -18.35 2.04
C PHE A 1136 29.20 -19.43 3.09
N SER A 1137 28.86 -20.65 2.66
CA SER A 1137 28.73 -21.81 3.56
C SER A 1137 30.06 -22.11 4.25
N ASP A 1138 31.17 -22.08 3.52
CA ASP A 1138 32.51 -22.30 4.05
C ASP A 1138 32.89 -21.20 5.05
N LEU A 1139 32.58 -19.93 4.77
CA LEU A 1139 32.72 -18.83 5.75
C LEU A 1139 31.97 -19.14 7.06
N VAL A 1140 30.72 -19.61 6.99
CA VAL A 1140 29.93 -19.95 8.17
C VAL A 1140 30.56 -21.14 8.92
N GLU A 1141 31.06 -22.13 8.20
CA GLU A 1141 31.73 -23.28 8.82
C GLU A 1141 33.03 -22.87 9.53
N ASP A 1142 33.88 -22.11 8.84
CA ASP A 1142 35.23 -21.73 9.30
C ASP A 1142 35.21 -20.68 10.41
N GLN A 1143 34.23 -19.77 10.38
CA GLN A 1143 34.18 -18.62 11.29
C GLN A 1143 33.15 -18.76 12.41
N ILE A 1144 32.13 -19.62 12.27
CA ILE A 1144 31.03 -19.74 13.24
C ILE A 1144 30.93 -21.17 13.77
N THR A 1145 30.83 -22.18 12.90
CA THR A 1145 30.76 -23.58 13.33
C THR A 1145 32.04 -24.03 14.02
N HIS A 1146 33.21 -23.56 13.56
CA HIS A 1146 34.49 -23.78 14.23
C HIS A 1146 34.43 -23.43 15.73
N HIS A 1147 33.99 -22.22 16.06
CA HIS A 1147 33.89 -21.78 17.46
C HIS A 1147 32.82 -22.55 18.24
N PHE A 1148 31.72 -22.95 17.61
CA PHE A 1148 30.73 -23.84 18.23
C PHE A 1148 31.35 -25.18 18.63
N ARG A 1149 32.11 -25.83 17.75
CA ARG A 1149 32.78 -27.11 18.00
C ARG A 1149 33.76 -27.02 19.16
N VAL A 1150 34.57 -25.97 19.19
CA VAL A 1150 35.48 -25.69 20.33
C VAL A 1150 34.68 -25.45 21.61
N THR A 1151 33.66 -24.60 21.55
CA THR A 1151 32.84 -24.23 22.71
C THR A 1151 32.15 -25.44 23.32
N GLN A 1152 31.60 -26.34 22.51
CA GLN A 1152 30.95 -27.56 22.97
C GLN A 1152 31.87 -28.41 23.85
N LYS A 1153 33.13 -28.61 23.43
CA LYS A 1153 34.12 -29.39 24.18
C LYS A 1153 34.61 -28.66 25.43
N ILE A 1154 35.05 -27.42 25.27
CA ILE A 1154 35.72 -26.68 26.34
C ILE A 1154 34.77 -26.32 27.48
N SER A 1155 33.47 -26.12 27.19
CA SER A 1155 32.47 -25.78 28.22
C SER A 1155 32.26 -26.86 29.28
N LEU A 1156 32.80 -28.07 29.09
CA LEU A 1156 32.76 -29.18 30.03
C LEU A 1156 34.11 -29.46 30.72
N MET A 1157 35.13 -28.62 30.51
CA MET A 1157 36.46 -28.83 31.08
C MET A 1157 36.67 -28.02 32.36
N ASP A 1158 36.99 -28.72 33.45
CA ASP A 1158 37.24 -28.10 34.75
C ASP A 1158 38.38 -27.08 34.68
N GLY A 1159 38.12 -25.88 35.22
CA GLY A 1159 39.12 -24.82 35.31
C GLY A 1159 39.35 -24.04 34.02
N ALA A 1160 38.65 -24.36 32.92
CA ALA A 1160 38.81 -23.66 31.65
C ALA A 1160 38.21 -22.23 31.66
N GLN A 1161 38.77 -21.34 30.84
CA GLN A 1161 38.20 -20.04 30.45
C GLN A 1161 38.35 -19.89 28.93
N LEU A 1162 37.22 -19.75 28.22
CA LEU A 1162 37.20 -19.71 26.77
C LEU A 1162 37.07 -18.27 26.25
N VAL A 1163 37.91 -17.92 25.28
CA VAL A 1163 37.83 -16.66 24.55
C VAL A 1163 37.73 -16.96 23.05
N LEU A 1164 36.69 -16.44 22.40
CA LEU A 1164 36.45 -16.56 20.96
C LEU A 1164 36.98 -15.31 20.26
N ILE A 1165 37.80 -15.47 19.23
CA ILE A 1165 38.44 -14.37 18.51
C ILE A 1165 37.83 -14.24 17.13
N THR A 1166 37.34 -13.05 16.78
CA THR A 1166 36.80 -12.79 15.43
C THR A 1166 37.88 -12.33 14.46
N PRO A 1167 37.64 -12.41 13.13
CA PRO A 1167 38.64 -12.05 12.11
C PRO A 1167 39.19 -10.63 12.25
N GLU A 1168 40.48 -10.47 11.91
CA GLU A 1168 41.13 -9.16 11.81
C GLU A 1168 40.87 -8.47 10.46
N THR A 1169 40.76 -7.14 10.49
CA THR A 1169 40.90 -6.31 9.30
C THR A 1169 41.86 -5.15 9.56
N THR A 1170 42.24 -4.45 8.49
CA THR A 1170 43.04 -3.22 8.57
C THR A 1170 42.42 -2.18 7.65
N ALA A 1171 42.92 -0.93 7.68
CA ALA A 1171 42.49 0.08 6.73
C ALA A 1171 42.80 -0.29 5.26
N ARG A 1172 43.68 -1.28 5.03
CA ARG A 1172 44.03 -1.83 3.71
C ARG A 1172 43.05 -2.91 3.25
N SER A 1173 42.29 -3.53 4.15
CA SER A 1173 41.27 -4.50 3.80
C SER A 1173 40.20 -3.87 2.93
N THR A 1174 39.65 -4.67 2.01
CA THR A 1174 38.53 -4.29 1.16
C THR A 1174 37.28 -4.00 1.98
N GLU A 1175 36.30 -3.35 1.38
CA GLU A 1175 35.03 -3.07 2.07
C GLU A 1175 34.25 -4.35 2.35
N GLU A 1176 34.36 -5.31 1.44
CA GLU A 1176 33.77 -6.63 1.51
C GLU A 1176 34.36 -7.45 2.66
N GLU A 1177 35.69 -7.48 2.80
CA GLU A 1177 36.37 -8.10 3.94
C GLU A 1177 35.90 -7.47 5.27
N PHE A 1178 35.89 -6.14 5.36
CA PHE A 1178 35.42 -5.42 6.54
C PHE A 1178 33.96 -5.74 6.89
N ALA A 1179 33.11 -5.86 5.88
CA ALA A 1179 31.70 -6.16 6.06
C ALA A 1179 31.50 -7.64 6.50
N LEU A 1180 32.23 -8.59 5.91
CA LEU A 1180 32.20 -10.00 6.32
C LEU A 1180 32.71 -10.22 7.74
N ALA A 1181 33.79 -9.53 8.14
CA ALA A 1181 34.28 -9.59 9.51
C ALA A 1181 33.25 -9.05 10.52
N ASN A 1182 32.56 -7.94 10.19
CA ASN A 1182 31.46 -7.42 11.01
C ASN A 1182 30.23 -8.35 11.04
N PHE A 1183 29.95 -9.07 9.95
CA PHE A 1183 28.94 -10.13 9.91
C PHE A 1183 29.28 -11.26 10.89
N VAL A 1184 30.52 -11.77 10.86
CA VAL A 1184 31.01 -12.80 11.78
C VAL A 1184 30.91 -12.32 13.21
N LYS A 1185 31.38 -11.08 13.49
CA LYS A 1185 31.33 -10.47 14.82
C LYS A 1185 29.93 -10.47 15.43
N THR A 1186 28.95 -9.95 14.70
CA THR A 1186 27.56 -9.88 15.17
C THR A 1186 26.94 -11.28 15.33
N THR A 1187 27.23 -12.20 14.41
CA THR A 1187 26.67 -13.56 14.40
C THR A 1187 27.25 -14.41 15.54
N LEU A 1188 28.56 -14.32 15.77
CA LEU A 1188 29.26 -15.05 16.83
C LEU A 1188 28.87 -14.55 18.22
N HIS A 1189 28.60 -13.25 18.38
CA HIS A 1189 28.18 -12.70 19.67
C HIS A 1189 26.87 -13.33 20.17
N ALA A 1190 25.98 -13.77 19.28
CA ALA A 1190 24.78 -14.52 19.67
C ALA A 1190 25.11 -15.89 20.29
N LEU A 1191 26.15 -16.58 19.78
CA LEU A 1191 26.68 -17.81 20.40
C LEU A 1191 27.29 -17.47 21.77
N THR A 1192 28.19 -16.49 21.80
CA THR A 1192 28.91 -16.05 23.00
C THR A 1192 27.96 -15.70 24.14
N ALA A 1193 26.95 -14.85 23.89
CA ALA A 1193 25.97 -14.46 24.89
C ALA A 1193 25.12 -15.65 25.36
N THR A 1194 24.68 -16.51 24.43
CA THR A 1194 23.87 -17.69 24.75
C THR A 1194 24.64 -18.68 25.62
N VAL A 1195 25.88 -19.01 25.26
CA VAL A 1195 26.75 -19.90 26.03
C VAL A 1195 27.10 -19.27 27.37
N GLY A 1196 27.34 -17.95 27.41
CA GLY A 1196 27.55 -17.22 28.65
C GLY A 1196 26.41 -17.46 29.66
N ALA A 1197 25.16 -17.41 29.21
CA ALA A 1197 23.99 -17.70 30.05
C ALA A 1197 23.80 -19.20 30.35
N GLU A 1198 24.16 -20.09 29.43
CA GLU A 1198 24.14 -21.55 29.67
C GLU A 1198 25.18 -21.97 30.70
N SER A 1199 26.36 -21.37 30.67
CA SER A 1199 27.48 -21.66 31.57
C SER A 1199 27.15 -21.42 33.05
N GLU A 1200 26.23 -20.51 33.35
CA GLU A 1200 25.75 -20.30 34.73
C GLU A 1200 24.97 -21.51 35.27
N ARG A 1201 24.49 -22.40 34.38
CA ARG A 1201 23.60 -23.52 34.69
C ARG A 1201 24.28 -24.88 34.57
N THR A 1202 25.49 -24.93 34.02
CA THR A 1202 26.25 -26.15 33.78
C THR A 1202 27.49 -26.17 34.64
N MET A 1203 27.80 -27.30 35.27
CA MET A 1203 29.12 -27.53 35.85
C MET A 1203 30.11 -27.86 34.72
N PRO A 1204 31.32 -27.29 34.69
CA PRO A 1204 32.00 -26.57 35.79
C PRO A 1204 31.97 -25.04 35.72
N HIS A 1205 30.93 -24.44 35.12
CA HIS A 1205 30.74 -22.99 35.01
C HIS A 1205 31.78 -22.23 34.17
N VAL A 1206 32.29 -22.85 33.11
CA VAL A 1206 33.28 -22.26 32.19
C VAL A 1206 32.79 -20.93 31.61
N PRO A 1207 33.47 -19.80 31.88
CA PRO A 1207 33.12 -18.53 31.25
C PRO A 1207 33.54 -18.53 29.78
N VAL A 1208 32.69 -17.95 28.94
CA VAL A 1208 32.93 -17.77 27.51
C VAL A 1208 32.78 -16.29 27.19
N ASN A 1209 33.78 -15.70 26.54
CA ASN A 1209 33.78 -14.31 26.09
C ASN A 1209 34.30 -14.22 24.66
N GLN A 1210 34.13 -13.06 24.03
CA GLN A 1210 34.56 -12.76 22.68
C GLN A 1210 35.47 -11.54 22.68
N VAL A 1211 36.50 -11.58 21.84
CA VAL A 1211 37.38 -10.45 21.54
C VAL A 1211 37.33 -10.20 20.04
N ASP A 1212 37.06 -8.95 19.66
CA ASP A 1212 36.86 -8.55 18.29
C ASP A 1212 38.03 -7.75 17.75
N LEU A 1213 38.58 -8.21 16.63
CA LEU A 1213 39.72 -7.60 15.95
C LEU A 1213 39.33 -6.69 14.78
N THR A 1214 38.03 -6.58 14.49
CA THR A 1214 37.51 -5.65 13.51
C THR A 1214 36.61 -4.63 14.19
N ARG A 1215 36.92 -3.33 14.05
CA ARG A 1215 36.15 -2.22 14.60
C ARG A 1215 34.85 -2.01 13.81
N ARG A 1216 33.95 -1.21 14.38
CA ARG A 1216 32.66 -0.88 13.73
C ARG A 1216 32.80 0.19 12.65
N ALA A 1217 33.79 1.07 12.79
CA ALA A 1217 34.09 2.10 11.79
C ALA A 1217 35.37 1.75 11.03
N ARG A 1218 35.28 1.54 9.72
CA ARG A 1218 36.43 1.21 8.87
C ARG A 1218 37.53 2.28 8.92
N SER A 1219 37.15 3.55 9.11
CA SER A 1219 38.12 4.64 9.26
C SER A 1219 38.98 4.50 10.51
N GLU A 1220 38.52 3.79 11.53
CA GLU A 1220 39.25 3.60 12.76
C GLU A 1220 40.16 2.39 12.70
N GLU A 1221 40.05 1.51 11.70
CA GLU A 1221 40.94 0.36 11.55
C GLU A 1221 42.41 0.77 11.48
N PRO A 1222 43.34 -0.07 12.00
CA PRO A 1222 44.77 0.22 11.93
C PRO A 1222 45.24 0.56 10.52
N ARG A 1223 45.89 1.73 10.38
CA ARG A 1223 46.27 2.30 9.08
C ARG A 1223 47.74 2.08 8.73
N ASN A 1224 48.56 1.76 9.72
CA ASN A 1224 50.00 1.63 9.59
C ASN A 1224 50.54 0.61 10.60
N ALA A 1225 51.81 0.23 10.43
CA ALA A 1225 52.45 -0.78 11.27
C ALA A 1225 52.51 -0.41 12.78
N VAL A 1226 52.52 0.89 13.12
CA VAL A 1226 52.53 1.32 14.54
C VAL A 1226 51.18 1.06 15.18
N GLU A 1227 50.09 1.39 14.47
CA GLU A 1227 48.73 1.12 14.94
C GLU A 1227 48.41 -0.38 14.96
N GLU A 1228 48.92 -1.17 13.99
CA GLU A 1228 48.79 -2.64 14.01
C GLU A 1228 49.50 -3.25 15.23
N GLU A 1229 50.69 -2.75 15.59
CA GLU A 1229 51.40 -3.20 16.79
C GLU A 1229 50.68 -2.77 18.08
N GLU A 1230 50.11 -1.56 18.11
CA GLU A 1230 49.29 -1.10 19.24
C GLU A 1230 48.04 -1.97 19.41
N GLU A 1231 47.35 -2.30 18.32
CA GLU A 1231 46.21 -3.21 18.33
C GLU A 1231 46.61 -4.60 18.84
N LEU A 1232 47.75 -5.14 18.38
CA LEU A 1232 48.27 -6.42 18.86
C LEU A 1232 48.52 -6.40 20.39
N ILE A 1233 49.00 -5.28 20.95
CA ILE A 1233 49.15 -5.09 22.39
C ILE A 1233 47.79 -5.04 23.10
N ARG A 1234 46.81 -4.32 22.52
CA ARG A 1234 45.45 -4.22 23.07
C ARG A 1234 44.71 -5.55 23.02
N PHE A 1235 44.87 -6.31 21.94
CA PHE A 1235 44.43 -7.69 21.77
C PHE A 1235 44.90 -8.57 22.93
N VAL A 1236 46.21 -8.58 23.22
CA VAL A 1236 46.76 -9.33 24.36
C VAL A 1236 46.08 -8.91 25.66
N HIS A 1237 45.93 -7.61 25.92
CA HIS A 1237 45.28 -7.14 27.15
C HIS A 1237 43.81 -7.60 27.24
N ALA A 1238 43.06 -7.59 26.13
CA ALA A 1238 41.67 -8.04 26.10
C ALA A 1238 41.56 -9.55 26.34
N VAL A 1239 42.41 -10.35 25.71
CA VAL A 1239 42.48 -11.80 25.94
C VAL A 1239 42.77 -12.10 27.40
N LEU A 1240 43.81 -11.50 27.98
CA LEU A 1240 44.15 -11.71 29.39
C LEU A 1240 43.04 -11.25 30.34
N LEU A 1241 42.35 -10.16 30.03
CA LEU A 1241 41.23 -9.64 30.82
C LEU A 1241 40.04 -10.61 30.83
N THR A 1242 39.71 -11.17 29.67
CA THR A 1242 38.52 -12.01 29.44
C THR A 1242 38.76 -13.49 29.76
N SER A 1243 40.01 -13.95 29.71
CA SER A 1243 40.39 -15.30 30.12
C SER A 1243 40.80 -15.39 31.59
N ALA A 1244 40.92 -14.27 32.32
CA ALA A 1244 41.33 -14.30 33.72
C ALA A 1244 40.25 -14.92 34.62
N PRO A 1245 40.62 -15.75 35.61
CA PRO A 1245 39.67 -16.34 36.54
C PRO A 1245 38.72 -15.29 37.13
N LEU A 1246 37.42 -15.59 37.10
CA LEU A 1246 36.38 -14.68 37.54
C LEU A 1246 36.47 -14.40 39.05
N PRO A 1247 36.12 -13.18 39.51
CA PRO A 1247 35.85 -12.95 40.92
C PRO A 1247 34.66 -13.81 41.36
N LYS A 1248 34.62 -14.22 42.65
CA LYS A 1248 33.50 -15.03 43.13
C LYS A 1248 32.21 -14.19 43.04
N PRO A 1249 31.04 -14.79 42.75
CA PRO A 1249 29.78 -14.05 42.75
C PRO A 1249 29.48 -13.34 44.08
N SER A 1250 29.99 -13.87 45.19
CA SER A 1250 29.96 -13.24 46.52
C SER A 1250 30.71 -11.91 46.60
N ASP A 1251 31.75 -11.73 45.78
CA ASP A 1251 32.61 -10.55 45.81
C ASP A 1251 31.98 -9.38 45.04
N SER A 1252 31.33 -9.68 43.91
CA SER A 1252 30.52 -8.72 43.16
C SER A 1252 29.65 -9.44 42.13
N ARG A 1253 28.34 -9.40 42.35
CA ARG A 1253 27.34 -9.91 41.40
C ARG A 1253 27.42 -9.22 40.03
N TYR A 1254 27.78 -7.94 40.01
CA TYR A 1254 27.97 -7.15 38.78
C TYR A 1254 29.18 -7.64 37.98
N ARG A 1255 30.35 -7.77 38.63
CA ARG A 1255 31.59 -8.20 37.94
C ARG A 1255 31.56 -9.66 37.53
N ALA A 1256 30.95 -10.55 38.32
CA ALA A 1256 30.77 -11.94 37.92
C ALA A 1256 29.90 -12.10 36.66
N ARG A 1257 29.09 -11.08 36.35
CA ARG A 1257 28.19 -11.06 35.18
C ARG A 1257 28.83 -10.41 33.93
N ILE A 1258 29.63 -9.35 34.09
CA ILE A 1258 30.27 -8.65 32.94
C ILE A 1258 31.20 -9.57 32.14
N TYR A 1259 31.86 -10.53 32.78
CA TYR A 1259 32.84 -11.40 32.12
C TYR A 1259 32.24 -12.76 31.73
N ARG A 1260 30.93 -12.81 31.45
CA ARG A 1260 30.24 -13.97 30.90
C ARG A 1260 29.42 -13.54 29.70
N GLY A 1261 29.75 -14.07 28.54
CA GLY A 1261 29.06 -13.82 27.29
C GLY A 1261 29.38 -12.47 26.64
N ASN A 1262 30.41 -11.76 27.12
CA ASN A 1262 30.73 -10.39 26.69
C ASN A 1262 31.55 -10.38 25.40
N ALA A 1263 31.36 -9.35 24.57
CA ALA A 1263 32.18 -9.08 23.38
C ALA A 1263 32.95 -7.76 23.55
N ILE A 1264 34.26 -7.81 23.35
CA ILE A 1264 35.17 -6.66 23.51
C ILE A 1264 35.93 -6.41 22.22
N THR A 1265 35.73 -5.25 21.60
CA THR A 1265 36.52 -4.80 20.43
C THR A 1265 37.80 -4.11 20.88
N VAL A 1266 38.92 -4.38 20.20
CA VAL A 1266 40.23 -3.84 20.56
C VAL A 1266 40.69 -2.63 19.77
#